data_AF-A0A813PIN5-F1
#
_entry.id   AF-A0A813PIN5-F1
#
_cell.length_a   1.000
_cell.length_b   1.000
_cell.length_c   1.000
_cell.angle_alpha   90.00
_cell.angle_beta   90.00
_cell.angle_gamma   90.00
#
_symmetry.space_group_name_H-M   'P 1'
#
loop_
_entity.id
_entity.type
_entity.pdbx_description
1 polymer ?
#
loop_
_entity_poly.entity_id
_entity_poly.type
_entity_poly.pdbx_seq_one_letter_code
_entity_poly.pdbx_strand_id
1 'polypeptide(L)'
;MFHLESVMASIASTNSSVPQKSNMKDEGKFVELPNAKEGEVIVRFPPEASGYLHIGHAKAALLNQYYQKTFKGTLIMRFDDTNPAKETAEFEQVILEDLKMLGVEYDRFTHTSDHFDTLINYCKILIEKGLAYCDDTEPEEMKQQREQRQESVNRNNSVEKNLKLWSDMLAGNEQGQKCCVRLKINMNSNNGCMRDPTIHRCKPEEHVRTGNKYKVYPTYDFACPIVDSIEGVTHALRTTEYHDRDEQYYWILDALGLRKPFIYEYARLNMQYTVLSKRKLTWFVNTKIVDGWDDPRLPTVRGILRRGMTVEGLRQFIVAQGSSRSVVLMDWDKIWAFNKKQIDPVAPRFTALLKNQLVKIKLTNITKEECQQHQKHPKDSNIGMKNVYYGSTIFIEKDDAVLITEGQIVTLMNWGNIKINRIQKKDSGDFEFMEGETQLDNKDFKNTLKLTWLAETSQAPLTPVKCIHYDNIMTKAKLDEGDTFENYVNYASKIEYDIIGEPEMAQLKKGDVIQILRKGYYICDAPYDAATQQSCCLLNIPDGGTKEKPTSLRATDNAATKSTGDKLTSSAVSGPEVDQLTERIVLQGEKVRDLKANKSTSKDDVNVAVKELVLLKEEYKKLTGSEYKPSNTTAQKENKKPITNSTSNEAEKLTEQITRQGDKVRDLKANKSTPKVNEQGNLVRDLKSNPNSSKEEITAAVGQLLKLKEEYKTLTGTDVPSSGAASARKEKEKKPAAAAAATAKKPEHEQNSTSAHTDLKKQTKLGIEYKKEEDLADWYGQVVRKGELIENYDVSGCYILRPWAYFLWEQIKAYIDAEISEMGVQNCYFPLFVSHNALYREQTHIADFSPEVAWVTKSGDSDLAQPIAVRPTSETIMYPAYAKWIQSHRDLPLKLNQWNNVVRWEFKNPQPFLRTREFLWQEGHTAWATEKEASDEVYQILDLYAKVYTDLLAIPVIKGRKTEKEKFAGADWTTTIEGYIAASGRGIQAATSHHLGQNFSKMFDITFEDPQTQTKQYVYQNSWGLTTRTIGVMTMIHGDNQGLVLPPRIAKYQLVIVPCGITASLSKEDEDALINTCKEVETKLKKAGLRVYGDYRDNYSPGWKFNHWEMKGVPIRIEIGPKDKARSQLTIVLRHTGARSTIPIDNSETKLHETLNQMHNDLYKKAKDEFDSHTILVKDWASLLKGLDNSCLMLAPFCGEPVCEDRIKKDSARDAVVEEGAPAMGAKGLCIPFEQPEKIAENQLCCHPDCKTQAKYYTLFGRSY
;
A
#
# COMPACT_ATOMS: atom_id res chain seq x y z
N MET A 1 5.08 26.25 -62.03
CA MET A 1 3.80 25.69 -62.49
C MET A 1 4.11 24.40 -63.25
N PHE A 2 3.34 23.33 -63.05
CA PHE A 2 3.45 21.98 -63.66
C PHE A 2 4.55 21.74 -64.71
N HIS A 3 5.49 20.81 -64.43
CA HIS A 3 5.79 19.70 -65.36
C HIS A 3 6.72 18.60 -64.75
N LEU A 4 6.56 17.36 -65.26
CA LEU A 4 7.55 16.24 -65.33
C LEU A 4 7.93 15.50 -63.99
N GLU A 5 8.23 14.19 -63.95
CA GLU A 5 8.05 13.11 -64.94
C GLU A 5 8.14 11.69 -64.36
N SER A 6 7.34 10.78 -64.94
CA SER A 6 7.61 9.41 -65.44
C SER A 6 8.86 8.55 -65.10
N VAL A 7 9.74 8.89 -64.16
CA VAL A 7 10.95 8.10 -63.83
C VAL A 7 11.07 7.88 -62.32
N MET A 8 11.48 6.68 -61.90
CA MET A 8 11.63 6.16 -60.51
C MET A 8 10.53 5.20 -60.01
N ALA A 9 9.81 4.53 -60.92
CA ALA A 9 9.33 3.17 -60.66
C ALA A 9 10.49 2.14 -60.76
N SER A 10 11.58 2.39 -60.01
CA SER A 10 12.72 1.48 -59.83
C SER A 10 13.63 2.02 -58.73
N ILE A 11 13.57 1.40 -57.55
CA ILE A 11 14.60 1.20 -56.50
C ILE A 11 13.82 0.70 -55.26
N ALA A 12 13.38 -0.55 -55.38
CA ALA A 12 12.79 -1.32 -54.28
C ALA A 12 13.61 -2.60 -54.11
N SER A 13 14.85 -2.45 -53.65
CA SER A 13 15.68 -3.57 -53.17
C SER A 13 16.89 -3.10 -52.36
N THR A 14 17.25 -3.91 -51.37
CA THR A 14 18.54 -3.92 -50.65
C THR A 14 19.04 -2.61 -50.02
N ASN A 15 18.71 -2.43 -48.74
CA ASN A 15 19.77 -2.54 -47.72
C ASN A 15 19.20 -2.90 -46.35
N SER A 16 19.63 -4.05 -45.82
CA SER A 16 19.32 -4.49 -44.46
C SER A 16 20.20 -3.78 -43.44
N SER A 17 19.62 -3.07 -42.49
CA SER A 17 20.31 -2.64 -41.27
C SER A 17 19.59 -3.18 -40.04
N VAL A 18 20.39 -3.51 -39.02
CA VAL A 18 19.99 -4.27 -37.82
C VAL A 18 18.91 -3.51 -37.03
N PRO A 19 17.89 -4.18 -36.45
CA PRO A 19 16.92 -3.50 -35.59
C PRO A 19 17.62 -2.86 -34.38
N GLN A 20 17.60 -1.52 -34.31
CA GLN A 20 17.88 -0.84 -33.05
C GLN A 20 16.82 -1.27 -32.04
N LYS A 21 17.25 -1.66 -30.84
CA LYS A 21 16.33 -1.93 -29.72
C LYS A 21 15.56 -0.65 -29.41
N SER A 22 14.29 -0.60 -29.77
CA SER A 22 13.37 0.41 -29.26
C SER A 22 13.24 0.24 -27.75
N ASN A 23 13.35 1.34 -27.01
CA ASN A 23 12.92 1.36 -25.62
C ASN A 23 11.41 1.03 -25.61
N MET A 24 11.02 0.00 -24.87
CA MET A 24 9.60 -0.28 -24.62
C MET A 24 8.97 0.96 -23.99
N LYS A 25 7.83 1.39 -24.53
CA LYS A 25 7.00 2.41 -23.89
C LYS A 25 6.37 1.81 -22.63
N ASP A 26 6.28 2.59 -21.56
CA ASP A 26 5.54 2.26 -20.34
C ASP A 26 4.02 2.30 -20.62
N GLU A 27 3.51 1.37 -21.42
CA GLU A 27 2.08 1.27 -21.73
C GLU A 27 1.34 0.57 -20.58
N GLY A 28 0.29 1.23 -20.06
CA GLY A 28 -0.50 0.71 -18.95
C GLY A 28 -1.34 -0.51 -19.35
N LYS A 29 -1.88 -1.23 -18.37
CA LYS A 29 -2.90 -2.26 -18.63
C LYS A 29 -4.21 -1.62 -19.09
N PHE A 30 -4.34 -1.46 -20.40
CA PHE A 30 -5.63 -1.26 -21.05
C PHE A 30 -6.42 -2.56 -21.05
N VAL A 31 -7.74 -2.45 -20.99
CA VAL A 31 -8.63 -3.61 -21.01
C VAL A 31 -9.26 -3.73 -22.37
N GLU A 32 -9.34 -4.97 -22.85
CA GLU A 32 -10.08 -5.34 -24.06
C GLU A 32 -11.55 -5.00 -23.85
N LEU A 33 -12.07 -4.08 -24.67
CA LEU A 33 -13.49 -3.73 -24.67
C LEU A 33 -14.30 -4.93 -25.22
N PRO A 34 -15.32 -5.44 -24.49
CA PRO A 34 -16.01 -6.66 -24.86
C PRO A 34 -16.77 -6.51 -26.19
N ASN A 35 -16.48 -7.39 -27.15
CA ASN A 35 -17.03 -7.33 -28.52
C ASN A 35 -16.68 -6.04 -29.29
N ALA A 36 -15.68 -5.28 -28.86
CA ALA A 36 -15.21 -4.13 -29.62
C ALA A 36 -14.57 -4.57 -30.94
N LYS A 37 -15.01 -3.93 -32.02
CA LYS A 37 -14.40 -4.05 -33.35
C LYS A 37 -14.03 -2.68 -33.86
N GLU A 38 -13.02 -2.65 -34.71
CA GLU A 38 -12.59 -1.44 -35.39
C GLU A 38 -13.72 -0.84 -36.23
N GLY A 39 -13.96 0.47 -36.11
CA GLY A 39 -15.07 1.19 -36.75
C GLY A 39 -16.43 1.09 -36.05
N GLU A 40 -16.67 0.08 -35.19
CA GLU A 40 -17.98 -0.13 -34.53
C GLU A 40 -18.03 0.46 -33.10
N VAL A 41 -16.89 0.80 -32.47
CA VAL A 41 -16.86 1.31 -31.09
C VAL A 41 -17.41 2.74 -30.99
N ILE A 42 -18.54 2.90 -30.32
CA ILE A 42 -19.09 4.21 -29.91
C ILE A 42 -18.96 4.37 -28.39
N VAL A 43 -18.31 5.46 -27.97
CA VAL A 43 -18.06 5.88 -26.57
C VAL A 43 -18.53 7.32 -26.35
N ARG A 44 -18.67 7.77 -25.09
CA ARG A 44 -19.09 9.15 -24.77
C ARG A 44 -18.43 9.73 -23.53
N PHE A 45 -18.12 11.02 -23.59
CA PHE A 45 -17.77 11.86 -22.45
C PHE A 45 -18.98 12.74 -22.08
N PRO A 46 -19.67 12.47 -20.95
CA PRO A 46 -20.91 13.16 -20.59
C PRO A 46 -20.77 14.06 -19.33
N PRO A 47 -20.17 15.26 -19.38
CA PRO A 47 -20.09 16.16 -18.23
C PRO A 47 -21.38 16.95 -17.96
N GLU A 48 -21.68 17.21 -16.68
CA GLU A 48 -22.64 18.25 -16.23
C GLU A 48 -21.97 19.63 -16.31
N ALA A 49 -22.65 20.61 -16.92
CA ALA A 49 -22.19 21.99 -17.11
C ALA A 49 -22.26 22.85 -15.82
N SER A 50 -21.74 22.32 -14.71
CA SER A 50 -21.80 22.89 -13.36
C SER A 50 -20.45 23.42 -12.84
N GLY A 51 -19.51 23.73 -13.73
CA GLY A 51 -18.16 24.25 -13.40
C GLY A 51 -17.03 23.62 -14.21
N TYR A 52 -15.87 24.28 -14.18
CA TYR A 52 -14.62 23.98 -14.92
C TYR A 52 -14.17 22.51 -14.87
N LEU A 53 -13.45 22.06 -15.90
CA LEU A 53 -12.84 20.75 -15.89
C LEU A 53 -11.62 20.69 -14.95
N HIS A 54 -11.41 19.51 -14.38
CA HIS A 54 -10.27 19.20 -13.51
C HIS A 54 -9.63 17.89 -13.94
N ILE A 55 -8.45 17.57 -13.40
CA ILE A 55 -7.66 16.40 -13.80
C ILE A 55 -8.46 15.07 -13.83
N GLY A 56 -9.42 14.88 -12.92
CA GLY A 56 -10.37 13.75 -12.98
C GLY A 56 -11.28 13.71 -14.23
N HIS A 57 -11.75 14.86 -14.71
CA HIS A 57 -12.49 14.98 -15.97
C HIS A 57 -11.55 14.80 -17.18
N ALA A 58 -10.32 15.31 -17.11
CA ALA A 58 -9.31 15.09 -18.15
C ALA A 58 -9.02 13.59 -18.33
N LYS A 59 -8.93 12.80 -17.24
CA LYS A 59 -8.87 11.34 -17.30
C LYS A 59 -10.05 10.75 -18.08
N ALA A 60 -11.28 11.15 -17.75
CA ALA A 60 -12.48 10.64 -18.41
C ALA A 60 -12.50 10.98 -19.92
N ALA A 61 -12.22 12.23 -20.29
CA ALA A 61 -12.21 12.67 -21.69
C ALA A 61 -11.10 11.98 -22.51
N LEU A 62 -9.86 11.96 -21.99
CA LEU A 62 -8.72 11.37 -22.69
C LEU A 62 -8.80 9.83 -22.76
N LEU A 63 -9.42 9.15 -21.78
CA LEU A 63 -9.65 7.70 -21.85
C LEU A 63 -10.72 7.35 -22.91
N ASN A 64 -11.81 8.12 -23.00
CA ASN A 64 -12.80 7.94 -24.07
C ASN A 64 -12.18 8.23 -25.44
N GLN A 65 -11.39 9.31 -25.59
CA GLN A 65 -10.69 9.60 -26.85
C GLN A 65 -9.63 8.53 -27.19
N TYR A 66 -8.93 7.96 -26.20
CA TYR A 66 -8.02 6.83 -26.44
C TYR A 66 -8.74 5.65 -27.09
N TYR A 67 -9.91 5.25 -26.56
CA TYR A 67 -10.67 4.14 -27.15
C TYR A 67 -11.25 4.49 -28.53
N GLN A 68 -11.72 5.72 -28.74
CA GLN A 68 -12.11 6.21 -30.07
C GLN A 68 -10.95 6.10 -31.07
N LYS A 69 -9.76 6.61 -30.76
CA LYS A 69 -8.60 6.57 -31.67
C LYS A 69 -8.06 5.14 -31.88
N THR A 70 -7.98 4.33 -30.83
CA THR A 70 -7.49 2.94 -30.91
C THR A 70 -8.38 2.07 -31.78
N PHE A 71 -9.71 2.21 -31.68
CA PHE A 71 -10.67 1.40 -32.44
C PHE A 71 -11.22 2.11 -33.68
N LYS A 72 -10.68 3.27 -34.10
CA LYS A 72 -11.24 4.13 -35.18
C LYS A 72 -12.76 4.33 -35.04
N GLY A 73 -13.20 4.50 -33.80
CA GLY A 73 -14.59 4.56 -33.39
C GLY A 73 -15.16 5.98 -33.40
N THR A 74 -16.24 6.17 -32.67
CA THR A 74 -16.95 7.46 -32.52
C THR A 74 -16.93 7.91 -31.05
N LEU A 75 -16.49 9.15 -30.80
CA LEU A 75 -16.59 9.83 -29.52
C LEU A 75 -17.76 10.82 -29.56
N ILE A 76 -18.75 10.60 -28.71
CA ILE A 76 -19.83 11.56 -28.46
C ILE A 76 -19.40 12.47 -27.29
N MET A 77 -19.37 13.78 -27.53
CA MET A 77 -19.42 14.78 -26.48
C MET A 77 -20.90 15.07 -26.17
N ARG A 78 -21.32 14.85 -24.93
CA ARG A 78 -22.71 15.07 -24.52
C ARG A 78 -22.76 15.95 -23.28
N PHE A 79 -23.52 17.03 -23.27
CA PHE A 79 -23.84 17.66 -21.99
C PHE A 79 -24.94 16.85 -21.28
N ASP A 80 -24.70 16.51 -20.02
CA ASP A 80 -25.73 15.91 -19.14
C ASP A 80 -26.46 17.06 -18.43
N ASP A 81 -27.32 17.71 -19.22
CA ASP A 81 -28.11 18.88 -18.88
C ASP A 81 -29.49 18.45 -18.35
N THR A 82 -29.50 17.82 -17.18
CA THR A 82 -30.71 17.25 -16.56
C THR A 82 -31.19 18.01 -15.32
N ASN A 83 -30.51 19.10 -14.91
CA ASN A 83 -30.78 19.81 -13.67
C ASN A 83 -30.61 21.35 -13.83
N PRO A 84 -31.67 22.08 -14.24
CA PRO A 84 -31.60 23.50 -14.59
C PRO A 84 -31.00 24.40 -13.50
N ALA A 85 -31.25 24.13 -12.21
CA ALA A 85 -30.68 24.88 -11.07
C ALA A 85 -29.14 25.01 -11.01
N LYS A 86 -28.36 24.24 -11.78
CA LYS A 86 -26.87 24.23 -11.67
C LYS A 86 -26.12 24.50 -12.97
N GLU A 87 -26.83 24.67 -14.07
CA GLU A 87 -26.24 24.75 -15.41
C GLU A 87 -26.17 26.19 -15.87
N THR A 88 -25.09 26.56 -16.56
CA THR A 88 -24.96 27.86 -17.22
C THR A 88 -24.32 27.71 -18.59
N ALA A 89 -24.73 28.54 -19.54
CA ALA A 89 -24.12 28.59 -20.88
C ALA A 89 -22.62 28.95 -20.83
N GLU A 90 -22.19 29.70 -19.81
CA GLU A 90 -20.78 30.00 -19.55
C GLU A 90 -19.97 28.74 -19.28
N PHE A 91 -20.47 27.81 -18.46
CA PHE A 91 -19.76 26.57 -18.17
C PHE A 91 -19.73 25.60 -19.36
N GLU A 92 -20.76 25.57 -20.21
CA GLU A 92 -20.71 24.82 -21.47
C GLU A 92 -19.56 25.30 -22.36
N GLN A 93 -19.48 26.62 -22.60
CA GLN A 93 -18.40 27.22 -23.40
C GLN A 93 -17.02 26.92 -22.80
N VAL A 94 -16.85 27.12 -21.48
CA VAL A 94 -15.61 26.85 -20.76
C VAL A 94 -15.18 25.38 -20.88
N ILE A 95 -16.12 24.43 -20.82
CA ILE A 95 -15.83 23.00 -20.96
C ILE A 95 -15.37 22.66 -22.38
N LEU A 96 -16.00 23.24 -23.41
CA LEU A 96 -15.58 23.07 -24.81
C LEU A 96 -14.18 23.66 -25.08
N GLU A 97 -13.88 24.82 -24.48
CA GLU A 97 -12.54 25.41 -24.49
C GLU A 97 -11.51 24.51 -23.78
N ASP A 98 -11.83 23.96 -22.61
CA ASP A 98 -10.95 23.05 -21.86
C ASP A 98 -10.66 21.75 -22.66
N LEU A 99 -11.66 21.19 -23.35
CA LEU A 99 -11.50 20.04 -24.23
C LEU A 99 -10.59 20.36 -25.43
N LYS A 100 -10.74 21.55 -26.02
CA LYS A 100 -9.86 22.04 -27.09
C LYS A 100 -8.42 22.21 -26.59
N MET A 101 -8.21 22.71 -25.36
CA MET A 101 -6.88 22.79 -24.74
C MET A 101 -6.26 21.40 -24.51
N LEU A 102 -7.06 20.38 -24.20
CA LEU A 102 -6.62 18.99 -24.06
C LEU A 102 -6.41 18.26 -25.39
N GLY A 103 -6.69 18.89 -26.54
CA GLY A 103 -6.67 18.23 -27.85
C GLY A 103 -7.69 17.09 -27.97
N VAL A 104 -8.82 17.20 -27.24
CA VAL A 104 -9.93 16.25 -27.35
C VAL A 104 -10.81 16.65 -28.53
N GLU A 105 -10.89 15.73 -29.48
CA GLU A 105 -11.65 15.82 -30.72
C GLU A 105 -12.79 14.80 -30.60
N TYR A 106 -14.03 15.25 -30.80
CA TYR A 106 -15.23 14.43 -30.74
C TYR A 106 -15.93 14.44 -32.11
N ASP A 107 -16.57 13.33 -32.45
CA ASP A 107 -17.20 13.11 -33.75
C ASP A 107 -18.68 13.54 -33.76
N ARG A 108 -19.32 13.57 -32.58
CA ARG A 108 -20.72 13.98 -32.38
C ARG A 108 -20.84 14.87 -31.15
N PHE A 109 -21.73 15.86 -31.23
CA PHE A 109 -22.10 16.77 -30.14
C PHE A 109 -23.60 16.70 -29.91
N THR A 110 -24.02 16.58 -28.65
CA THR A 110 -25.41 16.27 -28.24
C THR A 110 -25.69 16.82 -26.84
N HIS A 111 -26.96 16.92 -26.47
CA HIS A 111 -27.41 17.19 -25.11
C HIS A 111 -28.45 16.17 -24.67
N THR A 112 -28.52 15.89 -23.38
CA THR A 112 -29.50 14.95 -22.79
C THR A 112 -30.91 15.53 -22.86
N SER A 113 -31.02 16.82 -22.53
CA SER A 113 -31.69 17.87 -23.30
C SER A 113 -32.54 17.47 -24.51
N ASP A 114 -31.86 17.08 -25.59
CA ASP A 114 -32.46 16.85 -26.92
C ASP A 114 -33.43 15.65 -26.92
N HIS A 115 -33.39 14.81 -25.87
CA HIS A 115 -34.19 13.60 -25.70
C HIS A 115 -35.30 13.76 -24.65
N PHE A 116 -35.55 14.95 -24.09
CA PHE A 116 -36.54 15.15 -23.01
C PHE A 116 -37.96 14.69 -23.35
N ASP A 117 -38.48 14.98 -24.56
CA ASP A 117 -39.80 14.49 -25.00
C ASP A 117 -39.84 12.93 -25.01
N THR A 118 -38.74 12.30 -25.41
CA THR A 118 -38.57 10.83 -25.40
C THR A 118 -38.51 10.26 -23.98
N LEU A 119 -37.81 10.93 -23.06
CA LEU A 119 -37.71 10.54 -21.65
C LEU A 119 -39.04 10.68 -20.92
N ILE A 120 -39.80 11.74 -21.21
CA ILE A 120 -41.19 11.94 -20.72
C ILE A 120 -42.09 10.80 -21.23
N ASN A 121 -41.98 10.42 -22.50
CA ASN A 121 -42.75 9.31 -23.05
C ASN A 121 -42.38 7.95 -22.43
N TYR A 122 -41.10 7.66 -22.20
CA TYR A 122 -40.70 6.43 -21.51
C TYR A 122 -41.11 6.40 -20.03
N CYS A 123 -41.11 7.55 -19.36
CA CYS A 123 -41.69 7.68 -18.02
C CYS A 123 -43.17 7.28 -18.02
N LYS A 124 -43.95 7.81 -18.97
CA LYS A 124 -45.37 7.47 -19.16
C LYS A 124 -45.57 5.97 -19.41
N ILE A 125 -44.78 5.35 -20.29
CA ILE A 125 -44.83 3.90 -20.59
C ILE A 125 -44.58 3.06 -19.33
N LEU A 126 -43.65 3.47 -18.45
CA LEU A 126 -43.40 2.75 -17.20
C LEU A 126 -44.56 2.88 -16.21
N ILE A 127 -45.22 4.03 -16.15
CA ILE A 127 -46.45 4.22 -15.35
C ILE A 127 -47.58 3.35 -15.91
N GLU A 128 -47.80 3.33 -17.23
CA GLU A 128 -48.81 2.51 -17.90
C GLU A 128 -48.58 1.00 -17.69
N LYS A 129 -47.33 0.55 -17.64
CA LYS A 129 -46.94 -0.84 -17.29
C LYS A 129 -47.03 -1.14 -15.78
N GLY A 130 -47.36 -0.16 -14.92
CA GLY A 130 -47.34 -0.30 -13.47
C GLY A 130 -45.95 -0.42 -12.83
N LEU A 131 -44.89 -0.18 -13.62
CA LEU A 131 -43.46 -0.26 -13.27
C LEU A 131 -42.91 1.07 -12.71
N ALA A 132 -43.72 2.13 -12.66
CA ALA A 132 -43.44 3.39 -12.00
C ALA A 132 -44.70 3.96 -11.35
N TYR A 133 -44.53 4.84 -10.37
CA TYR A 133 -45.61 5.54 -9.66
C TYR A 133 -45.22 6.98 -9.31
N CYS A 134 -46.22 7.83 -9.14
CA CYS A 134 -46.05 9.18 -8.64
C CYS A 134 -46.13 9.16 -7.11
N ASP A 135 -45.19 9.83 -6.45
CA ASP A 135 -45.02 9.84 -4.99
C ASP A 135 -44.85 11.28 -4.51
N ASP A 136 -45.78 11.74 -3.65
CA ASP A 136 -45.78 13.04 -2.97
C ASP A 136 -45.32 12.95 -1.50
N THR A 137 -44.69 11.83 -1.11
CA THR A 137 -44.02 11.69 0.20
C THR A 137 -42.88 12.70 0.32
N GLU A 138 -42.80 13.42 1.45
CA GLU A 138 -41.75 14.39 1.73
C GLU A 138 -40.32 13.79 1.63
N PRO A 139 -39.31 14.51 1.11
CA PRO A 139 -38.01 13.92 0.76
C PRO A 139 -37.26 13.20 1.90
N GLU A 140 -37.31 13.72 3.14
CA GLU A 140 -36.68 13.06 4.29
C GLU A 140 -37.48 11.84 4.78
N GLU A 141 -38.81 11.84 4.66
CA GLU A 141 -39.61 10.65 4.96
C GLU A 141 -39.36 9.57 3.91
N MET A 142 -39.33 9.93 2.62
CA MET A 142 -39.01 9.03 1.52
C MET A 142 -37.62 8.38 1.69
N LYS A 143 -36.65 9.14 2.19
CA LYS A 143 -35.32 8.64 2.55
C LYS A 143 -35.37 7.65 3.71
N GLN A 144 -36.08 7.98 4.80
CA GLN A 144 -36.28 7.08 5.94
C GLN A 144 -36.98 5.77 5.52
N GLN A 145 -38.03 5.86 4.69
CA GLN A 145 -38.72 4.69 4.13
C GLN A 145 -37.75 3.80 3.31
N ARG A 146 -36.88 4.39 2.47
CA ARG A 146 -35.85 3.64 1.71
C ARG A 146 -34.76 3.02 2.59
N GLU A 147 -34.36 3.67 3.68
CA GLU A 147 -33.41 3.13 4.66
C GLU A 147 -34.03 1.96 5.44
N GLN A 148 -35.29 2.11 5.88
CA GLN A 148 -36.07 1.11 6.63
C GLN A 148 -36.68 0.00 5.76
N ARG A 149 -36.51 0.05 4.43
CA ARG A 149 -37.12 -0.87 3.43
C ARG A 149 -38.66 -0.87 3.42
N GLN A 150 -39.28 0.21 3.90
CA GLN A 150 -40.73 0.39 3.93
C GLN A 150 -41.26 0.92 2.59
N GLU A 151 -42.37 0.36 2.10
CA GLU A 151 -43.05 0.88 0.90
C GLU A 151 -43.70 2.24 1.17
N SER A 152 -43.61 3.18 0.21
CA SER A 152 -44.39 4.42 0.23
C SER A 152 -45.89 4.09 0.13
N VAL A 153 -46.73 4.88 0.82
CA VAL A 153 -48.20 4.81 0.71
C VAL A 153 -48.69 4.98 -0.74
N ASN A 154 -47.91 5.67 -1.57
CA ASN A 154 -48.20 5.89 -2.99
C ASN A 154 -47.77 4.73 -3.90
N ARG A 155 -46.96 3.78 -3.43
CA ARG A 155 -46.42 2.68 -4.26
C ARG A 155 -47.52 1.88 -4.96
N ASN A 156 -48.65 1.72 -4.29
CA ASN A 156 -49.79 0.93 -4.76
C ASN A 156 -50.94 1.80 -5.33
N ASN A 157 -50.66 3.05 -5.70
CA ASN A 157 -51.56 3.89 -6.50
C ASN A 157 -51.95 3.20 -7.82
N SER A 158 -53.19 3.37 -8.26
CA SER A 158 -53.64 2.86 -9.57
C SER A 158 -52.95 3.59 -10.73
N VAL A 159 -52.96 2.98 -11.91
CA VAL A 159 -52.35 3.56 -13.13
C VAL A 159 -53.01 4.90 -13.47
N GLU A 160 -54.33 5.01 -13.32
CA GLU A 160 -55.10 6.23 -13.58
C GLU A 160 -54.73 7.36 -12.60
N LYS A 161 -54.57 7.03 -11.30
CA LYS A 161 -54.12 8.00 -10.28
C LYS A 161 -52.69 8.48 -10.59
N ASN A 162 -51.79 7.58 -10.94
CA ASN A 162 -50.42 7.93 -11.30
C ASN A 162 -50.36 8.77 -12.59
N LEU A 163 -51.14 8.44 -13.62
CA LEU A 163 -51.22 9.23 -14.86
C LEU A 163 -51.80 10.63 -14.62
N LYS A 164 -52.79 10.77 -13.72
CA LYS A 164 -53.29 12.09 -13.30
C LYS A 164 -52.19 12.90 -12.61
N LEU A 165 -51.53 12.34 -11.60
CA LEU A 165 -50.43 13.01 -10.90
C LEU A 165 -49.26 13.35 -11.83
N TRP A 166 -48.99 12.51 -12.83
CA TRP A 166 -47.99 12.79 -13.87
C TRP A 166 -48.40 13.96 -14.77
N SER A 167 -49.68 14.07 -15.12
CA SER A 167 -50.22 15.25 -15.81
C SER A 167 -50.13 16.52 -14.94
N ASP A 168 -50.37 16.41 -13.64
CA ASP A 168 -50.20 17.51 -12.67
C ASP A 168 -48.73 17.96 -12.59
N MET A 169 -47.78 17.01 -12.55
CA MET A 169 -46.34 17.26 -12.63
C MET A 169 -45.93 17.96 -13.93
N LEU A 170 -46.41 17.48 -15.08
CA LEU A 170 -46.14 18.07 -16.40
C LEU A 170 -46.67 19.51 -16.52
N ALA A 171 -47.84 19.79 -15.94
CA ALA A 171 -48.40 21.13 -15.86
C ALA A 171 -47.66 22.05 -14.87
N GLY A 172 -46.85 21.50 -13.96
CA GLY A 172 -46.15 22.25 -12.93
C GLY A 172 -47.08 22.88 -11.88
N ASN A 173 -48.27 22.32 -11.67
CA ASN A 173 -49.23 22.84 -10.68
C ASN A 173 -48.81 22.49 -9.24
N GLU A 174 -49.51 23.04 -8.24
CA GLU A 174 -49.12 22.89 -6.82
C GLU A 174 -49.02 21.43 -6.36
N GLN A 175 -49.89 20.55 -6.86
CA GLN A 175 -49.82 19.11 -6.57
C GLN A 175 -48.64 18.47 -7.31
N GLY A 176 -48.44 18.82 -8.58
CA GLY A 176 -47.32 18.36 -9.38
C GLY A 176 -45.96 18.69 -8.77
N GLN A 177 -45.80 19.90 -8.22
CA GLN A 177 -44.56 20.35 -7.57
C GLN A 177 -44.18 19.55 -6.31
N LYS A 178 -45.17 18.97 -5.62
CA LYS A 178 -44.96 18.07 -4.46
C LYS A 178 -44.60 16.64 -4.90
N CYS A 179 -44.90 16.27 -6.14
CA CYS A 179 -44.70 14.91 -6.65
C CYS A 179 -43.31 14.69 -7.28
N CYS A 180 -42.82 13.46 -7.14
CA CYS A 180 -41.79 12.89 -8.00
C CYS A 180 -42.27 11.58 -8.62
N VAL A 181 -41.62 11.09 -9.68
CA VAL A 181 -41.88 9.73 -10.21
C VAL A 181 -40.78 8.79 -9.73
N ARG A 182 -41.17 7.63 -9.21
CA ARG A 182 -40.27 6.56 -8.74
C ARG A 182 -40.51 5.28 -9.53
N LEU A 183 -39.45 4.51 -9.77
CA LEU A 183 -39.58 3.15 -10.31
C LEU A 183 -40.15 2.23 -9.22
N LYS A 184 -40.92 1.22 -9.64
CA LYS A 184 -41.40 0.14 -8.79
C LYS A 184 -40.52 -1.08 -9.02
N ILE A 185 -39.45 -1.18 -8.22
CA ILE A 185 -38.45 -2.25 -8.29
C ILE A 185 -38.60 -3.11 -7.03
N ASN A 186 -37.68 -3.02 -6.06
CA ASN A 186 -37.66 -3.88 -4.90
C ASN A 186 -37.16 -3.12 -3.65
N MET A 187 -38.10 -2.67 -2.81
CA MET A 187 -37.80 -1.99 -1.54
C MET A 187 -37.01 -2.88 -0.56
N ASN A 188 -37.12 -4.21 -0.69
CA ASN A 188 -36.36 -5.16 0.12
C ASN A 188 -34.95 -5.44 -0.40
N SER A 189 -34.52 -4.87 -1.55
CA SER A 189 -33.20 -5.14 -2.12
C SER A 189 -32.06 -4.76 -1.17
N ASN A 190 -31.01 -5.59 -1.16
CA ASN A 190 -29.77 -5.26 -0.47
C ASN A 190 -29.03 -4.10 -1.17
N ASN A 191 -29.14 -4.01 -2.50
CA ASN A 191 -28.70 -2.85 -3.26
C ASN A 191 -29.67 -1.66 -3.03
N GLY A 192 -29.17 -0.59 -2.40
CA GLY A 192 -29.95 0.61 -2.09
C GLY A 192 -30.44 1.37 -3.33
N CYS A 193 -29.74 1.27 -4.47
CA CYS A 193 -30.15 1.89 -5.74
C CYS A 193 -31.40 1.23 -6.33
N MET A 194 -31.66 -0.04 -6.01
CA MET A 194 -32.84 -0.79 -6.46
C MET A 194 -34.08 -0.58 -5.58
N ARG A 195 -33.99 0.22 -4.52
CA ARG A 195 -35.13 0.56 -3.63
C ARG A 195 -35.92 1.74 -4.17
N ASP A 196 -36.76 1.46 -5.16
CA ASP A 196 -37.66 2.39 -5.85
C ASP A 196 -37.05 3.79 -6.08
N PRO A 197 -36.01 3.90 -6.93
CA PRO A 197 -35.30 5.16 -7.17
C PRO A 197 -36.18 6.18 -7.92
N THR A 198 -36.01 7.46 -7.59
CA THR A 198 -36.65 8.58 -8.27
C THR A 198 -36.07 8.76 -9.69
N ILE A 199 -36.95 8.84 -10.68
CA ILE A 199 -36.60 9.01 -12.10
C ILE A 199 -36.99 10.34 -12.72
N HIS A 200 -37.98 11.05 -12.16
CA HIS A 200 -38.34 12.41 -12.56
C HIS A 200 -38.72 13.25 -11.34
N ARG A 201 -38.47 14.56 -11.42
CA ARG A 201 -38.88 15.55 -10.41
C ARG A 201 -39.59 16.71 -11.09
N CYS A 202 -40.64 17.24 -10.47
CA CYS A 202 -41.21 18.51 -10.89
C CYS A 202 -40.37 19.66 -10.31
N LYS A 203 -39.91 20.56 -11.19
CA LYS A 203 -39.18 21.78 -10.86
C LYS A 203 -39.60 22.85 -11.87
N PRO A 204 -40.37 23.89 -11.50
CA PRO A 204 -40.75 24.94 -12.43
C PRO A 204 -39.61 25.96 -12.67
N GLU A 205 -38.38 25.47 -12.78
CA GLU A 205 -37.16 26.24 -13.06
C GLU A 205 -36.98 26.41 -14.58
N GLU A 206 -36.34 27.50 -15.00
CA GLU A 206 -35.97 27.72 -16.41
C GLU A 206 -34.69 26.97 -16.76
N HIS A 207 -34.69 26.27 -17.90
CA HIS A 207 -33.55 25.48 -18.37
C HIS A 207 -32.76 26.24 -19.44
N VAL A 208 -31.42 26.25 -19.34
CA VAL A 208 -30.51 27.04 -20.20
C VAL A 208 -30.83 26.95 -21.69
N ARG A 209 -30.99 25.74 -22.26
CA ARG A 209 -31.33 25.57 -23.69
C ARG A 209 -32.83 25.45 -24.01
N THR A 210 -33.64 24.81 -23.15
CA THR A 210 -35.07 24.53 -23.45
C THR A 210 -36.03 25.57 -22.85
N GLY A 211 -35.49 26.57 -22.17
CA GLY A 211 -36.21 27.67 -21.54
C GLY A 211 -37.26 27.15 -20.57
N ASN A 212 -38.48 27.66 -20.75
CA ASN A 212 -39.62 27.29 -19.93
C ASN A 212 -40.48 26.13 -20.51
N LYS A 213 -40.03 25.41 -21.56
CA LYS A 213 -40.82 24.35 -22.23
C LYS A 213 -41.26 23.23 -21.27
N TYR A 214 -40.40 22.85 -20.33
CA TYR A 214 -40.66 21.74 -19.41
C TYR A 214 -40.83 22.24 -17.95
N LYS A 215 -41.51 21.42 -17.15
CA LYS A 215 -41.66 21.57 -15.69
C LYS A 215 -41.26 20.31 -14.92
N VAL A 216 -40.96 19.23 -15.64
CA VAL A 216 -40.41 17.99 -15.10
C VAL A 216 -39.06 17.73 -15.73
N TYR A 217 -38.11 17.27 -14.91
CA TYR A 217 -36.77 16.94 -15.37
C TYR A 217 -36.41 15.51 -14.94
N PRO A 218 -35.82 14.71 -15.84
CA PRO A 218 -35.38 13.36 -15.54
C PRO A 218 -34.18 13.39 -14.59
N THR A 219 -33.97 12.33 -13.81
CA THR A 219 -32.72 12.15 -13.07
C THR A 219 -31.65 11.52 -13.97
N TYR A 220 -30.38 11.77 -13.65
CA TYR A 220 -29.23 11.15 -14.32
C TYR A 220 -29.38 9.63 -14.49
N ASP A 221 -29.80 8.93 -13.43
CA ASP A 221 -29.95 7.48 -13.44
C ASP A 221 -31.04 6.98 -14.40
N PHE A 222 -32.00 7.84 -14.76
CA PHE A 222 -33.03 7.55 -15.77
C PHE A 222 -32.58 7.93 -17.18
N ALA A 223 -32.01 9.14 -17.32
CA ALA A 223 -31.65 9.69 -18.62
C ALA A 223 -30.44 8.96 -19.24
N CYS A 224 -29.38 8.74 -18.47
CA CYS A 224 -28.12 8.17 -18.97
C CYS A 224 -28.28 6.80 -19.68
N PRO A 225 -28.98 5.78 -19.14
CA PRO A 225 -29.16 4.51 -19.85
C PRO A 225 -29.92 4.69 -21.16
N ILE A 226 -31.05 5.40 -21.13
CA ILE A 226 -31.94 5.56 -22.28
C ILE A 226 -31.21 6.30 -23.41
N VAL A 227 -30.52 7.39 -23.10
CA VAL A 227 -29.79 8.20 -24.09
C VAL A 227 -28.55 7.46 -24.60
N ASP A 228 -27.79 6.76 -23.75
CA ASP A 228 -26.69 5.88 -24.21
C ASP A 228 -27.21 4.78 -25.18
N SER A 229 -28.39 4.20 -24.91
CA SER A 229 -29.03 3.25 -25.83
C SER A 229 -29.38 3.90 -27.18
N ILE A 230 -30.11 5.02 -27.17
CA ILE A 230 -30.62 5.73 -28.36
C ILE A 230 -29.47 6.25 -29.23
N GLU A 231 -28.44 6.84 -28.63
CA GLU A 231 -27.33 7.45 -29.38
C GLU A 231 -26.37 6.44 -29.99
N GLY A 232 -26.56 5.14 -29.72
CA GLY A 232 -25.73 4.06 -30.26
C GLY A 232 -24.49 3.75 -29.42
N VAL A 233 -24.34 4.32 -28.20
CA VAL A 233 -23.19 4.05 -27.32
C VAL A 233 -23.02 2.55 -27.13
N THR A 234 -21.87 2.03 -27.55
CA THR A 234 -21.51 0.61 -27.39
C THR A 234 -20.89 0.36 -26.03
N HIS A 235 -20.07 1.30 -25.56
CA HIS A 235 -19.26 1.18 -24.35
C HIS A 235 -19.44 2.43 -23.47
N ALA A 236 -20.20 2.27 -22.40
CA ALA A 236 -20.48 3.31 -21.42
C ALA A 236 -19.36 3.33 -20.36
N LEU A 237 -18.27 4.06 -20.63
CA LEU A 237 -17.17 4.21 -19.68
C LEU A 237 -17.62 5.08 -18.50
N ARG A 238 -17.54 4.57 -17.26
CA ARG A 238 -17.91 5.31 -16.03
C ARG A 238 -17.01 4.99 -14.84
N THR A 239 -17.09 5.82 -13.80
CA THR A 239 -16.29 5.60 -12.58
C THR A 239 -16.92 4.54 -11.68
N THR A 240 -16.09 3.78 -10.94
CA THR A 240 -16.51 2.71 -10.01
C THR A 240 -17.45 3.14 -8.88
N GLU A 241 -17.63 4.45 -8.67
CA GLU A 241 -18.64 5.01 -7.74
C GLU A 241 -20.09 4.77 -8.21
N TYR A 242 -20.28 4.41 -9.48
CA TYR A 242 -21.59 4.08 -10.05
C TYR A 242 -21.89 2.57 -10.04
N HIS A 243 -21.01 1.72 -9.48
CA HIS A 243 -21.13 0.25 -9.51
C HIS A 243 -22.52 -0.25 -9.08
N ASP A 244 -22.99 0.20 -7.90
CA ASP A 244 -24.31 -0.18 -7.35
C ASP A 244 -25.48 0.27 -8.25
N ARG A 245 -25.26 1.20 -9.18
CA ARG A 245 -26.24 1.72 -10.15
C ARG A 245 -26.15 1.00 -11.50
N ASP A 246 -25.22 0.07 -11.71
CA ASP A 246 -25.14 -0.72 -12.95
C ASP A 246 -26.37 -1.64 -13.09
N GLU A 247 -26.81 -2.24 -11.99
CA GLU A 247 -28.04 -3.05 -11.92
C GLU A 247 -29.28 -2.22 -12.30
N GLN A 248 -29.38 -1.00 -11.76
CA GLN A 248 -30.45 -0.05 -12.06
C GLN A 248 -30.43 0.39 -13.54
N TYR A 249 -29.25 0.66 -14.08
CA TYR A 249 -29.06 1.06 -15.49
C TYR A 249 -29.58 -0.02 -16.44
N TYR A 250 -29.23 -1.30 -16.21
CA TYR A 250 -29.73 -2.40 -17.05
C TYR A 250 -31.21 -2.70 -16.83
N TRP A 251 -31.72 -2.59 -15.59
CA TRP A 251 -33.15 -2.78 -15.30
C TRP A 251 -34.02 -1.79 -16.09
N ILE A 252 -33.61 -0.52 -16.17
CA ILE A 252 -34.34 0.52 -16.94
C ILE A 252 -34.40 0.16 -18.43
N LEU A 253 -33.29 -0.35 -18.97
CA LEU A 253 -33.23 -0.78 -20.37
C LEU A 253 -34.11 -2.01 -20.63
N ASP A 254 -34.12 -3.00 -19.73
CA ASP A 254 -35.01 -4.17 -19.83
C ASP A 254 -36.50 -3.80 -19.74
N ALA A 255 -36.87 -2.96 -18.77
CA ALA A 255 -38.25 -2.50 -18.58
C ALA A 255 -38.82 -1.74 -19.81
N LEU A 256 -37.93 -1.10 -20.57
CA LEU A 256 -38.24 -0.34 -21.78
C LEU A 256 -38.02 -1.12 -23.08
N GLY A 257 -37.39 -2.29 -23.05
CA GLY A 257 -37.05 -3.07 -24.25
C GLY A 257 -35.95 -2.45 -25.10
N LEU A 258 -35.02 -1.72 -24.48
CA LEU A 258 -33.96 -0.96 -25.13
C LEU A 258 -32.65 -1.77 -25.28
N ARG A 259 -31.81 -1.34 -26.23
CA ARG A 259 -30.49 -1.92 -26.46
C ARG A 259 -29.60 -1.69 -25.22
N LYS A 260 -28.76 -2.66 -24.87
CA LYS A 260 -27.82 -2.58 -23.75
C LYS A 260 -26.41 -2.18 -24.20
N PRO A 261 -25.91 -0.98 -23.87
CA PRO A 261 -24.48 -0.67 -23.90
C PRO A 261 -23.71 -1.55 -22.90
N PHE A 262 -22.47 -1.89 -23.20
CA PHE A 262 -21.56 -2.47 -22.21
C PHE A 262 -21.08 -1.36 -21.25
N ILE A 263 -21.45 -1.45 -19.98
CA ILE A 263 -20.82 -0.62 -18.94
C ILE A 263 -19.38 -1.09 -18.74
N TYR A 264 -18.45 -0.14 -18.70
CA TYR A 264 -17.07 -0.40 -18.30
C TYR A 264 -16.62 0.58 -17.23
N GLU A 265 -16.16 0.03 -16.10
CA GLU A 265 -15.78 0.81 -14.92
C GLU A 265 -14.27 1.06 -14.84
N TYR A 266 -13.89 2.27 -14.47
CA TYR A 266 -12.52 2.64 -14.11
C TYR A 266 -12.48 3.44 -12.80
N ALA A 267 -11.37 3.38 -12.08
CA ALA A 267 -11.21 4.14 -10.84
C ALA A 267 -11.12 5.64 -11.12
N ARG A 268 -11.86 6.44 -10.33
CA ARG A 268 -11.69 7.89 -10.28
C ARG A 268 -10.24 8.22 -9.90
N LEU A 269 -9.65 9.22 -10.56
CA LEU A 269 -8.36 9.76 -10.16
C LEU A 269 -8.51 10.57 -8.87
N ASN A 270 -7.76 10.21 -7.83
CA ASN A 270 -7.61 10.99 -6.60
C ASN A 270 -6.14 11.40 -6.49
N MET A 271 -5.88 12.65 -6.10
CA MET A 271 -4.53 13.21 -5.96
C MET A 271 -4.27 13.60 -4.50
N GLN A 272 -3.03 13.45 -4.03
CA GLN A 272 -2.64 13.92 -2.70
C GLN A 272 -2.63 15.46 -2.61
N TYR A 273 -2.73 15.97 -1.38
CA TYR A 273 -2.57 17.39 -1.05
C TYR A 273 -3.45 18.37 -1.85
N THR A 274 -4.61 17.91 -2.34
CA THR A 274 -5.54 18.72 -3.13
C THR A 274 -6.98 18.23 -2.95
N VAL A 275 -7.94 18.94 -3.55
CA VAL A 275 -9.36 18.57 -3.56
C VAL A 275 -9.92 18.60 -4.98
N LEU A 276 -10.69 17.59 -5.36
CA LEU A 276 -11.33 17.50 -6.68
C LEU A 276 -12.84 17.80 -6.64
N SER A 277 -13.41 18.05 -5.46
CA SER A 277 -14.82 18.42 -5.34
C SER A 277 -15.05 19.82 -5.90
N LYS A 278 -15.93 19.97 -6.92
CA LYS A 278 -16.32 21.27 -7.47
C LYS A 278 -16.68 22.27 -6.36
N ARG A 279 -17.48 21.87 -5.36
CA ARG A 279 -17.85 22.71 -4.20
C ARG A 279 -16.64 23.27 -3.44
N LYS A 280 -15.61 22.46 -3.20
CA LYS A 280 -14.40 22.89 -2.48
C LYS A 280 -13.52 23.78 -3.37
N LEU A 281 -13.44 23.50 -4.68
CA LEU A 281 -12.73 24.34 -5.65
C LEU A 281 -13.37 25.73 -5.79
N THR A 282 -14.70 25.81 -5.91
CA THR A 282 -15.46 27.07 -5.91
C THR A 282 -15.19 27.89 -4.64
N TRP A 283 -15.07 27.24 -3.48
CA TRP A 283 -14.75 27.93 -2.23
C TRP A 283 -13.37 28.61 -2.26
N PHE A 284 -12.33 27.95 -2.79
CA PHE A 284 -11.00 28.57 -2.94
C PHE A 284 -11.05 29.85 -3.80
N VAL A 285 -11.78 29.81 -4.92
CA VAL A 285 -11.91 30.94 -5.86
C VAL A 285 -12.74 32.08 -5.24
N ASN A 286 -13.84 31.75 -4.55
CA ASN A 286 -14.71 32.73 -3.93
C ASN A 286 -14.06 33.42 -2.71
N THR A 287 -13.23 32.69 -1.96
CA THR A 287 -12.47 33.22 -0.80
C THR A 287 -11.18 33.96 -1.19
N LYS A 288 -10.84 34.02 -2.50
CA LYS A 288 -9.63 34.69 -3.02
C LYS A 288 -8.31 34.16 -2.46
N ILE A 289 -8.29 32.91 -1.99
CA ILE A 289 -7.06 32.17 -1.63
C ILE A 289 -6.27 31.80 -2.90
N VAL A 290 -6.98 31.63 -4.02
CA VAL A 290 -6.44 31.43 -5.37
C VAL A 290 -6.81 32.59 -6.30
N ASP A 291 -5.94 32.84 -7.28
CA ASP A 291 -6.05 33.96 -8.22
C ASP A 291 -7.30 33.81 -9.13
N GLY A 292 -7.69 32.57 -9.45
CA GLY A 292 -8.82 32.22 -10.30
C GLY A 292 -8.96 30.71 -10.53
N TRP A 293 -9.85 30.30 -11.44
CA TRP A 293 -10.01 28.89 -11.83
C TRP A 293 -8.83 28.34 -12.64
N ASP A 294 -7.98 29.21 -13.17
CA ASP A 294 -6.73 28.91 -13.87
C ASP A 294 -5.49 29.04 -12.96
N ASP A 295 -5.65 29.23 -11.65
CA ASP A 295 -4.52 29.31 -10.71
C ASP A 295 -3.67 28.01 -10.77
N PRO A 296 -2.35 28.11 -10.97
CA PRO A 296 -1.42 26.97 -11.05
C PRO A 296 -1.46 25.98 -9.87
N ARG A 297 -2.02 26.36 -8.72
CA ARG A 297 -2.18 25.49 -7.54
C ARG A 297 -3.43 24.62 -7.62
N LEU A 298 -4.41 24.97 -8.46
CA LEU A 298 -5.64 24.19 -8.61
C LEU A 298 -5.43 22.98 -9.52
N PRO A 299 -6.09 21.84 -9.24
CA PRO A 299 -6.10 20.66 -10.11
C PRO A 299 -7.03 20.81 -11.32
N THR A 300 -7.41 22.04 -11.70
CA THR A 300 -8.18 22.35 -12.90
C THR A 300 -7.36 22.08 -14.15
N VAL A 301 -8.01 21.84 -15.30
CA VAL A 301 -7.31 21.70 -16.59
C VAL A 301 -6.51 22.96 -16.90
N ARG A 302 -7.11 24.15 -16.73
CA ARG A 302 -6.44 25.44 -16.94
C ARG A 302 -5.27 25.64 -15.97
N GLY A 303 -5.44 25.34 -14.67
CA GLY A 303 -4.40 25.49 -13.65
C GLY A 303 -3.17 24.63 -13.93
N ILE A 304 -3.35 23.32 -14.16
CA ILE A 304 -2.20 22.44 -14.43
C ILE A 304 -1.49 22.76 -15.75
N LEU A 305 -2.24 23.12 -16.80
CA LEU A 305 -1.64 23.53 -18.09
C LEU A 305 -0.90 24.87 -17.96
N ARG A 306 -1.45 25.86 -17.25
CA ARG A 306 -0.77 27.14 -16.96
C ARG A 306 0.49 26.94 -16.10
N ARG A 307 0.51 25.94 -15.21
CA ARG A 307 1.71 25.50 -14.47
C ARG A 307 2.75 24.76 -15.35
N GLY A 308 2.49 24.57 -16.63
CA GLY A 308 3.42 23.92 -17.57
C GLY A 308 3.26 22.41 -17.70
N MET A 309 2.12 21.84 -17.29
CA MET A 309 1.74 20.48 -17.70
C MET A 309 1.55 20.46 -19.22
N THR A 310 2.21 19.53 -19.91
CA THR A 310 1.96 19.27 -21.33
C THR A 310 0.78 18.33 -21.50
N VAL A 311 -0.02 18.54 -22.55
CA VAL A 311 -1.13 17.65 -22.92
C VAL A 311 -0.62 16.22 -23.13
N GLU A 312 0.54 16.05 -23.76
CA GLU A 312 1.13 14.73 -23.98
C GLU A 312 1.64 14.09 -22.68
N GLY A 313 2.24 14.86 -21.76
CA GLY A 313 2.63 14.35 -20.44
C GLY A 313 1.44 13.85 -19.63
N LEU A 314 0.34 14.61 -19.61
CA LEU A 314 -0.93 14.24 -18.99
C LEU A 314 -1.57 13.01 -19.68
N ARG A 315 -1.57 12.97 -21.02
CA ARG A 315 -2.07 11.83 -21.81
C ARG A 315 -1.27 10.56 -21.50
N GLN A 316 0.06 10.61 -21.54
CA GLN A 316 0.93 9.48 -21.22
C GLN A 316 0.75 9.00 -19.77
N PHE A 317 0.55 9.90 -18.81
CA PHE A 317 0.22 9.53 -17.43
C PHE A 317 -1.12 8.79 -17.31
N ILE A 318 -2.18 9.28 -17.96
CA ILE A 318 -3.50 8.63 -17.98
C ILE A 318 -3.43 7.27 -18.70
N VAL A 319 -2.68 7.20 -19.80
CA VAL A 319 -2.40 5.98 -20.57
C VAL A 319 -1.65 4.94 -19.72
N ALA A 320 -0.62 5.35 -18.99
CA ALA A 320 0.14 4.48 -18.08
C ALA A 320 -0.68 4.01 -16.87
N GLN A 321 -1.62 4.83 -16.36
CA GLN A 321 -2.57 4.41 -15.34
C GLN A 321 -3.57 3.36 -15.87
N GLY A 322 -3.86 3.41 -17.17
CA GLY A 322 -4.78 2.50 -17.86
C GLY A 322 -6.20 2.57 -17.29
N SER A 323 -6.93 1.48 -17.46
CA SER A 323 -8.36 1.38 -17.13
C SER A 323 -8.64 0.65 -15.80
N SER A 324 -7.66 0.69 -14.88
CA SER A 324 -7.72 0.03 -13.57
C SER A 324 -8.95 0.46 -12.74
N ARG A 325 -9.58 -0.52 -12.07
CA ARG A 325 -10.69 -0.32 -11.11
C ARG A 325 -10.23 -0.03 -9.68
N SER A 326 -8.93 -0.12 -9.39
CA SER A 326 -8.41 0.17 -8.04
C SER A 326 -8.34 1.67 -7.79
N VAL A 327 -9.06 2.14 -6.76
CA VAL A 327 -8.97 3.53 -6.30
C VAL A 327 -7.65 3.74 -5.58
N VAL A 328 -6.72 4.45 -6.21
CA VAL A 328 -5.40 4.79 -5.67
C VAL A 328 -5.31 6.29 -5.46
N LEU A 329 -4.76 6.70 -4.31
CA LEU A 329 -4.42 8.09 -4.04
C LEU A 329 -3.04 8.39 -4.64
N MET A 330 -3.02 9.18 -5.70
CA MET A 330 -1.84 9.41 -6.54
C MET A 330 -1.04 10.62 -6.07
N ASP A 331 0.28 10.50 -6.16
CA ASP A 331 1.24 11.57 -5.91
C ASP A 331 1.35 12.50 -7.13
N TRP A 332 1.54 13.79 -6.90
CA TRP A 332 1.85 14.78 -7.93
C TRP A 332 3.19 14.52 -8.59
N ASP A 333 4.20 14.04 -7.85
CA ASP A 333 5.53 13.80 -8.41
C ASP A 333 5.50 12.80 -9.57
N LYS A 334 4.61 11.81 -9.51
CA LYS A 334 4.43 10.82 -10.57
C LYS A 334 3.98 11.47 -11.88
N ILE A 335 2.99 12.35 -11.85
CA ILE A 335 2.53 13.01 -13.09
C ILE A 335 3.56 14.04 -13.60
N TRP A 336 4.23 14.76 -12.71
CA TRP A 336 5.31 15.67 -13.10
C TRP A 336 6.52 14.95 -13.71
N ALA A 337 6.84 13.73 -13.26
CA ALA A 337 7.87 12.89 -13.89
C ALA A 337 7.49 12.47 -15.32
N PHE A 338 6.21 12.20 -15.62
CA PHE A 338 5.74 11.99 -17.01
C PHE A 338 5.84 13.27 -17.83
N ASN A 339 5.52 14.43 -17.25
CA ASN A 339 5.67 15.71 -17.94
C ASN A 339 7.14 16.03 -18.28
N LYS A 340 8.06 15.79 -17.33
CA LYS A 340 9.51 15.98 -17.52
C LYS A 340 10.06 15.21 -18.72
N LYS A 341 9.58 13.98 -18.96
CA LYS A 341 9.96 13.17 -20.14
C LYS A 341 9.62 13.88 -21.47
N GLN A 342 8.61 14.76 -21.49
CA GLN A 342 8.21 15.54 -22.67
C GLN A 342 8.96 16.87 -22.78
N ILE A 343 9.20 17.57 -21.67
CA ILE A 343 9.79 18.93 -21.69
C ILE A 343 11.33 18.94 -21.72
N ASP A 344 12.04 18.02 -21.05
CA ASP A 344 13.52 18.04 -21.04
C ASP A 344 14.16 17.95 -22.44
N PRO A 345 13.66 17.14 -23.40
CA PRO A 345 14.22 17.10 -24.75
C PRO A 345 14.05 18.39 -25.56
N VAL A 346 13.17 19.32 -25.14
CA VAL A 346 12.79 20.51 -25.95
C VAL A 346 12.99 21.86 -25.26
N ALA A 347 13.15 21.89 -23.93
CA ALA A 347 13.22 23.14 -23.16
C ALA A 347 14.61 23.83 -23.29
N PRO A 348 14.76 25.01 -23.92
CA PRO A 348 16.05 25.72 -23.98
C PRO A 348 16.64 26.05 -22.59
N ARG A 349 17.98 26.06 -22.49
CA ARG A 349 18.76 26.17 -21.23
C ARG A 349 19.29 27.59 -21.04
N PHE A 350 18.92 28.21 -19.94
CA PHE A 350 19.34 29.57 -19.55
C PHE A 350 20.09 29.56 -18.21
N THR A 351 20.91 30.58 -17.98
CA THR A 351 21.53 30.87 -16.68
C THR A 351 20.85 32.07 -16.03
N ALA A 352 20.57 31.98 -14.74
CA ALA A 352 20.03 33.07 -13.94
C ALA A 352 20.44 32.93 -12.47
N LEU A 353 20.58 34.06 -11.77
CA LEU A 353 21.12 34.20 -10.42
C LEU A 353 20.17 35.03 -9.55
N LEU A 354 20.09 34.75 -8.24
CA LEU A 354 19.26 35.50 -7.29
C LEU A 354 19.72 36.96 -7.16
N LYS A 355 18.79 37.90 -7.39
CA LYS A 355 19.07 39.35 -7.48
C LYS A 355 19.68 39.93 -6.19
N ASN A 356 19.29 39.37 -5.03
CA ASN A 356 19.75 39.79 -3.70
C ASN A 356 20.97 39.00 -3.19
N GLN A 357 21.51 38.06 -3.97
CA GLN A 357 22.65 37.21 -3.60
C GLN A 357 23.81 37.28 -4.61
N LEU A 358 24.01 38.39 -5.31
CA LEU A 358 25.10 38.47 -6.30
C LEU A 358 26.45 38.77 -5.65
N VAL A 359 27.48 37.99 -6.01
CA VAL A 359 28.89 38.24 -5.66
C VAL A 359 29.69 38.44 -6.95
N LYS A 360 30.48 39.51 -7.01
CA LYS A 360 31.34 39.84 -8.17
C LYS A 360 32.66 39.08 -8.12
N ILE A 361 33.08 38.50 -9.26
CA ILE A 361 34.43 37.99 -9.49
C ILE A 361 35.06 38.78 -10.64
N LYS A 362 36.27 39.29 -10.41
CA LYS A 362 37.09 39.99 -11.41
C LYS A 362 38.17 39.05 -11.94
N LEU A 363 38.19 38.85 -13.25
CA LEU A 363 39.14 37.99 -13.95
C LEU A 363 40.31 38.83 -14.47
N THR A 364 41.51 38.64 -13.89
CA THR A 364 42.68 39.49 -14.18
C THR A 364 43.30 39.21 -15.55
N ASN A 365 43.14 38.00 -16.08
CA ASN A 365 43.71 37.59 -17.37
C ASN A 365 42.76 37.77 -18.58
N ILE A 366 41.56 38.32 -18.37
CA ILE A 366 40.60 38.66 -19.44
C ILE A 366 40.57 40.18 -19.62
N THR A 367 40.99 40.67 -20.79
CA THR A 367 41.15 42.11 -21.08
C THR A 367 40.21 42.65 -22.15
N LYS A 368 39.41 41.79 -22.77
CA LYS A 368 38.40 42.14 -23.79
C LYS A 368 37.08 41.44 -23.48
N GLU A 369 35.97 42.09 -23.82
CA GLU A 369 34.67 41.43 -23.88
C GLU A 369 34.56 40.63 -25.17
N GLU A 370 34.01 39.41 -25.09
CA GLU A 370 33.72 38.55 -26.24
C GLU A 370 32.27 38.09 -26.19
N CYS A 371 31.69 37.84 -27.36
CA CYS A 371 30.37 37.23 -27.50
C CYS A 371 30.49 36.00 -28.41
N GLN A 372 30.01 34.85 -27.96
CA GLN A 372 30.04 33.60 -28.72
C GLN A 372 28.63 32.98 -28.77
N GLN A 373 28.34 32.26 -29.86
CA GLN A 373 27.06 31.57 -30.01
C GLN A 373 27.13 30.14 -29.46
N HIS A 374 26.24 29.82 -28.53
CA HIS A 374 26.10 28.49 -27.93
C HIS A 374 24.72 27.91 -28.23
N GLN A 375 24.65 26.58 -28.33
CA GLN A 375 23.37 25.88 -28.51
C GLN A 375 22.44 26.11 -27.30
N LYS A 376 21.18 26.44 -27.58
CA LYS A 376 20.12 26.57 -26.56
C LYS A 376 19.83 25.23 -25.86
N HIS A 377 20.09 24.08 -26.49
CA HIS A 377 20.05 22.76 -25.85
C HIS A 377 21.37 21.99 -26.09
N PRO A 378 22.04 21.48 -25.04
CA PRO A 378 23.27 20.67 -25.16
C PRO A 378 23.19 19.34 -25.95
N LYS A 379 22.02 18.94 -26.46
CA LYS A 379 21.80 17.66 -27.18
C LYS A 379 21.01 17.80 -28.47
N ASP A 380 20.37 18.93 -28.71
CA ASP A 380 19.57 19.19 -29.91
C ASP A 380 19.90 20.58 -30.46
N SER A 381 20.59 20.60 -31.59
CA SER A 381 20.97 21.82 -32.30
C SER A 381 19.78 22.52 -32.96
N ASN A 382 18.65 21.86 -33.17
CA ASN A 382 17.49 22.40 -33.89
C ASN A 382 16.73 23.46 -33.07
N ILE A 383 16.90 23.48 -31.74
CA ILE A 383 16.31 24.47 -30.82
C ILE A 383 17.00 25.85 -30.96
N GLY A 384 18.12 25.91 -31.70
CA GLY A 384 18.79 27.14 -32.10
C GLY A 384 19.93 27.56 -31.19
N MET A 385 20.50 28.72 -31.48
CA MET A 385 21.63 29.32 -30.76
C MET A 385 21.17 30.45 -29.85
N LYS A 386 21.98 30.74 -28.82
CA LYS A 386 21.91 31.93 -27.96
C LYS A 386 23.28 32.61 -27.90
N ASN A 387 23.28 33.91 -27.69
CA ASN A 387 24.50 34.67 -27.45
C ASN A 387 24.94 34.53 -25.97
N VAL A 388 26.20 34.19 -25.75
CA VAL A 388 26.82 34.16 -24.41
C VAL A 388 27.95 35.17 -24.39
N TYR A 389 27.90 36.06 -23.40
CA TYR A 389 28.85 37.15 -23.22
C TYR A 389 29.91 36.75 -22.18
N TYR A 390 31.17 37.03 -22.52
CA TYR A 390 32.35 36.76 -21.71
C TYR A 390 33.03 38.10 -21.43
N GLY A 391 33.42 38.34 -20.17
CA GLY A 391 33.98 39.62 -19.76
C GLY A 391 34.90 39.49 -18.55
N SER A 392 35.60 40.58 -18.23
CA SER A 392 36.54 40.65 -17.12
C SER A 392 35.86 40.70 -15.74
N THR A 393 34.55 40.90 -15.68
CA THR A 393 33.76 40.86 -14.44
C THR A 393 32.53 39.98 -14.62
N ILE A 394 32.33 39.05 -13.69
CA ILE A 394 31.17 38.15 -13.64
C ILE A 394 30.50 38.16 -12.28
N PHE A 395 29.25 37.74 -12.26
CA PHE A 395 28.46 37.45 -11.06
C PHE A 395 28.32 35.95 -10.84
N ILE A 396 28.34 35.53 -9.58
CA ILE A 396 27.89 34.20 -9.09
C ILE A 396 26.92 34.39 -7.91
N GLU A 397 26.26 33.31 -7.47
CA GLU A 397 25.41 33.36 -6.27
C GLU A 397 26.25 33.32 -4.98
N LYS A 398 25.78 34.02 -3.93
CA LYS A 398 26.43 34.11 -2.62
C LYS A 398 26.58 32.74 -1.96
N ASP A 399 25.58 31.88 -2.09
CA ASP A 399 25.59 30.55 -1.49
C ASP A 399 26.65 29.64 -2.14
N ASP A 400 26.93 29.83 -3.44
CA ASP A 400 28.10 29.22 -4.10
C ASP A 400 29.41 29.87 -3.64
N ALA A 401 29.44 31.21 -3.53
CA ALA A 401 30.62 31.97 -3.14
C ALA A 401 31.14 31.63 -1.72
N VAL A 402 30.25 31.27 -0.80
CA VAL A 402 30.61 30.79 0.56
C VAL A 402 31.40 29.48 0.54
N LEU A 403 31.20 28.64 -0.49
CA LEU A 403 31.87 27.34 -0.62
C LEU A 403 33.28 27.44 -1.26
N ILE A 404 33.72 28.64 -1.64
CA ILE A 404 34.98 28.88 -2.34
C ILE A 404 36.08 29.29 -1.36
N THR A 405 37.25 28.66 -1.46
CA THR A 405 38.47 29.06 -0.74
C THR A 405 39.51 29.69 -1.68
N GLU A 406 40.37 30.55 -1.13
CA GLU A 406 41.50 31.11 -1.88
C GLU A 406 42.44 29.98 -2.37
N GLY A 407 42.92 30.11 -3.61
CA GLY A 407 43.73 29.11 -4.31
C GLY A 407 42.94 28.00 -5.00
N GLN A 408 41.63 27.86 -4.75
CA GLN A 408 40.79 26.80 -5.30
C GLN A 408 40.52 26.96 -6.80
N ILE A 409 40.41 25.84 -7.51
CA ILE A 409 39.94 25.77 -8.90
C ILE A 409 38.46 25.40 -8.92
N VAL A 410 37.65 26.19 -9.61
CA VAL A 410 36.21 26.00 -9.80
C VAL A 410 35.86 26.05 -11.29
N THR A 411 34.78 25.39 -11.70
CA THR A 411 34.34 25.34 -13.11
C THR A 411 33.16 26.26 -13.33
N LEU A 412 33.33 27.29 -14.15
CA LEU A 412 32.23 28.06 -14.72
C LEU A 412 31.52 27.20 -15.77
N MET A 413 30.23 26.91 -15.55
CA MET A 413 29.45 26.07 -16.46
C MET A 413 29.46 26.64 -17.88
N ASN A 414 29.75 25.78 -18.87
CA ASN A 414 29.87 26.11 -20.29
C ASN A 414 30.97 27.13 -20.67
N TRP A 415 31.88 27.48 -19.74
CA TRP A 415 33.06 28.29 -20.05
C TRP A 415 34.37 27.52 -19.81
N GLY A 416 34.62 27.06 -18.57
CA GLY A 416 35.86 26.36 -18.23
C GLY A 416 36.27 26.54 -16.77
N ASN A 417 37.49 26.14 -16.46
CA ASN A 417 38.05 26.27 -15.12
C ASN A 417 38.59 27.68 -14.88
N ILE A 418 38.38 28.19 -13.66
CA ILE A 418 39.02 29.40 -13.13
C ILE A 418 39.68 29.06 -11.79
N LYS A 419 40.80 29.71 -11.49
CA LYS A 419 41.44 29.68 -10.17
C LYS A 419 41.12 30.97 -9.44
N ILE A 420 40.59 30.87 -8.23
CA ILE A 420 40.32 32.03 -7.38
C ILE A 420 41.60 32.35 -6.61
N ASN A 421 42.15 33.54 -6.82
CA ASN A 421 43.44 33.96 -6.27
C ASN A 421 43.27 34.77 -4.98
N ARG A 422 42.16 35.50 -4.82
CA ARG A 422 41.88 36.35 -3.65
C ARG A 422 40.38 36.52 -3.41
N ILE A 423 39.96 36.59 -2.15
CA ILE A 423 38.57 36.81 -1.72
C ILE A 423 38.55 38.02 -0.77
N GLN A 424 37.91 39.12 -1.18
CA GLN A 424 37.77 40.32 -0.36
C GLN A 424 36.38 40.37 0.27
N LYS A 425 36.35 40.65 1.59
CA LYS A 425 35.14 40.77 2.39
C LYS A 425 35.13 42.13 3.08
N LYS A 426 33.93 42.69 3.21
CA LYS A 426 33.63 43.92 3.95
C LYS A 426 33.71 43.68 5.45
N ASP A 427 33.78 44.76 6.23
CA ASP A 427 33.76 44.72 7.70
C ASP A 427 32.53 44.02 8.29
N SER A 428 31.42 43.96 7.54
CA SER A 428 30.20 43.21 7.91
C SER A 428 30.30 41.69 7.74
N GLY A 429 31.41 41.17 7.22
CA GLY A 429 31.62 39.75 6.89
C GLY A 429 31.07 39.32 5.52
N ASP A 430 30.33 40.19 4.83
CA ASP A 430 29.85 39.97 3.47
C ASP A 430 30.95 40.13 2.42
N PHE A 431 30.79 39.48 1.26
CA PHE A 431 31.73 39.64 0.15
C PHE A 431 31.70 41.05 -0.44
N GLU A 432 32.89 41.56 -0.78
CA GLU A 432 33.05 42.78 -1.57
C GLU A 432 33.26 42.42 -3.04
N PHE A 433 34.31 41.65 -3.32
CA PHE A 433 34.56 41.00 -4.62
C PHE A 433 35.60 39.88 -4.46
N MET A 434 35.73 39.03 -5.48
CA MET A 434 36.80 38.04 -5.62
C MET A 434 37.68 38.38 -6.82
N GLU A 435 38.94 37.95 -6.80
CA GLU A 435 39.87 38.04 -7.92
C GLU A 435 40.31 36.63 -8.34
N GLY A 436 40.36 36.37 -9.64
CA GLY A 436 40.76 35.06 -10.17
C GLY A 436 41.28 35.12 -11.59
N GLU A 437 41.74 33.97 -12.08
CA GLU A 437 42.33 33.80 -13.41
C GLU A 437 41.70 32.59 -14.11
N THR A 438 41.39 32.75 -15.39
CA THR A 438 40.90 31.65 -16.21
C THR A 438 42.02 30.65 -16.52
N GLN A 439 41.72 29.36 -16.42
CA GLN A 439 42.59 28.23 -16.76
C GLN A 439 41.92 27.37 -17.82
N LEU A 440 41.64 27.94 -18.99
CA LEU A 440 40.80 27.29 -20.01
C LEU A 440 41.44 26.03 -20.63
N ASP A 441 42.78 25.92 -20.59
CA ASP A 441 43.53 24.72 -20.98
C ASP A 441 43.38 23.57 -19.96
N ASN A 442 43.05 23.88 -18.71
CA ASN A 442 42.82 22.88 -17.67
C ASN A 442 41.44 22.25 -17.84
N LYS A 443 41.41 21.07 -18.48
CA LYS A 443 40.18 20.31 -18.78
C LYS A 443 39.78 19.29 -17.70
N ASP A 444 40.37 19.34 -16.50
CA ASP A 444 39.87 18.52 -15.38
C ASP A 444 38.64 19.16 -14.73
N PHE A 445 37.47 18.59 -15.02
CA PHE A 445 36.17 19.00 -14.49
C PHE A 445 35.54 17.96 -13.54
N LYS A 446 36.31 16.95 -13.09
CA LYS A 446 35.78 15.82 -12.31
C LYS A 446 35.65 16.12 -10.82
N ASN A 447 36.52 16.98 -10.27
CA ASN A 447 36.63 17.25 -8.83
C ASN A 447 36.44 18.74 -8.47
N THR A 448 35.85 19.53 -9.38
CA THR A 448 35.68 20.98 -9.24
C THR A 448 34.25 21.37 -8.87
N LEU A 449 34.09 22.43 -8.08
CA LEU A 449 32.78 23.05 -7.81
C LEU A 449 32.25 23.69 -9.11
N LYS A 450 31.01 23.37 -9.50
CA LYS A 450 30.41 23.82 -10.77
C LYS A 450 29.45 24.99 -10.54
N LEU A 451 29.76 26.12 -11.15
CA LEU A 451 29.13 27.40 -10.89
C LEU A 451 28.32 27.89 -12.10
N THR A 452 27.12 28.40 -11.81
CA THR A 452 26.33 29.23 -12.72
C THR A 452 26.79 30.68 -12.58
N TRP A 453 26.93 31.38 -13.70
CA TRP A 453 27.55 32.70 -13.75
C TRP A 453 26.89 33.59 -14.82
N LEU A 454 27.02 34.91 -14.68
CA LEU A 454 26.59 35.91 -15.66
C LEU A 454 27.67 36.97 -15.83
N ALA A 455 27.99 37.40 -17.06
CA ALA A 455 28.91 38.52 -17.28
C ALA A 455 28.27 39.87 -16.99
N GLU A 456 29.06 40.80 -16.46
CA GLU A 456 28.74 42.23 -16.47
C GLU A 456 29.26 42.82 -17.79
N THR A 457 28.35 43.27 -18.66
CA THR A 457 28.66 43.96 -19.92
C THR A 457 27.64 45.07 -20.17
N SER A 458 28.09 46.17 -20.77
CA SER A 458 27.20 47.26 -21.22
C SER A 458 26.54 46.99 -22.58
N GLN A 459 27.01 45.97 -23.32
CA GLN A 459 26.52 45.65 -24.67
C GLN A 459 25.18 44.90 -24.65
N ALA A 460 24.90 44.17 -23.57
CA ALA A 460 23.69 43.37 -23.42
C ALA A 460 23.28 43.35 -21.92
N PRO A 461 22.32 44.19 -21.49
CA PRO A 461 21.92 44.25 -20.09
C PRO A 461 21.24 42.94 -19.65
N LEU A 462 21.56 42.50 -18.44
CA LEU A 462 20.95 41.32 -17.82
C LEU A 462 19.44 41.55 -17.61
N THR A 463 18.64 40.51 -17.83
CA THR A 463 17.17 40.61 -17.82
C THR A 463 16.60 40.43 -16.40
N PRO A 464 15.78 41.35 -15.89
CA PRO A 464 15.01 41.15 -14.65
C PRO A 464 13.90 40.10 -14.85
N VAL A 465 13.87 39.09 -13.98
CA VAL A 465 12.92 37.98 -14.05
C VAL A 465 12.36 37.68 -12.65
N LYS A 466 11.04 37.56 -12.53
CA LYS A 466 10.36 37.07 -11.34
C LYS A 466 10.02 35.60 -11.52
N CYS A 467 10.47 34.75 -10.60
CA CYS A 467 10.11 33.34 -10.55
C CYS A 467 9.08 33.09 -9.45
N ILE A 468 7.99 32.40 -9.78
CA ILE A 468 6.96 31.97 -8.82
C ILE A 468 7.05 30.46 -8.64
N HIS A 469 7.25 30.03 -7.40
CA HIS A 469 7.18 28.63 -6.99
C HIS A 469 5.85 28.36 -6.29
N TYR A 470 5.29 27.19 -6.56
CA TYR A 470 4.03 26.75 -5.98
C TYR A 470 4.22 25.48 -5.17
N ASP A 471 3.81 25.53 -3.92
CA ASP A 471 3.70 24.36 -3.06
C ASP A 471 2.31 23.71 -3.22
N ASN A 472 2.10 22.61 -2.53
CA ASN A 472 0.81 21.95 -2.37
C ASN A 472 -0.24 22.90 -1.77
N ILE A 473 -1.47 22.87 -2.30
CA ILE A 473 -2.58 23.75 -1.85
C ILE A 473 -3.21 23.30 -0.52
N MET A 474 -3.06 22.02 -0.16
CA MET A 474 -3.42 21.48 1.15
C MET A 474 -2.16 21.07 1.92
N THR A 475 -2.17 21.19 3.24
CA THR A 475 -1.10 20.68 4.12
C THR A 475 -1.24 19.18 4.43
N LYS A 476 -2.45 18.62 4.36
CA LYS A 476 -2.72 17.19 4.61
C LYS A 476 -2.82 16.40 3.31
N ALA A 477 -2.10 15.28 3.21
CA ALA A 477 -2.04 14.44 2.00
C ALA A 477 -3.41 13.88 1.58
N LYS A 478 -4.25 13.52 2.55
CA LYS A 478 -5.61 13.01 2.36
C LYS A 478 -6.51 13.56 3.46
N LEU A 479 -7.74 13.96 3.11
CA LEU A 479 -8.77 14.29 4.09
C LEU A 479 -9.54 13.01 4.48
N ASP A 480 -9.84 12.88 5.77
CA ASP A 480 -10.57 11.76 6.37
C ASP A 480 -12.01 12.15 6.73
N GLU A 481 -12.81 11.18 7.15
CA GLU A 481 -14.22 11.42 7.52
C GLU A 481 -14.29 12.23 8.83
N GLY A 482 -14.93 13.40 8.74
CA GLY A 482 -14.97 14.39 9.82
C GLY A 482 -14.02 15.59 9.64
N ASP A 483 -13.07 15.54 8.70
CA ASP A 483 -12.18 16.68 8.44
C ASP A 483 -12.91 17.87 7.81
N THR A 484 -12.87 19.02 8.50
CA THR A 484 -13.16 20.34 7.92
C THR A 484 -11.96 20.75 7.07
N PHE A 485 -12.13 20.85 5.75
CA PHE A 485 -11.01 20.97 4.81
C PHE A 485 -10.31 22.34 4.88
N GLU A 486 -11.08 23.35 5.27
CA GLU A 486 -10.67 24.73 5.48
C GLU A 486 -9.51 24.84 6.48
N ASN A 487 -9.44 23.93 7.47
CA ASN A 487 -8.37 23.87 8.47
C ASN A 487 -7.02 23.38 7.93
N TYR A 488 -7.01 22.77 6.74
CA TYR A 488 -5.83 22.14 6.12
C TYR A 488 -5.35 22.89 4.87
N VAL A 489 -5.76 24.14 4.67
CA VAL A 489 -5.35 24.99 3.55
C VAL A 489 -3.92 25.48 3.74
N ASN A 490 -3.08 25.35 2.71
CA ASN A 490 -1.75 25.93 2.70
C ASN A 490 -1.79 27.39 2.19
N TYR A 491 -1.89 28.33 3.12
CA TYR A 491 -1.85 29.77 2.81
C TYR A 491 -0.47 30.25 2.31
N ALA A 492 0.61 29.50 2.55
CA ALA A 492 1.97 29.79 2.08
C ALA A 492 2.31 29.10 0.74
N SER A 493 1.30 28.66 -0.02
CA SER A 493 1.46 27.85 -1.24
C SER A 493 2.00 28.56 -2.48
N LYS A 494 2.35 29.86 -2.40
CA LYS A 494 2.89 30.68 -3.49
C LYS A 494 4.07 31.50 -2.96
N ILE A 495 5.26 31.31 -3.53
CA ILE A 495 6.51 31.97 -3.13
C ILE A 495 7.12 32.64 -4.35
N GLU A 496 7.49 33.91 -4.24
CA GLU A 496 8.08 34.70 -5.33
C GLU A 496 9.57 34.99 -5.07
N TYR A 497 10.39 34.89 -6.11
CA TYR A 497 11.82 35.19 -6.08
C TYR A 497 12.19 36.11 -7.24
N ASP A 498 12.90 37.21 -6.94
CA ASP A 498 13.51 38.05 -7.97
C ASP A 498 14.89 37.50 -8.36
N ILE A 499 15.04 37.18 -9.65
CA ILE A 499 16.30 36.72 -10.24
C ILE A 499 16.71 37.64 -11.39
N ILE A 500 18.00 37.60 -11.72
CA ILE A 500 18.57 38.25 -12.89
C ILE A 500 19.03 37.14 -13.84
N GLY A 501 18.51 37.18 -15.07
CA GLY A 501 18.79 36.23 -16.13
C GLY A 501 19.77 36.76 -17.16
N GLU A 502 20.36 35.85 -17.95
CA GLU A 502 21.11 36.21 -19.16
C GLU A 502 20.25 37.01 -20.16
N PRO A 503 20.83 37.91 -20.98
CA PRO A 503 20.07 38.87 -21.79
C PRO A 503 19.08 38.25 -22.79
N GLU A 504 19.35 37.03 -23.24
CA GLU A 504 18.47 36.27 -24.16
C GLU A 504 17.12 35.90 -23.52
N MET A 505 16.98 35.97 -22.18
CA MET A 505 15.69 35.78 -21.50
C MET A 505 14.68 36.90 -21.79
N ALA A 506 15.12 38.07 -22.26
CA ALA A 506 14.22 39.13 -22.73
C ALA A 506 13.42 38.75 -23.98
N GLN A 507 13.83 37.71 -24.72
CA GLN A 507 13.14 37.23 -25.93
C GLN A 507 12.06 36.17 -25.65
N LEU A 508 11.89 35.75 -24.39
CA LEU A 508 10.92 34.71 -24.00
C LEU A 508 9.48 35.18 -24.22
N LYS A 509 8.66 34.30 -24.81
CA LYS A 509 7.24 34.52 -25.08
C LYS A 509 6.38 33.77 -24.08
N LYS A 510 5.15 34.24 -23.86
CA LYS A 510 4.19 33.53 -23.02
C LYS A 510 3.96 32.11 -23.57
N GLY A 511 4.10 31.10 -22.71
CA GLY A 511 4.03 29.68 -23.05
C GLY A 511 5.39 29.00 -23.28
N ASP A 512 6.49 29.74 -23.43
CA ASP A 512 7.81 29.14 -23.60
C ASP A 512 8.22 28.36 -22.33
N VAL A 513 8.54 27.08 -22.51
CA VAL A 513 9.06 26.20 -21.45
C VAL A 513 10.58 26.15 -21.51
N ILE A 514 11.24 26.49 -20.41
CA ILE A 514 12.70 26.61 -20.31
C ILE A 514 13.26 25.79 -19.15
N GLN A 515 14.57 25.55 -19.17
CA GLN A 515 15.33 25.07 -18.02
C GLN A 515 16.30 26.14 -17.55
N ILE A 516 16.20 26.56 -16.29
CA ILE A 516 17.24 27.36 -15.64
C ILE A 516 18.24 26.38 -15.00
N LEU A 517 19.50 26.46 -15.43
CA LEU A 517 20.56 25.57 -14.97
C LEU A 517 20.66 25.60 -13.44
N ARG A 518 20.71 24.42 -12.82
CA ARG A 518 20.70 24.19 -11.35
C ARG A 518 19.45 24.68 -10.59
N LYS A 519 18.47 25.35 -11.23
CA LYS A 519 17.23 25.85 -10.58
C LYS A 519 15.93 25.20 -11.03
N GLY A 520 15.93 24.38 -12.09
CA GLY A 520 14.76 23.57 -12.52
C GLY A 520 14.12 24.03 -13.83
N TYR A 521 12.89 23.57 -14.08
CA TYR A 521 12.10 23.91 -15.27
C TYR A 521 11.07 25.00 -14.95
N TYR A 522 10.79 25.84 -15.93
CA TYR A 522 9.88 26.98 -15.80
C TYR A 522 9.08 27.19 -17.08
N ILE A 523 7.86 27.72 -16.96
CA ILE A 523 7.06 28.22 -18.09
C ILE A 523 6.88 29.74 -17.97
N CYS A 524 7.01 30.45 -19.08
CA CYS A 524 6.78 31.89 -19.15
C CYS A 524 5.27 32.20 -19.12
N ASP A 525 4.79 32.85 -18.05
CA ASP A 525 3.40 33.29 -17.92
C ASP A 525 3.21 34.76 -18.31
N ALA A 526 4.25 35.58 -18.17
CA ALA A 526 4.33 36.92 -18.77
C ALA A 526 5.73 37.17 -19.36
N PRO A 527 5.83 37.64 -20.61
CA PRO A 527 7.13 38.00 -21.22
C PRO A 527 7.72 39.24 -20.54
N TYR A 528 9.00 39.51 -20.80
CA TYR A 528 9.61 40.78 -20.43
C TYR A 528 9.07 41.92 -21.30
N ASP A 529 8.75 43.07 -20.71
CA ASP A 529 8.37 44.28 -21.44
C ASP A 529 9.28 45.45 -21.04
N ALA A 530 10.11 45.87 -21.99
CA ALA A 530 11.03 46.99 -21.82
C ALA A 530 10.33 48.36 -21.77
N ALA A 531 9.12 48.50 -22.34
CA ALA A 531 8.40 49.77 -22.37
C ALA A 531 7.72 50.09 -21.03
N THR A 532 7.20 49.06 -20.34
CA THR A 532 6.61 49.17 -18.99
C THR A 532 7.57 48.84 -17.85
N GLN A 533 8.80 48.41 -18.18
CA GLN A 533 9.78 47.83 -17.25
C GLN A 533 9.27 46.58 -16.48
N GLN A 534 8.25 45.90 -17.02
CA GLN A 534 7.71 44.70 -16.41
C GLN A 534 8.69 43.53 -16.57
N SER A 535 9.10 42.96 -15.43
CA SER A 535 9.96 41.77 -15.39
C SER A 535 9.24 40.56 -15.97
N CYS A 536 9.98 39.67 -16.66
CA CYS A 536 9.41 38.41 -17.13
C CYS A 536 8.94 37.57 -15.93
N CYS A 537 7.75 36.98 -16.02
CA CYS A 537 7.18 36.11 -14.99
C CYS A 537 7.29 34.65 -15.40
N LEU A 538 8.02 33.86 -14.61
CA LEU A 538 8.26 32.44 -14.81
C LEU A 538 7.61 31.62 -13.70
N LEU A 539 6.81 30.62 -14.06
CA LEU A 539 6.18 29.70 -13.11
C LEU A 539 6.99 28.40 -13.05
N ASN A 540 7.30 27.91 -11.85
CA ASN A 540 8.01 26.65 -11.66
C ASN A 540 7.18 25.45 -12.16
N ILE A 541 7.79 24.63 -13.02
CA ILE A 541 7.28 23.32 -13.40
C ILE A 541 8.01 22.26 -12.54
N PRO A 542 7.31 21.49 -11.69
CA PRO A 542 7.94 20.43 -10.93
C PRO A 542 8.51 19.33 -11.83
N ASP A 543 9.54 18.66 -11.35
CA ASP A 543 10.34 17.70 -12.14
C ASP A 543 10.15 16.23 -11.70
N GLY A 544 9.30 16.00 -10.69
CA GLY A 544 8.87 14.68 -10.22
C GLY A 544 9.89 13.91 -9.39
N GLY A 545 10.83 14.60 -8.73
CA GLY A 545 11.72 13.99 -7.74
C GLY A 545 11.69 14.70 -6.40
N THR A 546 11.74 13.93 -5.31
CA THR A 546 11.83 14.38 -3.91
C THR A 546 13.13 15.11 -3.54
N LYS A 547 13.89 15.59 -4.52
CA LYS A 547 15.06 16.42 -4.27
C LYS A 547 14.61 17.79 -3.81
N GLU A 548 14.88 18.04 -2.54
CA GLU A 548 14.75 19.33 -1.85
C GLU A 548 15.02 20.55 -2.74
N LYS A 549 14.28 21.65 -2.51
CA LYS A 549 14.45 22.96 -3.18
C LYS A 549 15.94 23.25 -3.45
N PRO A 550 16.34 23.66 -4.68
CA PRO A 550 17.73 23.98 -5.02
C PRO A 550 18.43 24.78 -3.93
N THR A 551 19.67 24.42 -3.58
CA THR A 551 20.35 24.90 -2.37
C THR A 551 20.32 26.42 -2.20
N SER A 552 20.44 27.19 -3.29
CA SER A 552 20.42 28.66 -3.24
C SER A 552 19.05 29.30 -3.00
N LEU A 553 17.94 28.55 -3.07
CA LEU A 553 16.59 29.05 -2.76
C LEU A 553 16.19 28.83 -1.28
N ARG A 554 17.09 28.30 -0.44
CA ARG A 554 16.80 27.94 0.97
C ARG A 554 17.09 29.05 1.98
N ALA A 555 18.02 29.95 1.68
CA ALA A 555 18.61 30.84 2.69
C ALA A 555 17.66 31.94 3.23
N THR A 556 16.53 32.20 2.58
CA THR A 556 15.59 33.27 2.96
C THR A 556 14.50 32.83 3.95
N ASP A 557 14.18 31.55 4.03
CA ASP A 557 13.02 31.05 4.81
C ASP A 557 13.24 31.17 6.34
N ASN A 558 14.51 31.26 6.80
CA ASN A 558 14.87 31.33 8.23
C ASN A 558 14.84 32.74 8.85
N ALA A 559 14.52 33.80 8.08
CA ALA A 559 14.58 35.18 8.56
C ALA A 559 13.24 35.74 9.11
N ALA A 560 12.12 35.06 8.88
CA ALA A 560 10.78 35.60 9.14
C ALA A 560 10.11 35.18 10.46
N THR A 561 10.69 34.23 11.21
CA THR A 561 10.05 33.59 12.38
C THR A 561 10.80 33.80 13.70
N LYS A 562 11.15 35.07 14.00
CA LYS A 562 11.44 35.52 15.37
C LYS A 562 10.79 36.88 15.66
N SER A 563 9.50 36.85 16.00
CA SER A 563 8.84 37.92 16.75
C SER A 563 8.16 37.34 17.99
N THR A 564 8.27 38.06 19.10
CA THR A 564 7.75 37.69 20.41
C THR A 564 6.23 37.86 20.48
N GLY A 565 5.51 36.84 20.93
CA GLY A 565 4.07 36.89 21.20
C GLY A 565 3.77 36.56 22.67
N ASP A 566 3.12 37.50 23.36
CA ASP A 566 2.85 37.43 24.80
C ASP A 566 1.79 36.41 25.20
N LYS A 567 1.82 35.99 26.48
CA LYS A 567 0.75 35.20 27.09
C LYS A 567 -0.50 36.06 27.29
N LEU A 568 -1.63 35.60 26.77
CA LEU A 568 -2.95 36.03 27.23
C LEU A 568 -3.79 34.82 27.66
N THR A 569 -4.21 34.85 28.92
CA THR A 569 -5.11 33.87 29.56
C THR A 569 -6.57 34.23 29.31
N SER A 570 -7.43 33.23 29.10
CA SER A 570 -8.88 33.39 29.27
C SER A 570 -9.46 32.27 30.15
N SER A 571 -10.43 32.66 30.97
CA SER A 571 -11.01 31.88 32.07
C SER A 571 -12.35 31.24 31.69
N ALA A 572 -12.67 30.09 32.29
CA ALA A 572 -13.98 29.45 32.13
C ALA A 572 -15.12 30.26 32.77
N VAL A 573 -16.32 30.16 32.20
CA VAL A 573 -17.56 30.77 32.71
C VAL A 573 -18.42 29.70 33.36
N SER A 574 -18.87 29.93 34.59
CA SER A 574 -19.84 29.10 35.32
C SER A 574 -20.99 29.98 35.81
N GLY A 575 -22.24 29.60 35.56
CA GLY A 575 -23.41 30.36 35.98
C GLY A 575 -24.64 29.48 36.25
N PRO A 576 -25.63 29.96 37.04
CA PRO A 576 -26.70 29.12 37.61
C PRO A 576 -27.59 28.42 36.59
N GLU A 577 -27.66 28.96 35.37
CA GLU A 577 -28.47 28.48 34.26
C GLU A 577 -27.97 27.13 33.71
N VAL A 578 -26.65 26.89 33.77
CA VAL A 578 -26.02 25.63 33.33
C VAL A 578 -26.29 24.49 34.31
N ASP A 579 -26.32 24.78 35.62
CA ASP A 579 -26.58 23.78 36.66
C ASP A 579 -28.04 23.29 36.61
N GLN A 580 -29.00 24.21 36.46
CA GLN A 580 -30.42 23.85 36.28
C GLN A 580 -30.67 23.04 35.00
N LEU A 581 -29.95 23.35 33.91
CA LEU A 581 -30.05 22.59 32.66
C LEU A 581 -29.43 21.19 32.80
N THR A 582 -28.32 21.08 33.55
CA THR A 582 -27.68 19.80 33.91
C THR A 582 -28.65 18.88 34.65
N GLU A 583 -29.34 19.41 35.66
CA GLU A 583 -30.31 18.65 36.48
C GLU A 583 -31.51 18.17 35.64
N ARG A 584 -32.05 19.01 34.76
CA ARG A 584 -33.14 18.64 33.83
C ARG A 584 -32.72 17.51 32.87
N ILE A 585 -31.46 17.49 32.41
CA ILE A 585 -30.93 16.41 31.57
C ILE A 585 -30.82 15.08 32.32
N VAL A 586 -30.44 15.10 33.62
CA VAL A 586 -30.40 13.89 34.46
C VAL A 586 -31.81 13.32 34.61
N LEU A 587 -32.76 14.14 35.07
CA LEU A 587 -34.14 13.72 35.37
C LEU A 587 -34.86 13.17 34.12
N GLN A 588 -34.71 13.84 32.97
CA GLN A 588 -35.28 13.35 31.71
C GLN A 588 -34.57 12.05 31.23
N GLY A 589 -33.27 11.88 31.54
CA GLY A 589 -32.50 10.67 31.26
C GLY A 589 -32.88 9.47 32.13
N GLU A 590 -33.40 9.70 33.33
CA GLU A 590 -33.97 8.67 34.20
C GLU A 590 -35.38 8.30 33.75
N LYS A 591 -36.24 9.29 33.49
CA LYS A 591 -37.58 9.08 32.91
C LYS A 591 -37.55 8.25 31.61
N VAL A 592 -36.59 8.50 30.72
CA VAL A 592 -36.38 7.69 29.50
C VAL A 592 -35.94 6.24 29.80
N ARG A 593 -35.19 6.00 30.88
CA ARG A 593 -34.81 4.63 31.30
C ARG A 593 -36.00 3.89 31.88
N ASP A 594 -36.79 4.53 32.74
CA ASP A 594 -37.96 3.92 33.37
C ASP A 594 -39.06 3.57 32.35
N LEU A 595 -39.35 4.49 31.41
CA LEU A 595 -40.27 4.24 30.30
C LEU A 595 -39.81 3.11 29.36
N LYS A 596 -38.48 2.86 29.26
CA LYS A 596 -37.92 1.74 28.48
C LYS A 596 -37.86 0.42 29.27
N ALA A 597 -37.79 0.47 30.59
CA ALA A 597 -37.76 -0.70 31.46
C ALA A 597 -39.17 -1.31 31.63
N ASN A 598 -40.22 -0.50 31.59
CA ASN A 598 -41.59 -0.95 31.76
C ASN A 598 -42.18 -1.53 30.46
N LYS A 599 -42.41 -2.85 30.44
CA LYS A 599 -42.88 -3.61 29.26
C LYS A 599 -44.29 -3.26 28.77
N SER A 600 -45.04 -2.41 29.49
CA SER A 600 -46.39 -1.96 29.13
C SER A 600 -46.44 -0.55 28.54
N THR A 601 -45.31 0.15 28.41
CA THR A 601 -45.25 1.51 27.86
C THR A 601 -45.14 1.49 26.33
N SER A 602 -45.83 2.41 25.64
CA SER A 602 -45.79 2.45 24.16
C SER A 602 -44.43 2.94 23.64
N LYS A 603 -44.06 2.53 22.42
CA LYS A 603 -42.85 3.02 21.76
C LYS A 603 -42.90 4.53 21.51
N ASP A 604 -44.09 5.10 21.32
CA ASP A 604 -44.24 6.51 20.99
C ASP A 604 -44.00 7.41 22.21
N ASP A 605 -44.49 7.01 23.40
CA ASP A 605 -44.19 7.71 24.67
C ASP A 605 -42.69 7.70 24.98
N VAL A 606 -42.03 6.57 24.74
CA VAL A 606 -40.57 6.44 24.85
C VAL A 606 -39.85 7.36 23.88
N ASN A 607 -40.30 7.42 22.62
CA ASN A 607 -39.68 8.23 21.57
C ASN A 607 -39.85 9.74 21.83
N VAL A 608 -41.01 10.17 22.37
CA VAL A 608 -41.25 11.56 22.79
C VAL A 608 -40.27 11.96 23.91
N ALA A 609 -40.17 11.13 24.97
CA ALA A 609 -39.26 11.42 26.09
C ALA A 609 -37.78 11.44 25.65
N VAL A 610 -37.39 10.59 24.69
CA VAL A 610 -36.03 10.58 24.09
C VAL A 610 -35.75 11.85 23.28
N LYS A 611 -36.71 12.34 22.48
CA LYS A 611 -36.53 13.60 21.72
C LYS A 611 -36.31 14.79 22.64
N GLU A 612 -37.08 14.90 23.72
CA GLU A 612 -36.93 15.95 24.74
C GLU A 612 -35.55 15.88 25.43
N LEU A 613 -35.03 14.68 25.71
CA LEU A 613 -33.68 14.49 26.25
C LEU A 613 -32.56 14.93 25.29
N VAL A 614 -32.74 14.76 23.98
CA VAL A 614 -31.76 15.21 22.97
C VAL A 614 -31.73 16.74 22.89
N LEU A 615 -32.89 17.39 22.86
CA LEU A 615 -32.99 18.86 22.80
C LEU A 615 -32.30 19.53 23.99
N LEU A 616 -32.53 19.04 25.22
CA LEU A 616 -31.88 19.58 26.42
C LEU A 616 -30.33 19.44 26.36
N LYS A 617 -29.82 18.36 25.77
CA LYS A 617 -28.37 18.15 25.60
C LYS A 617 -27.76 19.04 24.50
N GLU A 618 -28.51 19.34 23.45
CA GLU A 618 -28.10 20.33 22.44
C GLU A 618 -28.05 21.75 23.02
N GLU A 619 -29.03 22.09 23.87
CA GLU A 619 -29.06 23.37 24.59
C GLU A 619 -27.85 23.49 25.55
N TYR A 620 -27.51 22.42 26.28
CA TYR A 620 -26.30 22.37 27.10
C TYR A 620 -25.02 22.52 26.29
N LYS A 621 -24.95 21.89 25.11
CA LYS A 621 -23.81 22.02 24.19
C LYS A 621 -23.67 23.44 23.64
N LYS A 622 -24.79 24.13 23.37
CA LYS A 622 -24.79 25.55 22.93
C LYS A 622 -24.33 26.50 24.04
N LEU A 623 -24.76 26.28 25.29
CA LEU A 623 -24.41 27.13 26.43
C LEU A 623 -22.99 26.91 26.96
N THR A 624 -22.49 25.67 26.95
CA THR A 624 -21.18 25.31 27.54
C THR A 624 -20.07 25.05 26.53
N GLY A 625 -20.41 25.01 25.23
CA GLY A 625 -19.50 24.59 24.15
C GLY A 625 -19.09 23.12 24.19
N SER A 626 -19.59 22.33 25.15
CA SER A 626 -19.15 20.96 25.43
C SER A 626 -20.31 19.97 25.51
N GLU A 627 -20.08 18.72 25.14
CA GLU A 627 -21.13 17.68 25.22
C GLU A 627 -21.35 17.15 26.64
N TYR A 628 -22.61 17.02 27.02
CA TYR A 628 -23.03 16.48 28.31
C TYR A 628 -22.67 14.99 28.46
N LYS A 629 -22.01 14.62 29.57
CA LYS A 629 -21.56 13.24 29.86
C LYS A 629 -22.17 12.72 31.18
N PRO A 630 -22.99 11.66 31.17
CA PRO A 630 -23.56 11.06 32.37
C PRO A 630 -22.59 10.08 33.06
N SER A 631 -22.64 10.03 34.40
CA SER A 631 -22.02 8.98 35.22
C SER A 631 -23.01 7.85 35.50
N ASN A 632 -22.56 6.59 35.55
CA ASN A 632 -23.44 5.41 35.69
C ASN A 632 -23.08 4.54 36.91
N THR A 633 -24.12 4.00 37.55
CA THR A 633 -24.06 3.06 38.68
C THR A 633 -24.85 1.78 38.35
N THR A 634 -24.57 0.67 39.04
CA THR A 634 -24.93 -0.72 38.68
C THR A 634 -26.15 -1.35 39.38
N ALA A 635 -26.94 -2.18 38.65
CA ALA A 635 -27.76 -3.33 39.13
C ALA A 635 -28.29 -4.11 37.90
N GLN A 636 -28.05 -5.42 37.66
CA GLN A 636 -28.52 -6.70 38.25
C GLN A 636 -29.70 -7.41 37.50
N LYS A 637 -29.78 -8.75 37.63
CA LYS A 637 -30.48 -9.72 36.73
C LYS A 637 -31.86 -10.17 37.26
N GLU A 638 -32.71 -10.76 36.40
CA GLU A 638 -33.46 -11.99 36.76
C GLU A 638 -34.07 -12.81 35.58
N ASN A 639 -34.62 -14.01 35.88
CA ASN A 639 -34.81 -15.20 35.00
C ASN A 639 -36.22 -15.40 34.37
N LYS A 640 -36.31 -16.20 33.28
CA LYS A 640 -37.18 -17.43 33.15
C LYS A 640 -37.05 -18.22 31.80
N LYS A 641 -37.40 -19.52 31.85
CA LYS A 641 -37.45 -20.61 30.82
C LYS A 641 -38.93 -21.09 30.65
N PRO A 642 -39.30 -22.15 29.87
CA PRO A 642 -39.03 -22.57 28.46
C PRO A 642 -40.35 -23.03 27.74
N ILE A 643 -40.30 -23.92 26.70
CA ILE A 643 -41.37 -24.83 26.07
C ILE A 643 -41.37 -24.73 24.50
N THR A 644 -41.80 -25.72 23.68
CA THR A 644 -41.19 -27.02 23.23
C THR A 644 -41.82 -27.50 21.88
N ASN A 645 -41.09 -28.32 21.09
CA ASN A 645 -41.40 -29.31 19.99
C ASN A 645 -42.82 -29.38 19.32
N SER A 646 -43.03 -29.72 18.02
CA SER A 646 -42.75 -31.05 17.40
C SER A 646 -43.08 -31.25 15.88
N THR A 647 -42.26 -32.03 15.16
CA THR A 647 -42.53 -33.07 14.10
C THR A 647 -43.46 -32.89 12.85
N SER A 648 -42.93 -33.20 11.64
CA SER A 648 -43.30 -34.38 10.78
C SER A 648 -42.52 -34.36 9.43
N ASN A 649 -41.72 -35.35 9.03
CA ASN A 649 -42.01 -36.71 8.49
C ASN A 649 -42.38 -36.90 6.98
N GLU A 650 -41.90 -36.04 6.08
CA GLU A 650 -41.84 -36.33 4.62
C GLU A 650 -40.43 -36.67 4.07
N ALA A 651 -39.36 -36.28 4.77
CA ALA A 651 -37.97 -36.34 4.27
C ALA A 651 -37.42 -37.77 4.02
N GLU A 652 -37.93 -38.77 4.74
CA GLU A 652 -37.40 -40.15 4.69
C GLU A 652 -37.67 -40.82 3.33
N LYS A 653 -38.82 -40.55 2.69
CA LYS A 653 -39.17 -41.14 1.39
C LYS A 653 -38.39 -40.56 0.21
N LEU A 654 -37.92 -39.32 0.30
CA LEU A 654 -37.08 -38.72 -0.74
C LEU A 654 -35.66 -39.29 -0.73
N THR A 655 -35.17 -39.66 0.46
CA THR A 655 -33.78 -40.06 0.68
C THR A 655 -33.47 -41.44 0.10
N GLU A 656 -34.42 -42.40 0.13
CA GLU A 656 -34.24 -43.71 -0.52
C GLU A 656 -34.11 -43.62 -2.06
N GLN A 657 -34.84 -42.70 -2.71
CA GLN A 657 -34.74 -42.53 -4.16
C GLN A 657 -33.41 -41.88 -4.58
N ILE A 658 -32.93 -40.90 -3.81
CA ILE A 658 -31.64 -40.23 -4.04
C ILE A 658 -30.48 -41.23 -3.87
N THR A 659 -30.53 -42.10 -2.85
CA THR A 659 -29.48 -43.12 -2.60
C THR A 659 -29.32 -44.07 -3.79
N ARG A 660 -30.43 -44.63 -4.30
CA ARG A 660 -30.42 -45.52 -5.48
C ARG A 660 -29.87 -44.87 -6.75
N GLN A 661 -30.00 -43.56 -6.89
CA GLN A 661 -29.45 -42.82 -8.04
C GLN A 661 -27.96 -42.48 -7.85
N GLY A 662 -27.52 -42.22 -6.62
CA GLY A 662 -26.11 -41.99 -6.27
C GLY A 662 -25.22 -43.23 -6.44
N ASP A 663 -25.73 -44.43 -6.16
CA ASP A 663 -24.96 -45.67 -6.33
C ASP A 663 -24.66 -45.99 -7.80
N LYS A 664 -25.65 -45.74 -8.67
CA LYS A 664 -25.49 -45.89 -10.13
C LYS A 664 -24.44 -44.95 -10.73
N VAL A 665 -24.19 -43.80 -10.08
CA VAL A 665 -23.13 -42.84 -10.47
C VAL A 665 -21.76 -43.22 -9.89
N ARG A 666 -21.71 -43.88 -8.72
CA ARG A 666 -20.46 -44.40 -8.14
C ARG A 666 -19.85 -45.52 -8.99
N ASP A 667 -20.65 -46.48 -9.44
CA ASP A 667 -20.17 -47.59 -10.26
C ASP A 667 -19.63 -47.13 -11.64
N LEU A 668 -20.24 -46.10 -12.23
CA LEU A 668 -19.77 -45.51 -13.49
C LEU A 668 -18.45 -44.73 -13.35
N LYS A 669 -18.16 -44.14 -12.19
CA LYS A 669 -16.86 -43.48 -11.93
C LYS A 669 -15.74 -44.46 -11.57
N ALA A 670 -16.07 -45.65 -11.07
CA ALA A 670 -15.09 -46.64 -10.63
C ALA A 670 -14.45 -47.46 -11.76
N ASN A 671 -14.94 -47.39 -13.00
CA ASN A 671 -14.41 -48.21 -14.11
C ASN A 671 -14.21 -47.48 -15.45
N LYS A 672 -12.92 -47.36 -15.84
CA LYS A 672 -12.41 -47.32 -17.23
C LYS A 672 -12.78 -46.14 -18.16
N SER A 673 -12.26 -44.93 -17.91
CA SER A 673 -12.02 -43.96 -19.01
C SER A 673 -10.73 -43.13 -18.89
N THR A 674 -10.42 -42.57 -17.72
CA THR A 674 -9.25 -41.68 -17.53
C THR A 674 -7.87 -42.27 -17.91
N PRO A 675 -7.56 -43.56 -17.63
CA PRO A 675 -6.27 -44.15 -18.00
C PRO A 675 -6.05 -44.19 -19.52
N LYS A 676 -7.07 -44.59 -20.30
CA LYS A 676 -6.96 -44.79 -21.75
C LYS A 676 -6.68 -43.49 -22.52
N VAL A 677 -7.29 -42.38 -22.09
CA VAL A 677 -7.02 -41.05 -22.67
C VAL A 677 -5.56 -40.64 -22.44
N ASN A 678 -5.03 -40.88 -21.24
CA ASN A 678 -3.66 -40.52 -20.90
C ASN A 678 -2.63 -41.43 -21.59
N GLU A 679 -2.91 -42.74 -21.68
CA GLU A 679 -2.08 -43.74 -22.35
C GLU A 679 -1.99 -43.46 -23.86
N GLN A 680 -3.12 -43.25 -24.54
CA GLN A 680 -3.14 -42.83 -25.95
C GLN A 680 -2.51 -41.44 -26.14
N GLY A 681 -2.64 -40.54 -25.15
CA GLY A 681 -2.01 -39.22 -25.14
C GLY A 681 -0.49 -39.23 -24.97
N ASN A 682 0.06 -40.30 -24.41
CA ASN A 682 1.50 -40.56 -24.36
C ASN A 682 1.96 -41.24 -25.66
N LEU A 683 1.24 -42.25 -26.16
CA LEU A 683 1.55 -42.90 -27.44
C LEU A 683 1.64 -41.90 -28.60
N VAL A 684 0.72 -40.93 -28.69
CA VAL A 684 0.77 -39.84 -29.69
C VAL A 684 2.02 -38.96 -29.53
N ARG A 685 2.54 -38.80 -28.31
CA ARG A 685 3.72 -37.98 -28.00
C ARG A 685 5.01 -38.72 -28.35
N ASP A 686 5.03 -40.02 -28.10
CA ASP A 686 6.15 -40.90 -28.41
C ASP A 686 6.27 -41.09 -29.93
N LEU A 687 5.16 -41.35 -30.62
CA LEU A 687 5.13 -41.43 -32.10
C LEU A 687 5.55 -40.12 -32.77
N LYS A 688 5.18 -38.96 -32.21
CA LYS A 688 5.60 -37.63 -32.71
C LYS A 688 7.04 -37.24 -32.36
N SER A 689 7.68 -37.92 -31.40
CA SER A 689 9.07 -37.64 -31.00
C SER A 689 10.08 -38.65 -31.56
N ASN A 690 9.61 -39.82 -32.03
CA ASN A 690 10.39 -40.77 -32.80
C ASN A 690 10.43 -40.37 -34.30
N PRO A 691 11.60 -40.08 -34.89
CA PRO A 691 11.73 -39.63 -36.28
C PRO A 691 11.45 -40.71 -37.35
N ASN A 692 11.25 -41.97 -36.96
CA ASN A 692 10.96 -43.08 -37.89
C ASN A 692 9.46 -43.43 -38.02
N SER A 693 8.55 -42.78 -37.27
CA SER A 693 7.11 -43.04 -37.34
C SER A 693 6.48 -42.42 -38.60
N SER A 694 5.55 -43.11 -39.25
CA SER A 694 4.88 -42.58 -40.45
C SER A 694 3.86 -41.47 -40.13
N LYS A 695 3.54 -40.62 -41.12
CA LYS A 695 2.51 -39.58 -40.95
C LYS A 695 1.12 -40.17 -40.78
N GLU A 696 0.87 -41.31 -41.42
CA GLU A 696 -0.37 -42.07 -41.36
C GLU A 696 -0.60 -42.61 -39.93
N GLU A 697 0.42 -43.23 -39.30
CA GLU A 697 0.35 -43.74 -37.93
C GLU A 697 0.11 -42.63 -36.90
N ILE A 698 0.85 -41.51 -37.01
CA ILE A 698 0.65 -40.34 -36.13
C ILE A 698 -0.77 -39.79 -36.26
N THR A 699 -1.30 -39.72 -37.48
CA THR A 699 -2.64 -39.18 -37.75
C THR A 699 -3.73 -40.11 -37.20
N ALA A 700 -3.59 -41.42 -37.38
CA ALA A 700 -4.50 -42.42 -36.81
C ALA A 700 -4.52 -42.36 -35.27
N ALA A 701 -3.34 -42.33 -34.63
CA ALA A 701 -3.23 -42.27 -33.18
C ALA A 701 -3.84 -40.98 -32.58
N VAL A 702 -3.68 -39.84 -33.26
CA VAL A 702 -4.31 -38.55 -32.89
C VAL A 702 -5.83 -38.60 -33.02
N GLY A 703 -6.36 -39.17 -34.12
CA GLY A 703 -7.81 -39.31 -34.31
C GLY A 703 -8.46 -40.18 -33.23
N GLN A 704 -7.77 -41.24 -32.80
CA GLN A 704 -8.23 -42.13 -31.74
C GLN A 704 -8.21 -41.45 -30.35
N LEU A 705 -7.21 -40.60 -30.08
CA LEU A 705 -7.15 -39.78 -28.87
C LEU A 705 -8.30 -38.76 -28.79
N LEU A 706 -8.67 -38.15 -29.92
CA LEU A 706 -9.76 -37.17 -29.98
C LEU A 706 -11.11 -37.83 -29.66
N LYS A 707 -11.41 -38.99 -30.26
CA LYS A 707 -12.63 -39.77 -29.93
C LYS A 707 -12.72 -40.09 -28.44
N LEU A 708 -11.64 -40.59 -27.83
CA LEU A 708 -11.64 -40.93 -26.40
C LEU A 708 -11.86 -39.71 -25.48
N LYS A 709 -11.43 -38.51 -25.90
CA LYS A 709 -11.70 -37.26 -25.15
C LYS A 709 -13.14 -36.78 -25.30
N GLU A 710 -13.72 -36.92 -26.48
CA GLU A 710 -15.12 -36.57 -26.76
C GLU A 710 -16.09 -37.51 -26.03
N GLU A 711 -15.76 -38.81 -25.97
CA GLU A 711 -16.47 -39.83 -25.20
C GLU A 711 -16.38 -39.56 -23.68
N TYR A 712 -15.21 -39.16 -23.16
CA TYR A 712 -15.07 -38.70 -21.78
C TYR A 712 -15.96 -37.47 -21.51
N LYS A 713 -15.92 -36.45 -22.38
CA LYS A 713 -16.69 -35.21 -22.23
C LYS A 713 -18.21 -35.45 -22.20
N THR A 714 -18.71 -36.36 -23.05
CA THR A 714 -20.14 -36.72 -23.07
C THR A 714 -20.57 -37.53 -21.84
N LEU A 715 -19.69 -38.35 -21.27
CA LEU A 715 -19.98 -39.13 -20.06
C LEU A 715 -19.84 -38.34 -18.74
N THR A 716 -18.96 -37.34 -18.66
CA THR A 716 -18.67 -36.60 -17.41
C THR A 716 -19.12 -35.15 -17.42
N GLY A 717 -19.65 -34.64 -18.53
CA GLY A 717 -20.05 -33.24 -18.72
C GLY A 717 -18.90 -32.22 -18.66
N THR A 718 -17.65 -32.68 -18.65
CA THR A 718 -16.45 -31.84 -18.42
C THR A 718 -15.29 -32.30 -19.29
N ASP A 719 -14.47 -31.36 -19.77
CA ASP A 719 -13.26 -31.67 -20.54
C ASP A 719 -12.15 -32.29 -19.66
N VAL A 720 -11.29 -33.11 -20.28
CA VAL A 720 -10.15 -33.75 -19.60
C VAL A 720 -9.09 -32.69 -19.25
N PRO A 721 -8.69 -32.54 -17.96
CA PRO A 721 -7.69 -31.54 -17.54
C PRO A 721 -6.32 -31.71 -18.23
N SER A 722 -5.66 -30.59 -18.57
CA SER A 722 -4.38 -30.60 -19.30
C SER A 722 -3.17 -30.36 -18.39
N SER A 723 -2.09 -31.11 -18.62
CA SER A 723 -0.80 -30.93 -17.93
C SER A 723 0.23 -30.28 -18.88
N GLY A 724 0.61 -29.03 -18.60
CA GLY A 724 1.65 -28.30 -19.35
C GLY A 724 3.06 -28.79 -19.04
N ALA A 725 3.96 -28.76 -20.03
CA ALA A 725 5.34 -29.26 -19.92
C ALA A 725 6.38 -28.14 -19.80
N ALA A 726 7.43 -28.37 -19.01
CA ALA A 726 8.63 -27.54 -18.98
C ALA A 726 9.59 -27.88 -20.14
N SER A 727 10.33 -26.89 -20.63
CA SER A 727 11.26 -27.06 -21.77
C SER A 727 12.69 -27.35 -21.33
N ALA A 728 13.32 -28.33 -21.97
CA ALA A 728 14.74 -28.65 -21.82
C ALA A 728 15.56 -28.13 -23.02
N ARG A 729 16.78 -27.66 -22.77
CA ARG A 729 17.77 -27.32 -23.82
C ARG A 729 18.67 -28.53 -24.12
N LYS A 730 19.06 -28.68 -25.39
CA LYS A 730 20.08 -29.65 -25.86
C LYS A 730 21.38 -28.92 -26.23
N GLU A 731 22.52 -29.57 -25.97
CA GLU A 731 23.85 -29.23 -26.52
C GLU A 731 24.08 -29.84 -27.90
N LYS A 732 25.13 -29.38 -28.62
CA LYS A 732 25.76 -30.06 -29.77
C LYS A 732 27.21 -29.61 -30.00
N GLU A 733 27.97 -30.47 -30.69
CA GLU A 733 29.42 -30.39 -30.98
C GLU A 733 29.70 -30.45 -32.52
N LYS A 734 30.88 -30.15 -33.10
CA LYS A 734 32.19 -29.58 -32.68
C LYS A 734 32.98 -29.11 -33.93
N LYS A 735 33.89 -28.13 -33.79
CA LYS A 735 35.12 -27.89 -34.62
C LYS A 735 34.96 -27.50 -36.12
N PRO A 736 36.03 -27.00 -36.83
CA PRO A 736 37.44 -26.79 -36.40
C PRO A 736 38.12 -25.40 -36.70
N ALA A 737 39.06 -25.04 -35.81
CA ALA A 737 40.41 -24.43 -35.96
C ALA A 737 40.80 -23.30 -36.99
N ALA A 738 41.53 -22.29 -36.48
CA ALA A 738 42.70 -21.62 -37.10
C ALA A 738 43.60 -20.90 -36.05
N ALA A 739 44.86 -20.56 -36.38
CA ALA A 739 45.95 -20.07 -35.50
C ALA A 739 45.92 -18.52 -35.24
N ALA A 740 46.83 -17.82 -34.50
CA ALA A 740 48.23 -18.08 -34.07
C ALA A 740 48.73 -17.15 -32.92
N ALA A 741 49.94 -17.46 -32.36
CA ALA A 741 50.95 -16.60 -31.67
C ALA A 741 50.55 -15.79 -30.38
N ALA A 742 51.17 -15.98 -29.20
CA ALA A 742 52.53 -15.60 -28.71
C ALA A 742 52.71 -14.08 -28.43
N THR A 743 53.31 -13.54 -27.34
CA THR A 743 54.45 -14.02 -26.51
C THR A 743 54.52 -13.38 -25.09
N ALA A 744 55.37 -13.95 -24.23
CA ALA A 744 56.02 -13.53 -22.94
C ALA A 744 56.37 -12.00 -22.73
N LYS A 745 56.79 -11.45 -21.55
CA LYS A 745 57.22 -11.94 -20.20
C LYS A 745 57.23 -10.80 -19.13
N LYS A 746 57.35 -11.16 -17.83
CA LYS A 746 57.69 -10.34 -16.61
C LYS A 746 59.22 -10.04 -16.51
N PRO A 747 59.85 -9.31 -15.51
CA PRO A 747 59.39 -8.98 -14.12
C PRO A 747 59.80 -7.60 -13.45
N GLU A 748 59.19 -7.30 -12.29
CA GLU A 748 59.73 -6.76 -10.97
C GLU A 748 60.59 -5.45 -10.86
N HIS A 749 60.71 -4.69 -9.73
CA HIS A 749 60.39 -4.86 -8.29
C HIS A 749 60.23 -3.47 -7.56
N GLU A 750 59.38 -3.35 -6.51
CA GLU A 750 59.37 -2.37 -5.35
C GLU A 750 59.44 -0.81 -5.55
N GLN A 751 59.01 0.09 -4.63
CA GLN A 751 58.33 0.04 -3.30
C GLN A 751 57.53 1.35 -2.99
N ASN A 752 56.57 1.27 -2.06
CA ASN A 752 55.93 2.33 -1.24
C ASN A 752 54.92 3.39 -1.78
N SER A 753 53.87 3.56 -0.96
CA SER A 753 52.91 4.67 -0.82
C SER A 753 52.19 5.23 -2.06
N THR A 754 50.89 4.99 -2.16
CA THR A 754 49.88 6.06 -2.40
C THR A 754 48.45 5.56 -2.22
N SER A 755 47.56 6.50 -1.91
CA SER A 755 46.13 6.45 -2.17
C SER A 755 45.84 5.95 -3.60
N ALA A 756 45.08 4.87 -3.74
CA ALA A 756 44.64 4.38 -5.04
C ALA A 756 43.11 4.40 -5.13
N HIS A 757 42.64 5.16 -6.12
CA HIS A 757 41.33 5.03 -6.74
C HIS A 757 40.75 3.60 -6.65
N THR A 758 39.53 3.47 -6.13
CA THR A 758 38.68 2.38 -6.59
C THR A 758 38.25 2.68 -8.02
N ASP A 759 38.93 2.03 -8.96
CA ASP A 759 38.34 1.69 -10.26
C ASP A 759 36.90 1.23 -10.08
N LEU A 760 36.07 1.49 -11.10
CA LEU A 760 34.71 0.98 -11.23
C LEU A 760 34.72 -0.55 -11.44
N LYS A 761 35.12 -1.29 -10.40
CA LYS A 761 34.65 -2.66 -10.20
C LYS A 761 33.14 -2.62 -10.29
N LYS A 762 32.57 -3.52 -11.10
CA LYS A 762 31.12 -3.77 -11.15
C LYS A 762 30.62 -3.95 -9.71
N GLN A 763 29.99 -2.92 -9.14
CA GLN A 763 29.30 -3.05 -7.87
C GLN A 763 28.21 -4.10 -8.07
N THR A 764 28.41 -5.24 -7.42
CA THR A 764 27.40 -6.29 -7.35
C THR A 764 26.21 -5.72 -6.60
N LYS A 765 25.02 -5.73 -7.21
CA LYS A 765 23.72 -5.30 -6.61
C LYS A 765 23.28 -6.13 -5.39
N LEU A 766 24.20 -6.85 -4.75
CA LEU A 766 23.97 -7.69 -3.60
C LEU A 766 23.85 -6.86 -2.30
N GLY A 767 24.72 -5.87 -2.07
CA GLY A 767 24.77 -5.14 -0.79
C GLY A 767 23.43 -4.53 -0.37
N ILE A 768 23.19 -4.45 0.94
CA ILE A 768 22.03 -3.75 1.51
C ILE A 768 22.22 -2.24 1.30
N GLU A 769 21.17 -1.54 0.85
CA GLU A 769 21.26 -0.11 0.46
C GLU A 769 20.88 0.84 1.61
N TYR A 770 20.03 0.37 2.52
CA TYR A 770 19.55 1.11 3.69
C TYR A 770 20.28 0.63 4.94
N LYS A 771 20.46 1.50 5.94
CA LYS A 771 21.01 1.09 7.24
C LYS A 771 19.87 0.82 8.23
N LYS A 772 20.04 -0.22 9.05
CA LYS A 772 19.11 -0.65 10.10
C LYS A 772 18.77 0.47 11.09
N GLU A 773 19.72 1.36 11.33
CA GLU A 773 19.63 2.49 12.26
C GLU A 773 19.05 3.77 11.63
N GLU A 774 18.92 3.82 10.30
CA GLU A 774 18.43 4.99 9.55
C GLU A 774 17.02 4.76 8.98
N ASP A 775 16.74 3.56 8.48
CA ASP A 775 15.43 3.15 7.96
C ASP A 775 15.24 1.64 8.22
N LEU A 776 14.63 1.31 9.36
CA LEU A 776 14.42 -0.07 9.78
C LEU A 776 13.47 -0.83 8.83
N ALA A 777 12.46 -0.16 8.29
CA ALA A 777 11.42 -0.77 7.47
C ALA A 777 11.96 -1.21 6.10
N ASP A 778 12.62 -0.31 5.37
CA ASP A 778 13.23 -0.64 4.08
C ASP A 778 14.48 -1.51 4.25
N TRP A 779 15.28 -1.34 5.32
CA TRP A 779 16.36 -2.27 5.66
C TRP A 779 15.83 -3.69 5.86
N TYR A 780 14.82 -3.88 6.70
CA TYR A 780 14.25 -5.20 6.99
C TYR A 780 13.67 -5.82 5.72
N GLY A 781 12.91 -5.02 4.95
CA GLY A 781 12.39 -5.40 3.64
C GLY A 781 13.49 -5.81 2.66
N GLN A 782 14.64 -5.14 2.63
CA GLN A 782 15.78 -5.56 1.81
C GLN A 782 16.43 -6.84 2.32
N VAL A 783 16.65 -6.98 3.64
CA VAL A 783 17.32 -8.15 4.22
C VAL A 783 16.52 -9.44 3.99
N VAL A 784 15.19 -9.44 4.18
CA VAL A 784 14.37 -10.65 3.94
C VAL A 784 14.30 -11.06 2.46
N ARG A 785 14.37 -10.09 1.53
CA ARG A 785 14.36 -10.34 0.07
C ARG A 785 15.74 -10.75 -0.44
N LYS A 786 16.77 -9.93 -0.21
CA LYS A 786 18.15 -10.15 -0.68
C LYS A 786 18.77 -11.38 -0.01
N GLY A 787 18.49 -11.61 1.29
CA GLY A 787 18.85 -12.83 2.02
C GLY A 787 18.10 -14.10 1.59
N GLU A 788 17.21 -14.01 0.59
CA GLU A 788 16.45 -15.13 0.03
C GLU A 788 15.54 -15.86 1.03
N LEU A 789 14.96 -15.14 1.99
CA LEU A 789 13.93 -15.69 2.89
C LEU A 789 12.57 -15.77 2.20
N ILE A 790 12.19 -14.69 1.49
CA ILE A 790 10.87 -14.55 0.86
C ILE A 790 10.98 -14.10 -0.58
N GLU A 791 9.92 -14.33 -1.34
CA GLU A 791 9.60 -13.64 -2.60
C GLU A 791 8.20 -13.03 -2.47
N ASN A 792 7.98 -11.84 -3.05
CA ASN A 792 6.67 -11.19 -2.98
C ASN A 792 5.64 -11.94 -3.85
N TYR A 793 4.43 -12.13 -3.34
CA TYR A 793 3.31 -12.65 -4.13
C TYR A 793 2.46 -11.50 -4.71
N ASP A 794 1.59 -11.79 -5.68
CA ASP A 794 0.75 -10.77 -6.33
C ASP A 794 -0.41 -10.29 -5.44
N VAL A 795 -0.85 -11.13 -4.49
CA VAL A 795 -1.73 -10.73 -3.40
C VAL A 795 -0.93 -10.03 -2.30
N SER A 796 -1.19 -8.72 -2.11
CA SER A 796 -0.57 -7.93 -1.03
C SER A 796 -0.77 -8.57 0.34
N GLY A 797 0.34 -8.78 1.07
CA GLY A 797 0.36 -9.43 2.37
C GLY A 797 0.49 -10.95 2.34
N CYS A 798 0.54 -11.57 1.16
CA CYS A 798 0.98 -12.95 0.95
C CYS A 798 2.40 -12.95 0.35
N TYR A 799 3.17 -13.99 0.63
CA TYR A 799 4.57 -14.11 0.21
C TYR A 799 4.98 -15.57 0.11
N ILE A 800 5.89 -15.87 -0.82
CA ILE A 800 6.42 -17.22 -1.00
C ILE A 800 7.58 -17.39 -0.04
N LEU A 801 7.46 -18.31 0.92
CA LEU A 801 8.58 -18.77 1.73
C LEU A 801 9.58 -19.52 0.84
N ARG A 802 10.78 -18.97 0.66
CA ARG A 802 11.83 -19.63 -0.11
C ARG A 802 12.45 -20.77 0.71
N PRO A 803 13.15 -21.74 0.08
CA PRO A 803 13.70 -22.92 0.76
C PRO A 803 14.74 -22.65 1.87
N TRP A 804 15.13 -21.39 2.10
CA TRP A 804 15.92 -20.98 3.24
C TRP A 804 15.05 -20.70 4.46
N ALA A 805 14.04 -19.81 4.34
CA ALA A 805 13.10 -19.52 5.42
C ALA A 805 12.25 -20.72 5.82
N TYR A 806 11.80 -21.52 4.85
CA TYR A 806 11.03 -22.73 5.16
C TYR A 806 11.84 -23.72 6.00
N PHE A 807 13.15 -23.85 5.75
CA PHE A 807 14.02 -24.67 6.61
C PHE A 807 14.11 -24.13 8.04
N LEU A 808 14.18 -22.80 8.23
CA LEU A 808 14.17 -22.21 9.59
C LEU A 808 12.87 -22.59 10.31
N TRP A 809 11.73 -22.56 9.62
CA TRP A 809 10.44 -23.01 10.14
C TRP A 809 10.41 -24.52 10.44
N GLU A 810 10.99 -25.36 9.58
CA GLU A 810 11.14 -26.80 9.82
C GLU A 810 11.99 -27.10 11.06
N GLN A 811 13.03 -26.31 11.37
CA GLN A 811 13.81 -26.47 12.60
C GLN A 811 13.02 -26.05 13.86
N ILE A 812 12.28 -24.94 13.81
CA ILE A 812 11.38 -24.53 14.90
C ILE A 812 10.31 -25.60 15.13
N LYS A 813 9.74 -26.14 14.04
CA LYS A 813 8.78 -27.24 14.09
C LYS A 813 9.38 -28.49 14.72
N ALA A 814 10.55 -28.95 14.26
CA ALA A 814 11.18 -30.14 14.80
C ALA A 814 11.51 -30.01 16.30
N TYR A 815 11.92 -28.81 16.74
CA TYR A 815 12.17 -28.51 18.15
C TYR A 815 10.90 -28.58 19.00
N ILE A 816 9.81 -27.92 18.56
CA ILE A 816 8.53 -27.92 19.27
C ILE A 816 7.89 -29.32 19.24
N ASP A 817 7.84 -29.99 18.09
CA ASP A 817 7.26 -31.33 17.93
C ASP A 817 7.93 -32.35 18.85
N ALA A 818 9.25 -32.26 19.07
CA ALA A 818 9.96 -33.14 20.00
C ALA A 818 9.47 -32.95 21.44
N GLU A 819 9.52 -31.72 21.97
CA GLU A 819 9.18 -31.43 23.36
C GLU A 819 7.68 -31.68 23.65
N ILE A 820 6.76 -31.27 22.75
CA ILE A 820 5.32 -31.52 22.97
C ILE A 820 4.94 -33.00 22.84
N SER A 821 5.68 -33.79 22.04
CA SER A 821 5.46 -35.24 21.96
C SER A 821 5.83 -35.93 23.28
N GLU A 822 6.90 -35.50 23.95
CA GLU A 822 7.25 -35.96 25.30
C GLU A 822 6.20 -35.56 26.35
N MET A 823 5.55 -34.41 26.18
CA MET A 823 4.39 -33.98 26.99
C MET A 823 3.08 -34.76 26.68
N GLY A 824 3.10 -35.69 25.73
CA GLY A 824 1.95 -36.49 25.30
C GLY A 824 0.97 -35.76 24.37
N VAL A 825 1.36 -34.62 23.79
CA VAL A 825 0.53 -33.88 22.83
C VAL A 825 0.61 -34.54 21.44
N GLN A 826 -0.53 -34.74 20.79
CA GLN A 826 -0.59 -35.41 19.48
C GLN A 826 -0.83 -34.42 18.34
N ASN A 827 -0.07 -34.56 17.25
CA ASN A 827 -0.29 -33.78 16.03
C ASN A 827 -1.58 -34.22 15.32
N CYS A 828 -2.41 -33.25 14.95
CA CYS A 828 -3.69 -33.43 14.27
C CYS A 828 -3.85 -32.45 13.09
N TYR A 829 -4.96 -32.58 12.35
CA TYR A 829 -5.31 -31.66 11.27
C TYR A 829 -6.82 -31.40 11.22
N PHE A 830 -7.22 -30.14 11.38
CA PHE A 830 -8.54 -29.63 11.06
C PHE A 830 -8.53 -28.82 9.75
N PRO A 831 -9.66 -28.75 9.00
CA PRO A 831 -9.74 -28.08 7.71
C PRO A 831 -9.51 -26.57 7.72
N LEU A 832 -9.21 -26.02 6.54
CA LEU A 832 -9.02 -24.57 6.32
C LEU A 832 -10.32 -23.75 6.37
N PHE A 833 -11.45 -24.33 5.96
CA PHE A 833 -12.71 -23.61 5.77
C PHE A 833 -13.64 -23.75 6.97
N VAL A 834 -14.16 -22.62 7.45
CA VAL A 834 -15.17 -22.50 8.50
C VAL A 834 -16.52 -22.20 7.86
N SER A 835 -17.58 -22.93 8.22
CA SER A 835 -18.93 -22.56 7.78
C SER A 835 -19.38 -21.26 8.44
N HIS A 836 -20.15 -20.43 7.73
CA HIS A 836 -20.76 -19.22 8.30
C HIS A 836 -21.36 -19.47 9.70
N ASN A 837 -22.17 -20.52 9.82
CA ASN A 837 -22.86 -20.85 11.08
C ASN A 837 -21.94 -21.36 12.20
N ALA A 838 -20.72 -21.82 11.90
CA ALA A 838 -19.73 -22.14 12.93
C ALA A 838 -19.01 -20.87 13.41
N LEU A 839 -18.60 -20.00 12.48
CA LEU A 839 -17.91 -18.74 12.81
C LEU A 839 -18.80 -17.80 13.64
N TYR A 840 -20.07 -17.65 13.26
CA TYR A 840 -20.99 -16.73 13.94
C TYR A 840 -21.56 -17.23 15.28
N ARG A 841 -21.23 -18.45 15.73
CA ARG A 841 -21.57 -18.90 17.10
C ARG A 841 -20.82 -18.10 18.16
N GLU A 842 -19.58 -17.67 17.89
CA GLU A 842 -18.76 -16.90 18.84
C GLU A 842 -19.25 -15.46 19.01
N GLN A 843 -19.91 -14.90 17.99
CA GLN A 843 -20.37 -13.50 18.00
C GLN A 843 -21.38 -13.19 19.13
N THR A 844 -22.15 -14.18 19.61
CA THR A 844 -23.11 -13.94 20.71
C THR A 844 -22.49 -13.89 22.10
N HIS A 845 -21.21 -14.26 22.25
CA HIS A 845 -20.54 -14.38 23.54
C HIS A 845 -19.22 -13.61 23.66
N ILE A 846 -18.58 -13.24 22.54
CA ILE A 846 -17.38 -12.40 22.51
C ILE A 846 -17.76 -11.03 21.92
N ALA A 847 -17.91 -10.03 22.79
CA ALA A 847 -18.46 -8.71 22.43
C ALA A 847 -17.65 -7.93 21.38
N ASP A 848 -16.35 -8.22 21.26
CA ASP A 848 -15.42 -7.58 20.32
C ASP A 848 -15.13 -8.42 19.06
N PHE A 849 -15.86 -9.54 18.83
CA PHE A 849 -15.63 -10.41 17.67
C PHE A 849 -16.24 -9.82 16.39
N SER A 850 -15.46 -8.97 15.71
CA SER A 850 -15.70 -8.53 14.33
C SER A 850 -14.79 -9.30 13.37
N PRO A 851 -15.27 -10.38 12.72
CA PRO A 851 -14.43 -11.22 11.87
C PRO A 851 -14.07 -10.51 10.54
N GLU A 852 -12.93 -9.82 10.52
CA GLU A 852 -12.27 -9.34 9.29
C GLU A 852 -11.60 -10.53 8.56
N VAL A 853 -12.45 -11.45 8.07
CA VAL A 853 -12.07 -12.72 7.44
C VAL A 853 -12.22 -12.68 5.92
N ALA A 854 -11.45 -13.52 5.23
CA ALA A 854 -11.65 -13.78 3.82
C ALA A 854 -12.82 -14.77 3.62
N TRP A 855 -13.86 -14.35 2.88
CA TRP A 855 -15.00 -15.19 2.53
C TRP A 855 -14.83 -15.83 1.14
N VAL A 856 -15.04 -17.13 1.06
CA VAL A 856 -15.29 -17.84 -0.20
C VAL A 856 -16.80 -17.84 -0.44
N THR A 857 -17.22 -17.11 -1.47
CA THR A 857 -18.63 -16.93 -1.85
C THR A 857 -19.00 -17.62 -3.16
N LYS A 858 -18.04 -18.19 -3.89
CA LYS A 858 -18.24 -18.81 -5.21
C LYS A 858 -17.54 -20.17 -5.34
N SER A 859 -18.08 -21.01 -6.22
CA SER A 859 -17.49 -22.29 -6.65
C SER A 859 -17.58 -22.36 -8.17
N GLY A 860 -16.45 -22.13 -8.87
CA GLY A 860 -16.48 -21.76 -10.28
C GLY A 860 -17.19 -20.42 -10.46
N ASP A 861 -18.07 -20.32 -11.47
CA ASP A 861 -18.86 -19.11 -11.73
C ASP A 861 -20.16 -19.01 -10.89
N SER A 862 -20.53 -20.08 -10.17
CA SER A 862 -21.74 -20.13 -9.34
C SER A 862 -21.51 -19.65 -7.92
N ASP A 863 -22.45 -18.88 -7.37
CA ASP A 863 -22.43 -18.48 -5.96
C ASP A 863 -22.72 -19.67 -5.04
N LEU A 864 -22.04 -19.72 -3.90
CA LEU A 864 -22.28 -20.72 -2.85
C LEU A 864 -23.56 -20.37 -2.07
N ALA A 865 -24.44 -21.36 -1.88
CA ALA A 865 -25.69 -21.20 -1.15
C ALA A 865 -25.50 -20.71 0.32
N GLN A 866 -24.34 -21.00 0.92
CA GLN A 866 -23.85 -20.32 2.12
C GLN A 866 -22.35 -20.02 1.95
N PRO A 867 -21.89 -18.81 2.31
CA PRO A 867 -20.47 -18.48 2.26
C PRO A 867 -19.69 -19.26 3.31
N ILE A 868 -18.43 -19.57 3.02
CA ILE A 868 -17.51 -20.22 3.96
C ILE A 868 -16.30 -19.31 4.17
N ALA A 869 -15.88 -19.12 5.41
CA ALA A 869 -14.72 -18.31 5.74
C ALA A 869 -13.44 -19.14 5.62
N VAL A 870 -12.36 -18.51 5.18
CA VAL A 870 -11.01 -19.02 5.45
C VAL A 870 -10.72 -18.74 6.92
N ARG A 871 -10.29 -19.75 7.68
CA ARG A 871 -10.19 -19.65 9.14
C ARG A 871 -9.25 -18.51 9.61
N PRO A 872 -9.69 -17.67 10.57
CA PRO A 872 -8.82 -16.76 11.32
C PRO A 872 -8.28 -17.39 12.62
N THR A 873 -8.98 -18.42 13.12
CA THR A 873 -8.83 -19.07 14.43
C THR A 873 -9.45 -20.48 14.33
N SER A 874 -9.09 -21.40 15.23
CA SER A 874 -9.46 -22.83 15.10
C SER A 874 -10.46 -23.34 16.14
N GLU A 875 -10.74 -22.57 17.20
CA GLU A 875 -11.72 -22.89 18.26
C GLU A 875 -13.08 -23.30 17.68
N THR A 876 -13.63 -22.48 16.76
CA THR A 876 -14.89 -22.73 16.03
C THR A 876 -14.96 -24.07 15.28
N ILE A 877 -13.80 -24.66 14.92
CA ILE A 877 -13.70 -25.91 14.17
C ILE A 877 -13.43 -27.09 15.12
N MET A 878 -12.53 -26.90 16.09
CA MET A 878 -12.02 -27.95 16.97
C MET A 878 -13.00 -28.30 18.09
N TYR A 879 -13.57 -27.29 18.76
CA TYR A 879 -14.38 -27.50 19.96
C TYR A 879 -15.71 -28.26 19.71
N PRO A 880 -16.41 -28.07 18.57
CA PRO A 880 -17.51 -28.96 18.17
C PRO A 880 -17.13 -30.43 17.90
N ALA A 881 -15.84 -30.74 17.72
CA ALA A 881 -15.33 -32.12 17.65
C ALA A 881 -14.94 -32.63 19.04
N TYR A 882 -14.35 -31.78 19.89
CA TYR A 882 -13.99 -32.13 21.27
C TYR A 882 -15.23 -32.57 22.07
N ALA A 883 -16.36 -31.87 21.92
CA ALA A 883 -17.65 -32.26 22.54
C ALA A 883 -18.20 -33.62 22.07
N LYS A 884 -17.68 -34.18 20.97
CA LYS A 884 -18.04 -35.52 20.46
C LYS A 884 -17.03 -36.57 20.91
N TRP A 885 -15.75 -36.22 20.96
CA TRP A 885 -14.67 -37.15 21.32
C TRP A 885 -14.54 -37.36 22.83
N ILE A 886 -14.84 -36.33 23.62
CA ILE A 886 -14.86 -36.41 25.08
C ILE A 886 -16.29 -36.74 25.51
N GLN A 887 -16.50 -37.89 26.15
CA GLN A 887 -17.77 -38.30 26.76
C GLN A 887 -17.59 -38.67 28.25
N SER A 888 -16.41 -39.15 28.63
CA SER A 888 -16.06 -39.63 29.97
C SER A 888 -14.72 -39.07 30.43
N HIS A 889 -14.44 -39.09 31.74
CA HIS A 889 -13.12 -38.76 32.29
C HIS A 889 -11.98 -39.61 31.69
N ARG A 890 -12.28 -40.79 31.11
CA ARG A 890 -11.32 -41.66 30.44
C ARG A 890 -10.79 -41.11 29.12
N ASP A 891 -11.49 -40.16 28.52
CA ASP A 891 -11.10 -39.48 27.28
C ASP A 891 -10.21 -38.26 27.56
N LEU A 892 -9.87 -38.01 28.84
CA LEU A 892 -9.07 -36.88 29.31
C LEU A 892 -7.71 -37.34 29.88
N PRO A 893 -6.64 -36.53 29.73
CA PRO A 893 -6.62 -35.27 29.00
C PRO A 893 -6.54 -35.46 27.49
N LEU A 894 -7.34 -34.70 26.74
CA LEU A 894 -7.22 -34.63 25.28
C LEU A 894 -6.22 -33.52 24.95
N LYS A 895 -5.06 -33.87 24.37
CA LYS A 895 -4.01 -32.92 24.03
C LYS A 895 -3.66 -32.95 22.54
N LEU A 896 -4.04 -31.92 21.78
CA LEU A 896 -3.78 -31.86 20.35
C LEU A 896 -3.00 -30.61 19.95
N ASN A 897 -2.13 -30.77 18.95
CA ASN A 897 -1.41 -29.70 18.26
C ASN A 897 -1.74 -29.72 16.76
N GLN A 898 -1.78 -28.57 16.11
CA GLN A 898 -1.90 -28.44 14.66
C GLN A 898 -0.84 -27.48 14.11
N TRP A 899 -0.20 -27.90 13.01
CA TRP A 899 0.60 -27.04 12.14
C TRP A 899 -0.26 -26.60 10.95
N ASN A 900 -0.38 -25.29 10.75
CA ASN A 900 -1.52 -24.71 10.06
C ASN A 900 -1.11 -23.46 9.24
N ASN A 901 -1.94 -23.11 8.23
CA ASN A 901 -1.99 -21.76 7.66
C ASN A 901 -3.26 -21.06 8.17
N VAL A 902 -3.16 -19.76 8.45
CA VAL A 902 -4.29 -18.90 8.84
C VAL A 902 -4.29 -17.62 8.03
N VAL A 903 -5.50 -17.09 7.78
CA VAL A 903 -5.70 -15.85 7.03
C VAL A 903 -6.38 -14.81 7.92
N ARG A 904 -5.80 -13.61 7.98
CA ARG A 904 -6.35 -12.44 8.70
C ARG A 904 -6.35 -11.22 7.79
N TRP A 905 -7.50 -10.57 7.63
CA TRP A 905 -7.70 -9.50 6.64
C TRP A 905 -7.65 -8.07 7.25
N GLU A 906 -7.17 -7.98 8.49
CA GLU A 906 -7.36 -6.87 9.45
C GLU A 906 -6.38 -5.67 9.33
N PHE A 907 -5.54 -5.59 8.28
CA PHE A 907 -4.57 -4.50 8.14
C PHE A 907 -4.34 -4.03 6.69
N LYS A 908 -3.96 -2.75 6.61
CA LYS A 908 -3.72 -2.01 5.36
C LYS A 908 -2.28 -2.15 4.87
N ASN A 909 -1.30 -2.22 5.79
CA ASN A 909 0.13 -2.26 5.50
C ASN A 909 0.75 -3.55 6.07
N PRO A 910 0.98 -4.60 5.26
CA PRO A 910 1.59 -5.84 5.73
C PRO A 910 3.12 -5.72 5.86
N GLN A 911 3.67 -6.29 6.94
CA GLN A 911 5.11 -6.40 7.19
C GLN A 911 5.53 -7.88 7.24
N PRO A 912 6.40 -8.37 6.34
CA PRO A 912 6.72 -9.80 6.22
C PRO A 912 7.12 -10.47 7.53
N PHE A 913 6.62 -11.69 7.76
CA PHE A 913 6.71 -12.46 9.03
C PHE A 913 6.04 -11.83 10.27
N LEU A 914 5.98 -10.50 10.38
CA LEU A 914 5.57 -9.81 11.60
C LEU A 914 4.05 -9.58 11.66
N ARG A 915 3.47 -9.13 10.53
CA ARG A 915 2.03 -8.88 10.36
C ARG A 915 1.65 -9.02 8.88
N THR A 916 1.19 -10.21 8.49
CA THR A 916 0.90 -10.60 7.09
C THR A 916 -0.45 -11.27 6.96
N ARG A 917 -1.06 -11.20 5.75
CA ARG A 917 -2.43 -11.70 5.53
C ARG A 917 -2.51 -13.21 5.64
N GLU A 918 -1.49 -13.89 5.15
CA GLU A 918 -1.26 -15.31 5.35
C GLU A 918 0.04 -15.51 6.12
N PHE A 919 0.07 -16.48 7.03
CA PHE A 919 1.26 -16.95 7.72
C PHE A 919 1.09 -18.39 8.19
N LEU A 920 2.20 -19.07 8.43
CA LEU A 920 2.19 -20.38 9.10
C LEU A 920 2.13 -20.17 10.62
N TRP A 921 1.30 -20.99 11.27
CA TRP A 921 1.01 -20.93 12.70
C TRP A 921 1.03 -22.35 13.27
N GLN A 922 1.64 -22.50 14.45
CA GLN A 922 1.49 -23.63 15.34
C GLN A 922 0.46 -23.26 16.40
N GLU A 923 -0.57 -24.08 16.55
CA GLU A 923 -1.62 -23.92 17.55
C GLU A 923 -1.80 -25.24 18.32
N GLY A 924 -1.90 -25.18 19.64
CA GLY A 924 -2.21 -26.32 20.49
C GLY A 924 -3.48 -26.06 21.29
N HIS A 925 -4.37 -27.04 21.34
CA HIS A 925 -5.64 -26.96 22.04
C HIS A 925 -5.84 -28.22 22.88
N THR A 926 -6.07 -28.05 24.17
CA THR A 926 -6.16 -29.17 25.11
C THR A 926 -7.41 -29.08 25.98
N ALA A 927 -7.83 -30.21 26.53
CA ALA A 927 -8.95 -30.33 27.45
C ALA A 927 -8.59 -31.25 28.62
N TRP A 928 -8.90 -30.78 29.83
CA TRP A 928 -8.48 -31.32 31.11
C TRP A 928 -9.66 -31.49 32.06
N ALA A 929 -9.56 -32.45 32.98
CA ALA A 929 -10.55 -32.65 34.02
C ALA A 929 -10.46 -31.56 35.12
N THR A 930 -9.25 -31.11 35.47
CA THR A 930 -9.03 -30.15 36.57
C THR A 930 -8.35 -28.86 36.13
N GLU A 931 -8.65 -27.76 36.83
CA GLU A 931 -8.02 -26.45 36.65
C GLU A 931 -6.51 -26.48 36.86
N LYS A 932 -6.05 -27.28 37.83
CA LYS A 932 -4.63 -27.36 38.19
C LYS A 932 -3.81 -27.93 37.04
N GLU A 933 -4.24 -29.04 36.45
CA GLU A 933 -3.51 -29.67 35.35
C GLU A 933 -3.50 -28.79 34.09
N ALA A 934 -4.63 -28.13 33.80
CA ALA A 934 -4.70 -27.14 32.73
C ALA A 934 -3.72 -25.98 32.99
N SER A 935 -3.68 -25.45 34.21
CA SER A 935 -2.77 -24.38 34.62
C SER A 935 -1.30 -24.79 34.50
N ASP A 936 -0.95 -25.99 34.98
CA ASP A 936 0.41 -26.51 34.94
C ASP A 936 0.93 -26.62 33.48
N GLU A 937 0.10 -27.05 32.53
CA GLU A 937 0.46 -27.10 31.11
C GLU A 937 0.70 -25.72 30.50
N VAL A 938 -0.08 -24.70 30.87
CA VAL A 938 0.11 -23.33 30.34
C VAL A 938 1.51 -22.82 30.64
N TYR A 939 2.04 -23.10 31.83
CA TYR A 939 3.42 -22.77 32.22
C TYR A 939 4.47 -23.63 31.51
N GLN A 940 4.23 -24.94 31.33
CA GLN A 940 5.13 -25.82 30.58
C GLN A 940 5.31 -25.34 29.13
N ILE A 941 4.22 -24.95 28.47
CA ILE A 941 4.27 -24.41 27.10
C ILE A 941 4.92 -23.03 27.05
N LEU A 942 4.69 -22.18 28.06
CA LEU A 942 5.38 -20.89 28.16
C LEU A 942 6.91 -21.07 28.25
N ASP A 943 7.37 -22.04 29.05
CA ASP A 943 8.78 -22.36 29.18
C ASP A 943 9.36 -22.97 27.89
N LEU A 944 8.60 -23.84 27.20
CA LEU A 944 8.98 -24.33 25.87
C LEU A 944 9.15 -23.18 24.86
N TYR A 945 8.21 -22.24 24.80
CA TYR A 945 8.36 -21.07 23.93
C TYR A 945 9.53 -20.18 24.33
N ALA A 946 9.80 -20.01 25.62
CA ALA A 946 11.00 -19.31 26.08
C ALA A 946 12.27 -19.99 25.57
N LYS A 947 12.38 -21.33 25.67
CA LYS A 947 13.50 -22.11 25.11
C LYS A 947 13.64 -21.96 23.59
N VAL A 948 12.55 -21.91 22.82
CA VAL A 948 12.63 -21.66 21.37
C VAL A 948 13.36 -20.34 21.09
N TYR A 949 13.06 -19.28 21.86
CA TYR A 949 13.75 -18.00 21.69
C TYR A 949 15.18 -18.02 22.26
N THR A 950 15.39 -18.49 23.49
CA THR A 950 16.70 -18.45 24.14
C THR A 950 17.68 -19.48 23.57
N ASP A 951 17.28 -20.75 23.46
CA ASP A 951 18.15 -21.87 23.13
C ASP A 951 18.24 -22.17 21.63
N LEU A 952 17.21 -21.91 20.83
CA LEU A 952 17.27 -22.14 19.37
C LEU A 952 17.64 -20.85 18.61
N LEU A 953 17.06 -19.71 19.00
CA LEU A 953 17.22 -18.43 18.31
C LEU A 953 18.26 -17.48 18.94
N ALA A 954 18.84 -17.79 20.11
CA ALA A 954 19.76 -16.90 20.84
C ALA A 954 19.15 -15.51 21.15
N ILE A 955 17.90 -15.46 21.59
CA ILE A 955 17.14 -14.23 21.86
C ILE A 955 16.63 -14.22 23.31
N PRO A 956 16.88 -13.14 24.09
CA PRO A 956 16.30 -12.98 25.42
C PRO A 956 14.81 -12.63 25.36
N VAL A 957 14.05 -13.10 26.34
CA VAL A 957 12.62 -12.78 26.52
C VAL A 957 12.27 -12.68 28.01
N ILE A 958 11.27 -11.86 28.35
CA ILE A 958 10.65 -11.84 29.67
C ILE A 958 9.39 -12.71 29.66
N LYS A 959 9.31 -13.65 30.62
CA LYS A 959 8.09 -14.44 30.90
C LYS A 959 7.15 -13.65 31.81
N GLY A 960 5.87 -13.55 31.45
CA GLY A 960 4.87 -12.88 32.28
C GLY A 960 3.42 -13.28 31.98
N ARG A 961 2.49 -12.72 32.75
CA ARG A 961 1.04 -12.81 32.56
C ARG A 961 0.53 -11.52 31.91
N LYS A 962 -0.36 -11.60 30.93
CA LYS A 962 -1.03 -10.39 30.38
C LYS A 962 -1.90 -9.73 31.46
N THR A 963 -2.05 -8.41 31.38
CA THR A 963 -3.05 -7.67 32.17
C THR A 963 -4.46 -8.10 31.77
N GLU A 964 -5.46 -7.82 32.60
CA GLU A 964 -6.85 -8.20 32.30
C GLU A 964 -7.41 -7.49 31.04
N LYS A 965 -6.79 -6.38 30.61
CA LYS A 965 -7.10 -5.68 29.36
C LYS A 965 -6.49 -6.36 28.12
N GLU A 966 -5.35 -7.03 28.28
CA GLU A 966 -4.50 -7.52 27.18
C GLU A 966 -4.41 -9.05 27.09
N LYS A 967 -5.19 -9.77 27.89
CA LYS A 967 -5.36 -11.22 27.77
C LYS A 967 -6.22 -11.58 26.55
N PHE A 968 -6.15 -12.84 26.11
CA PHE A 968 -7.00 -13.33 25.02
C PHE A 968 -8.49 -13.26 25.41
N ALA A 969 -9.33 -12.84 24.46
CA ALA A 969 -10.76 -12.68 24.68
C ALA A 969 -11.41 -14.04 25.03
N GLY A 970 -12.13 -14.08 26.15
CA GLY A 970 -12.73 -15.33 26.67
C GLY A 970 -11.76 -16.23 27.47
N ALA A 971 -10.47 -15.90 27.56
CA ALA A 971 -9.56 -16.58 28.49
C ALA A 971 -9.76 -16.10 29.92
N ASP A 972 -9.60 -17.01 30.89
CA ASP A 972 -9.49 -16.62 32.30
C ASP A 972 -8.21 -15.82 32.50
N TRP A 973 -7.10 -16.28 31.92
CA TRP A 973 -5.82 -15.56 31.89
C TRP A 973 -4.93 -16.01 30.72
N THR A 974 -3.91 -15.22 30.44
CA THR A 974 -2.94 -15.46 29.35
C THR A 974 -1.53 -15.21 29.85
N THR A 975 -0.62 -16.11 29.51
CA THR A 975 0.82 -15.94 29.67
C THR A 975 1.46 -15.62 28.33
N THR A 976 2.60 -14.95 28.38
CA THR A 976 3.29 -14.38 27.23
C THR A 976 4.79 -14.36 27.45
N ILE A 977 5.54 -14.50 26.35
CA ILE A 977 6.94 -14.09 26.29
C ILE A 977 7.05 -12.80 25.50
N GLU A 978 7.70 -11.79 26.09
CA GLU A 978 7.93 -10.48 25.50
C GLU A 978 9.42 -10.33 25.12
N GLY A 979 9.69 -10.02 23.86
CA GLY A 979 11.00 -9.61 23.36
C GLY A 979 11.11 -8.09 23.18
N TYR A 980 12.29 -7.61 22.78
CA TYR A 980 12.55 -6.19 22.51
C TYR A 980 13.30 -6.02 21.19
N ILE A 981 12.90 -5.05 20.38
CA ILE A 981 13.51 -4.71 19.09
C ILE A 981 14.15 -3.32 19.20
N ALA A 982 15.43 -3.30 19.60
CA ALA A 982 16.20 -2.09 19.89
C ALA A 982 16.17 -1.05 18.77
N ALA A 983 16.35 -1.49 17.51
CA ALA A 983 16.31 -0.59 16.35
C ALA A 983 14.97 0.14 16.13
N SER A 984 13.88 -0.31 16.78
CA SER A 984 12.57 0.36 16.77
C SER A 984 12.18 1.02 18.11
N GLY A 985 12.86 0.67 19.21
CA GLY A 985 12.45 1.04 20.56
C GLY A 985 11.14 0.40 21.04
N ARG A 986 10.80 -0.81 20.56
CA ARG A 986 9.50 -1.46 20.82
C ARG A 986 9.62 -2.86 21.41
N GLY A 987 8.72 -3.17 22.32
CA GLY A 987 8.48 -4.53 22.81
C GLY A 987 7.66 -5.34 21.79
N ILE A 988 7.93 -6.63 21.69
CA ILE A 988 7.25 -7.53 20.74
C ILE A 988 6.78 -8.82 21.41
N GLN A 989 5.49 -9.07 21.33
CA GLN A 989 4.89 -10.35 21.76
C GLN A 989 5.38 -11.47 20.84
N ALA A 990 6.15 -12.39 21.43
CA ALA A 990 6.81 -13.49 20.74
C ALA A 990 5.89 -14.71 20.58
N ALA A 991 5.30 -15.19 21.68
CA ALA A 991 4.34 -16.29 21.72
C ALA A 991 3.45 -16.19 22.98
N THR A 992 2.29 -16.85 22.97
CA THR A 992 1.33 -16.83 24.09
C THR A 992 0.74 -18.20 24.40
N SER A 993 0.41 -18.41 25.67
CA SER A 993 -0.27 -19.60 26.17
C SER A 993 -1.43 -19.19 27.09
N HIS A 994 -2.63 -19.67 26.79
CA HIS A 994 -3.91 -19.16 27.28
C HIS A 994 -4.62 -20.23 28.12
N HIS A 995 -4.94 -19.91 29.37
CA HIS A 995 -5.88 -20.70 30.17
C HIS A 995 -7.29 -20.21 29.83
N LEU A 996 -8.02 -20.99 29.02
CA LEU A 996 -9.36 -20.65 28.57
C LEU A 996 -10.44 -20.97 29.63
N GLY A 997 -10.05 -21.67 30.69
CA GLY A 997 -10.95 -22.07 31.75
C GLY A 997 -12.04 -22.98 31.23
N GLN A 998 -13.27 -22.71 31.69
CA GLN A 998 -14.47 -23.39 31.21
C GLN A 998 -15.34 -22.52 30.27
N ASN A 999 -14.86 -21.36 29.80
CA ASN A 999 -15.70 -20.42 29.06
C ASN A 999 -16.10 -21.01 27.69
N PHE A 1000 -15.12 -21.56 26.98
CA PHE A 1000 -15.34 -22.24 25.70
C PHE A 1000 -16.03 -23.60 25.87
N SER A 1001 -15.73 -24.37 26.93
CA SER A 1001 -16.36 -25.68 27.12
C SER A 1001 -17.85 -25.56 27.47
N LYS A 1002 -18.24 -24.54 28.24
CA LYS A 1002 -19.66 -24.16 28.45
C LYS A 1002 -20.34 -23.69 27.16
N MET A 1003 -19.61 -23.01 26.29
CA MET A 1003 -20.15 -22.50 25.02
C MET A 1003 -20.37 -23.62 23.98
N PHE A 1004 -19.45 -24.59 23.90
CA PHE A 1004 -19.48 -25.70 22.93
C PHE A 1004 -20.01 -27.03 23.52
N ASP A 1005 -20.52 -27.01 24.75
CA ASP A 1005 -21.03 -28.16 25.52
C ASP A 1005 -20.04 -29.33 25.67
N ILE A 1006 -18.75 -29.02 25.85
CA ILE A 1006 -17.70 -30.02 26.08
C ILE A 1006 -17.76 -30.47 27.54
N THR A 1007 -18.44 -31.59 27.79
CA THR A 1007 -18.63 -32.18 29.11
C THR A 1007 -18.05 -33.59 29.22
N PHE A 1008 -17.71 -34.00 30.44
CA PHE A 1008 -17.32 -35.37 30.76
C PHE A 1008 -18.07 -35.86 32.00
N GLU A 1009 -18.23 -37.18 32.14
CA GLU A 1009 -18.78 -37.79 33.34
C GLU A 1009 -17.69 -37.99 34.41
N ASP A 1010 -17.86 -37.32 35.55
CA ASP A 1010 -16.95 -37.39 36.70
C ASP A 1010 -17.06 -38.76 37.41
N PRO A 1011 -15.93 -39.44 37.70
CA PRO A 1011 -15.93 -40.80 38.25
C PRO A 1011 -16.39 -40.91 39.71
N GLN A 1012 -16.34 -39.82 40.48
CA GLN A 1012 -16.69 -39.79 41.90
C GLN A 1012 -18.14 -39.37 42.12
N THR A 1013 -18.61 -38.36 41.37
CA THR A 1013 -19.95 -37.79 41.53
C THR A 1013 -20.98 -38.36 40.55
N GLN A 1014 -20.54 -39.02 39.48
CA GLN A 1014 -21.40 -39.47 38.35
C GLN A 1014 -22.22 -38.32 37.74
N THR A 1015 -21.70 -37.08 37.82
CA THR A 1015 -22.32 -35.89 37.22
C THR A 1015 -21.53 -35.42 36.01
N LYS A 1016 -22.23 -34.79 35.05
CA LYS A 1016 -21.58 -34.10 33.94
C LYS A 1016 -20.89 -32.83 34.43
N GLN A 1017 -19.60 -32.70 34.15
CA GLN A 1017 -18.80 -31.51 34.42
C GLN A 1017 -18.20 -30.95 33.13
N TYR A 1018 -17.92 -29.65 33.08
CA TYR A 1018 -17.27 -29.01 31.94
C TYR A 1018 -15.75 -29.13 32.04
N VAL A 1019 -15.09 -29.45 30.93
CA VAL A 1019 -13.62 -29.53 30.88
C VAL A 1019 -12.99 -28.14 31.04
N TYR A 1020 -11.79 -28.10 31.63
CA TYR A 1020 -10.90 -26.94 31.56
C TYR A 1020 -10.11 -27.01 30.25
N GLN A 1021 -9.92 -25.88 29.56
CA GLN A 1021 -9.27 -25.85 28.25
C GLN A 1021 -8.09 -24.89 28.21
N ASN A 1022 -7.10 -25.24 27.38
CA ASN A 1022 -6.02 -24.32 27.00
C ASN A 1022 -6.02 -24.11 25.48
N SER A 1023 -5.46 -22.96 25.07
CA SER A 1023 -5.03 -22.66 23.70
C SER A 1023 -3.65 -22.04 23.76
N TRP A 1024 -2.73 -22.39 22.87
CA TRP A 1024 -1.37 -21.84 22.86
C TRP A 1024 -0.82 -21.80 21.45
N GLY A 1025 -0.04 -20.75 21.10
CA GLY A 1025 0.42 -20.60 19.73
C GLY A 1025 1.66 -19.76 19.49
N LEU A 1026 2.37 -20.13 18.41
CA LEU A 1026 3.58 -19.49 17.90
C LEU A 1026 3.56 -19.45 16.37
N THR A 1027 3.95 -18.31 15.77
CA THR A 1027 3.90 -18.11 14.31
C THR A 1027 5.28 -17.90 13.71
N THR A 1028 5.34 -17.81 12.37
CA THR A 1028 6.56 -17.41 11.64
C THR A 1028 7.10 -16.02 12.01
N ARG A 1029 6.42 -15.25 12.87
CA ARG A 1029 6.95 -14.06 13.55
C ARG A 1029 8.29 -14.32 14.25
N THR A 1030 8.53 -15.53 14.75
CA THR A 1030 9.84 -16.01 15.23
C THR A 1030 10.99 -15.66 14.27
N ILE A 1031 10.82 -15.93 12.98
CA ILE A 1031 11.82 -15.68 11.94
C ILE A 1031 12.04 -14.17 11.73
N GLY A 1032 10.96 -13.39 11.77
CA GLY A 1032 11.04 -11.92 11.68
C GLY A 1032 11.74 -11.28 12.88
N VAL A 1033 11.40 -11.71 14.10
CA VAL A 1033 12.06 -11.25 15.35
C VAL A 1033 13.55 -11.59 15.34
N MET A 1034 13.91 -12.83 15.00
CA MET A 1034 15.32 -13.24 14.85
C MET A 1034 16.06 -12.39 13.82
N THR A 1035 15.41 -12.08 12.69
CA THR A 1035 16.01 -11.25 11.64
C THR A 1035 16.22 -9.80 12.10
N MET A 1036 15.26 -9.20 12.80
CA MET A 1036 15.38 -7.84 13.33
C MET A 1036 16.41 -7.72 14.45
N ILE A 1037 16.54 -8.72 15.33
CA ILE A 1037 17.51 -8.69 16.42
C ILE A 1037 18.93 -8.90 15.86
N HIS A 1038 19.19 -10.05 15.23
CA HIS A 1038 20.55 -10.44 14.87
C HIS A 1038 21.08 -9.82 13.57
N GLY A 1039 20.20 -9.48 12.62
CA GLY A 1039 20.60 -8.92 11.33
C GLY A 1039 21.35 -7.59 11.42
N ASP A 1040 22.21 -7.32 10.45
CA ASP A 1040 23.05 -6.12 10.37
C ASP A 1040 23.04 -5.48 8.97
N ASN A 1041 23.87 -4.45 8.77
CA ASN A 1041 23.98 -3.71 7.52
C ASN A 1041 24.71 -4.47 6.38
N GLN A 1042 25.14 -5.72 6.60
CA GLN A 1042 25.62 -6.65 5.57
C GLN A 1042 24.57 -7.72 5.19
N GLY A 1043 23.52 -7.89 6.01
CA GLY A 1043 22.40 -8.80 5.74
C GLY A 1043 21.99 -9.63 6.96
N LEU A 1044 21.59 -10.88 6.71
CA LEU A 1044 21.24 -11.82 7.77
C LEU A 1044 22.47 -12.19 8.63
N VAL A 1045 22.21 -12.47 9.90
CA VAL A 1045 23.12 -13.16 10.82
C VAL A 1045 22.28 -14.25 11.48
N LEU A 1046 22.61 -15.53 11.25
CA LEU A 1046 21.79 -16.64 11.73
C LEU A 1046 22.44 -17.31 12.95
N PRO A 1047 21.66 -17.59 14.02
CA PRO A 1047 22.11 -18.44 15.11
C PRO A 1047 22.54 -19.82 14.59
N PRO A 1048 23.71 -20.36 15.01
CA PRO A 1048 24.23 -21.65 14.54
C PRO A 1048 23.30 -22.86 14.65
N ARG A 1049 22.37 -22.85 15.62
CA ARG A 1049 21.44 -23.96 15.86
C ARG A 1049 20.31 -24.02 14.83
N ILE A 1050 19.80 -22.88 14.35
CA ILE A 1050 18.74 -22.81 13.33
C ILE A 1050 19.25 -22.69 11.88
N ALA A 1051 20.50 -22.24 11.66
CA ALA A 1051 21.03 -22.00 10.33
C ALA A 1051 21.03 -23.25 9.41
N LYS A 1052 20.53 -23.11 8.18
CA LYS A 1052 20.44 -24.20 7.18
C LYS A 1052 21.78 -24.83 6.85
N TYR A 1053 22.76 -23.98 6.55
CA TYR A 1053 24.17 -24.35 6.56
C TYR A 1053 24.83 -23.57 7.69
N GLN A 1054 25.53 -24.30 8.55
CA GLN A 1054 26.37 -23.74 9.61
C GLN A 1054 27.71 -23.30 9.03
N LEU A 1055 28.23 -24.10 8.09
CA LEU A 1055 29.53 -23.94 7.47
C LEU A 1055 29.38 -23.88 5.94
N VAL A 1056 30.08 -22.96 5.28
CA VAL A 1056 30.22 -22.95 3.81
C VAL A 1056 31.68 -23.01 3.40
N ILE A 1057 32.06 -23.92 2.51
CA ILE A 1057 33.42 -24.07 2.01
C ILE A 1057 33.53 -23.36 0.65
N VAL A 1058 34.48 -22.43 0.53
CA VAL A 1058 34.76 -21.69 -0.70
C VAL A 1058 36.23 -21.92 -1.13
N PRO A 1059 36.47 -22.60 -2.27
CA PRO A 1059 37.81 -22.69 -2.85
C PRO A 1059 38.33 -21.29 -3.22
N CYS A 1060 39.57 -20.99 -2.83
CA CYS A 1060 40.19 -19.67 -2.95
C CYS A 1060 41.56 -19.76 -3.65
N GLY A 1061 42.04 -18.65 -4.21
CA GLY A 1061 43.38 -18.60 -4.82
C GLY A 1061 43.54 -19.40 -6.11
N ILE A 1062 42.46 -19.89 -6.73
CA ILE A 1062 42.45 -20.40 -8.09
C ILE A 1062 42.75 -19.24 -9.03
N THR A 1063 43.86 -19.34 -9.76
CA THR A 1063 44.36 -18.32 -10.70
C THR A 1063 44.56 -18.95 -12.06
N ALA A 1064 44.57 -18.16 -13.14
CA ALA A 1064 44.85 -18.66 -14.49
C ALA A 1064 46.28 -19.25 -14.67
N SER A 1065 47.12 -19.18 -13.63
CA SER A 1065 48.45 -19.80 -13.55
C SER A 1065 48.50 -21.09 -12.71
N LEU A 1066 47.39 -21.50 -12.08
CA LEU A 1066 47.31 -22.81 -11.44
C LEU A 1066 47.21 -23.90 -12.53
N SER A 1067 47.87 -25.04 -12.34
CA SER A 1067 47.63 -26.18 -13.23
C SER A 1067 46.22 -26.73 -12.98
N LYS A 1068 45.62 -27.36 -14.00
CA LYS A 1068 44.30 -27.99 -13.82
C LYS A 1068 44.34 -29.15 -12.83
N GLU A 1069 45.48 -29.85 -12.76
CA GLU A 1069 45.76 -30.90 -11.79
C GLU A 1069 45.78 -30.34 -10.35
N ASP A 1070 46.40 -29.17 -10.12
CA ASP A 1070 46.39 -28.48 -8.82
C ASP A 1070 45.00 -27.96 -8.45
N GLU A 1071 44.22 -27.47 -9.43
CA GLU A 1071 42.84 -27.00 -9.24
C GLU A 1071 41.91 -28.14 -8.85
N ASP A 1072 41.92 -29.24 -9.61
CA ASP A 1072 41.14 -30.45 -9.31
C ASP A 1072 41.57 -31.02 -7.95
N ALA A 1073 42.87 -31.05 -7.65
CA ALA A 1073 43.37 -31.51 -6.36
C ALA A 1073 43.01 -30.57 -5.20
N LEU A 1074 42.83 -29.25 -5.41
CA LEU A 1074 42.32 -28.33 -4.40
C LEU A 1074 40.81 -28.54 -4.16
N ILE A 1075 40.04 -28.70 -5.22
CA ILE A 1075 38.60 -28.97 -5.16
C ILE A 1075 38.34 -30.32 -4.46
N ASN A 1076 39.16 -31.34 -4.71
CA ASN A 1076 39.08 -32.63 -4.02
C ASN A 1076 39.37 -32.50 -2.53
N THR A 1077 40.42 -31.77 -2.12
CA THR A 1077 40.66 -31.45 -0.69
C THR A 1077 39.45 -30.75 -0.05
N CYS A 1078 38.81 -29.81 -0.76
CA CYS A 1078 37.60 -29.16 -0.26
C CYS A 1078 36.43 -30.14 -0.06
N LYS A 1079 36.24 -31.11 -0.97
CA LYS A 1079 35.19 -32.15 -0.88
C LYS A 1079 35.46 -33.18 0.21
N GLU A 1080 36.74 -33.51 0.45
CA GLU A 1080 37.18 -34.36 1.55
C GLU A 1080 36.85 -33.70 2.90
N VAL A 1081 37.19 -32.41 3.06
CA VAL A 1081 36.83 -31.61 4.25
C VAL A 1081 35.31 -31.50 4.40
N GLU A 1082 34.56 -31.24 3.31
CA GLU A 1082 33.09 -31.22 3.34
C GLU A 1082 32.51 -32.54 3.86
N THR A 1083 33.04 -33.67 3.38
CA THR A 1083 32.61 -35.02 3.76
C THR A 1083 32.98 -35.33 5.22
N LYS A 1084 34.18 -34.95 5.66
CA LYS A 1084 34.68 -35.10 7.03
C LYS A 1084 33.76 -34.35 8.03
N LEU A 1085 33.48 -33.09 7.75
CA LEU A 1085 32.61 -32.26 8.61
C LEU A 1085 31.16 -32.73 8.61
N LYS A 1086 30.61 -33.16 7.46
CA LYS A 1086 29.25 -33.75 7.39
C LYS A 1086 29.12 -35.03 8.21
N LYS A 1087 30.14 -35.89 8.20
CA LYS A 1087 30.19 -37.10 9.06
C LYS A 1087 30.21 -36.77 10.55
N ALA A 1088 30.72 -35.60 10.94
CA ALA A 1088 30.71 -35.10 12.31
C ALA A 1088 29.40 -34.34 12.69
N GLY A 1089 28.33 -34.48 11.89
CA GLY A 1089 27.01 -33.91 12.17
C GLY A 1089 26.84 -32.43 11.82
N LEU A 1090 27.85 -31.78 11.21
CA LEU A 1090 27.81 -30.37 10.84
C LEU A 1090 27.05 -30.16 9.52
N ARG A 1091 26.20 -29.13 9.47
CA ARG A 1091 25.47 -28.77 8.24
C ARG A 1091 26.37 -27.94 7.32
N VAL A 1092 27.06 -28.60 6.40
CA VAL A 1092 28.06 -27.99 5.50
C VAL A 1092 27.58 -27.93 4.04
N TYR A 1093 27.98 -26.88 3.33
CA TYR A 1093 27.82 -26.75 1.88
C TYR A 1093 29.13 -26.33 1.19
N GLY A 1094 29.58 -27.07 0.17
CA GLY A 1094 30.68 -26.66 -0.70
C GLY A 1094 30.22 -25.82 -1.90
N ASP A 1095 30.68 -24.57 -2.01
CA ASP A 1095 30.35 -23.70 -3.15
C ASP A 1095 31.40 -23.81 -4.27
N TYR A 1096 31.27 -24.87 -5.07
CA TYR A 1096 32.14 -25.18 -6.20
C TYR A 1096 31.76 -24.49 -7.52
N ARG A 1097 30.83 -23.52 -7.51
CA ARG A 1097 30.40 -22.80 -8.73
C ARG A 1097 31.57 -22.04 -9.35
N ASP A 1098 32.00 -22.40 -10.55
CA ASP A 1098 33.12 -21.79 -11.27
C ASP A 1098 32.77 -20.41 -11.87
N ASN A 1099 31.49 -20.21 -12.22
CA ASN A 1099 30.97 -19.00 -12.82
C ASN A 1099 30.90 -17.76 -11.88
N TYR A 1100 31.31 -17.89 -10.61
CA TYR A 1100 31.35 -16.80 -9.63
C TYR A 1100 32.72 -16.70 -8.95
N SER A 1101 33.26 -15.48 -8.85
CA SER A 1101 34.51 -15.23 -8.14
C SER A 1101 34.37 -15.50 -6.62
N PRO A 1102 35.45 -15.89 -5.92
CA PRO A 1102 35.41 -16.08 -4.47
C PRO A 1102 34.85 -14.87 -3.72
N GLY A 1103 35.24 -13.65 -4.08
CA GLY A 1103 34.71 -12.43 -3.48
C GLY A 1103 33.20 -12.21 -3.68
N TRP A 1104 32.62 -12.68 -4.80
CA TRP A 1104 31.17 -12.69 -4.97
C TRP A 1104 30.51 -13.71 -4.04
N LYS A 1105 31.08 -14.92 -3.95
CA LYS A 1105 30.58 -15.98 -3.05
C LYS A 1105 30.63 -15.56 -1.60
N PHE A 1106 31.70 -14.88 -1.18
CA PHE A 1106 31.86 -14.36 0.18
C PHE A 1106 30.67 -13.49 0.57
N ASN A 1107 30.39 -12.45 -0.22
CA ASN A 1107 29.28 -11.54 0.02
C ASN A 1107 27.90 -12.24 -0.06
N HIS A 1108 27.72 -13.17 -1.00
CA HIS A 1108 26.49 -13.96 -1.12
C HIS A 1108 26.20 -14.79 0.13
N TRP A 1109 27.21 -15.46 0.71
CA TRP A 1109 27.01 -16.28 1.91
C TRP A 1109 26.98 -15.46 3.20
N GLU A 1110 27.68 -14.33 3.25
CA GLU A 1110 27.60 -13.36 4.34
C GLU A 1110 26.19 -12.77 4.43
N MET A 1111 25.64 -12.26 3.32
CA MET A 1111 24.27 -11.72 3.28
C MET A 1111 23.21 -12.74 3.68
N LYS A 1112 23.40 -14.02 3.34
CA LYS A 1112 22.50 -15.12 3.72
C LYS A 1112 22.73 -15.63 5.15
N GLY A 1113 23.67 -15.03 5.88
CA GLY A 1113 23.87 -15.22 7.30
C GLY A 1113 24.45 -16.58 7.69
N VAL A 1114 25.16 -17.27 6.80
CA VAL A 1114 25.84 -18.54 7.14
C VAL A 1114 26.85 -18.28 8.27
N PRO A 1115 26.78 -18.97 9.42
CA PRO A 1115 27.60 -18.67 10.60
C PRO A 1115 29.11 -18.61 10.35
N ILE A 1116 29.67 -19.58 9.63
CA ILE A 1116 31.12 -19.66 9.35
C ILE A 1116 31.35 -19.89 7.86
N ARG A 1117 32.19 -19.05 7.25
CA ARG A 1117 32.82 -19.35 5.95
C ARG A 1117 34.18 -20.00 6.19
N ILE A 1118 34.44 -21.09 5.48
CA ILE A 1118 35.72 -21.77 5.38
C ILE A 1118 36.33 -21.45 4.02
N GLU A 1119 37.55 -20.92 4.03
CA GLU A 1119 38.35 -20.59 2.86
C GLU A 1119 39.51 -21.59 2.78
N ILE A 1120 39.67 -22.23 1.62
CA ILE A 1120 40.75 -23.18 1.36
C ILE A 1120 41.43 -22.78 0.06
N GLY A 1121 42.68 -22.33 0.13
CA GLY A 1121 43.52 -22.09 -1.05
C GLY A 1121 44.76 -22.98 -1.09
N PRO A 1122 45.59 -22.87 -2.16
CA PRO A 1122 46.79 -23.69 -2.33
C PRO A 1122 47.77 -23.60 -1.14
N LYS A 1123 47.89 -22.41 -0.52
CA LYS A 1123 48.73 -22.20 0.67
C LYS A 1123 48.19 -22.89 1.93
N ASP A 1124 46.88 -22.95 2.08
CA ASP A 1124 46.21 -23.59 3.22
C ASP A 1124 46.31 -25.11 3.09
N LYS A 1125 46.08 -25.64 1.88
CA LYS A 1125 46.33 -27.04 1.53
C LYS A 1125 47.78 -27.46 1.82
N ALA A 1126 48.76 -26.67 1.38
CA ALA A 1126 50.18 -26.95 1.61
C ALA A 1126 50.61 -26.90 3.09
N ARG A 1127 49.78 -26.30 3.97
CA ARG A 1127 49.99 -26.19 5.42
C ARG A 1127 49.04 -27.08 6.23
N SER A 1128 48.23 -27.91 5.57
CA SER A 1128 47.18 -28.74 6.19
C SER A 1128 46.25 -27.96 7.14
N GLN A 1129 45.86 -26.74 6.74
CA GLN A 1129 45.02 -25.84 7.54
C GLN A 1129 43.75 -25.40 6.80
N LEU A 1130 42.80 -24.85 7.55
CA LEU A 1130 41.58 -24.19 7.09
C LEU A 1130 41.60 -22.74 7.57
N THR A 1131 41.27 -21.78 6.69
CA THR A 1131 41.00 -20.40 7.13
C THR A 1131 39.50 -20.26 7.40
N ILE A 1132 39.11 -19.80 8.58
CA ILE A 1132 37.69 -19.61 8.95
C ILE A 1132 37.39 -18.12 9.18
N VAL A 1133 36.19 -17.69 8.78
CA VAL A 1133 35.65 -16.34 8.96
C VAL A 1133 34.28 -16.43 9.61
N LEU A 1134 34.10 -15.76 10.75
CA LEU A 1134 32.86 -15.78 11.53
C LEU A 1134 31.91 -14.65 11.09
N ARG A 1135 30.66 -14.97 10.76
CA ARG A 1135 29.71 -13.99 10.19
C ARG A 1135 29.34 -12.84 11.13
N HIS A 1136 29.15 -13.13 12.41
CA HIS A 1136 28.66 -12.16 13.40
C HIS A 1136 29.69 -11.07 13.80
N THR A 1137 30.98 -11.29 13.53
CA THR A 1137 32.09 -10.38 13.90
C THR A 1137 33.04 -10.06 12.76
N GLY A 1138 33.01 -10.80 11.65
CA GLY A 1138 34.03 -10.74 10.59
C GLY A 1138 35.39 -11.32 11.01
N ALA A 1139 35.53 -11.86 12.23
CA ALA A 1139 36.79 -12.36 12.75
C ALA A 1139 37.33 -13.53 11.91
N ARG A 1140 38.62 -13.46 11.55
CA ARG A 1140 39.32 -14.44 10.71
C ARG A 1140 40.41 -15.15 11.50
N SER A 1141 40.45 -16.47 11.43
CA SER A 1141 41.48 -17.30 12.08
C SER A 1141 41.82 -18.53 11.23
N THR A 1142 42.91 -19.22 11.57
CA THR A 1142 43.33 -20.46 10.91
C THR A 1142 43.31 -21.61 11.90
N ILE A 1143 42.73 -22.74 11.51
CA ILE A 1143 42.68 -23.99 12.29
C ILE A 1143 43.32 -25.13 11.50
N PRO A 1144 43.98 -26.12 12.13
CA PRO A 1144 44.42 -27.32 11.42
C PRO A 1144 43.24 -28.09 10.81
N ILE A 1145 43.48 -28.81 9.72
CA ILE A 1145 42.50 -29.77 9.15
C ILE A 1145 42.28 -30.94 10.11
N ASP A 1146 43.30 -31.31 10.89
CA ASP A 1146 43.20 -32.32 11.94
C ASP A 1146 42.51 -31.73 13.18
N ASN A 1147 41.53 -32.47 13.71
CA ASN A 1147 40.62 -32.04 14.79
C ASN A 1147 39.77 -30.79 14.47
N SER A 1148 39.62 -30.45 13.18
CA SER A 1148 38.79 -29.33 12.71
C SER A 1148 37.34 -29.40 13.20
N GLU A 1149 36.80 -30.62 13.31
CA GLU A 1149 35.43 -30.95 13.69
C GLU A 1149 35.11 -30.44 15.10
N THR A 1150 35.93 -30.80 16.08
CA THR A 1150 35.79 -30.38 17.48
C THR A 1150 35.91 -28.87 17.60
N LYS A 1151 36.92 -28.27 16.93
CA LYS A 1151 37.14 -26.81 16.98
C LYS A 1151 35.99 -26.03 16.35
N LEU A 1152 35.38 -26.54 15.28
CA LEU A 1152 34.22 -25.92 14.64
C LEU A 1152 32.95 -26.08 15.48
N HIS A 1153 32.72 -27.22 16.14
CA HIS A 1153 31.64 -27.39 17.12
C HIS A 1153 31.77 -26.42 18.30
N GLU A 1154 32.96 -26.32 18.90
CA GLU A 1154 33.25 -25.32 19.95
C GLU A 1154 32.96 -23.89 19.45
N THR A 1155 33.42 -23.55 18.25
CA THR A 1155 33.26 -22.21 17.67
C THR A 1155 31.80 -21.88 17.40
N LEU A 1156 31.00 -22.82 16.88
CA LEU A 1156 29.56 -22.62 16.66
C LEU A 1156 28.80 -22.47 18.00
N ASN A 1157 29.18 -23.20 19.05
CA ASN A 1157 28.61 -23.03 20.38
C ASN A 1157 28.98 -21.66 20.98
N GLN A 1158 30.24 -21.24 20.86
CA GLN A 1158 30.68 -19.92 21.32
C GLN A 1158 29.95 -18.81 20.57
N MET A 1159 29.85 -18.88 19.24
CA MET A 1159 29.08 -17.92 18.43
C MET A 1159 27.61 -17.80 18.84
N HIS A 1160 26.98 -18.92 19.22
CA HIS A 1160 25.60 -18.90 19.69
C HIS A 1160 25.48 -18.18 21.06
N ASN A 1161 26.42 -18.45 21.97
CA ASN A 1161 26.50 -17.76 23.26
C ASN A 1161 26.83 -16.27 23.11
N ASP A 1162 27.70 -15.90 22.18
CA ASP A 1162 28.07 -14.49 21.88
C ASP A 1162 26.87 -13.71 21.32
N LEU A 1163 26.09 -14.32 20.41
CA LEU A 1163 24.84 -13.74 19.91
C LEU A 1163 23.80 -13.57 21.02
N TYR A 1164 23.60 -14.60 21.86
CA TYR A 1164 22.67 -14.52 22.99
C TYR A 1164 23.09 -13.43 23.97
N LYS A 1165 24.38 -13.38 24.34
CA LYS A 1165 24.91 -12.38 25.25
C LYS A 1165 24.74 -10.97 24.69
N LYS A 1166 25.11 -10.73 23.43
CA LYS A 1166 24.93 -9.42 22.79
C LYS A 1166 23.46 -8.97 22.85
N ALA A 1167 22.54 -9.86 22.49
CA ALA A 1167 21.11 -9.57 22.53
C ALA A 1167 20.61 -9.35 23.97
N LYS A 1168 21.11 -10.10 24.96
CA LYS A 1168 20.78 -9.94 26.39
C LYS A 1168 21.28 -8.61 26.95
N ASP A 1169 22.53 -8.23 26.67
CA ASP A 1169 23.12 -6.95 27.11
C ASP A 1169 22.33 -5.76 26.51
N GLU A 1170 21.90 -5.87 25.25
CA GLU A 1170 21.06 -4.86 24.56
C GLU A 1170 19.61 -4.84 25.09
N PHE A 1171 19.03 -5.99 25.43
CA PHE A 1171 17.69 -6.11 26.03
C PHE A 1171 17.67 -5.52 27.46
N ASP A 1172 18.68 -5.83 28.26
CA ASP A 1172 18.78 -5.39 29.66
C ASP A 1172 19.05 -3.89 29.75
N SER A 1173 19.94 -3.35 28.90
CA SER A 1173 20.21 -1.90 28.87
C SER A 1173 18.99 -1.04 28.53
N HIS A 1174 17.98 -1.61 27.86
CA HIS A 1174 16.72 -0.96 27.54
C HIS A 1174 15.54 -1.39 28.44
N THR A 1175 15.76 -2.24 29.44
CA THR A 1175 14.71 -2.64 30.41
C THR A 1175 14.98 -1.96 31.76
N ILE A 1176 14.22 -0.90 32.05
CA ILE A 1176 14.48 -0.03 33.21
C ILE A 1176 13.38 -0.11 34.27
N LEU A 1177 13.75 0.02 35.54
CA LEU A 1177 12.83 0.16 36.66
C LEU A 1177 12.45 1.64 36.83
N VAL A 1178 11.14 1.95 36.83
CA VAL A 1178 10.63 3.31 37.06
C VAL A 1178 9.62 3.31 38.21
N LYS A 1179 9.62 4.34 39.06
CA LYS A 1179 8.73 4.40 40.24
C LYS A 1179 7.62 5.47 40.13
N ASP A 1180 7.71 6.34 39.14
CA ASP A 1180 6.83 7.50 38.96
C ASP A 1180 6.53 7.78 37.47
N TRP A 1181 5.55 8.65 37.24
CA TRP A 1181 5.07 9.02 35.91
C TRP A 1181 6.11 9.71 35.03
N ALA A 1182 6.91 10.62 35.59
CA ALA A 1182 7.89 11.37 34.81
C ALA A 1182 9.02 10.45 34.34
N SER A 1183 9.45 9.52 35.19
CA SER A 1183 10.38 8.46 34.82
C SER A 1183 9.82 7.50 33.76
N LEU A 1184 8.52 7.16 33.83
CA LEU A 1184 7.85 6.35 32.80
C LEU A 1184 7.84 7.05 31.44
N LEU A 1185 7.46 8.34 31.39
CA LEU A 1185 7.49 9.14 30.17
C LEU A 1185 8.92 9.27 29.60
N LYS A 1186 9.91 9.53 30.46
CA LYS A 1186 11.32 9.58 30.05
C LYS A 1186 11.82 8.24 29.51
N GLY A 1187 11.33 7.12 30.04
CA GLY A 1187 11.60 5.78 29.51
C GLY A 1187 11.07 5.59 28.09
N LEU A 1188 9.81 6.00 27.83
CA LEU A 1188 9.22 5.98 26.49
C LEU A 1188 9.96 6.87 25.49
N ASP A 1189 10.34 8.07 25.90
CA ASP A 1189 11.07 9.02 25.06
C ASP A 1189 12.49 8.49 24.73
N ASN A 1190 13.08 7.72 25.65
CA ASN A 1190 14.35 6.99 25.47
C ASN A 1190 14.18 5.59 24.82
N SER A 1191 13.02 5.26 24.26
CA SER A 1191 12.75 3.97 23.59
C SER A 1191 12.88 2.71 24.47
N CYS A 1192 12.84 2.84 25.79
CA CYS A 1192 12.98 1.72 26.72
C CYS A 1192 11.67 0.94 26.94
N LEU A 1193 11.80 -0.24 27.56
CA LEU A 1193 10.74 -0.92 28.29
C LEU A 1193 10.84 -0.54 29.78
N MET A 1194 9.72 -0.21 30.42
CA MET A 1194 9.68 0.26 31.80
C MET A 1194 8.91 -0.71 32.69
N LEU A 1195 9.57 -1.25 33.70
CA LEU A 1195 8.92 -1.92 34.83
C LEU A 1195 8.37 -0.84 35.77
N ALA A 1196 7.04 -0.67 35.81
CA ALA A 1196 6.38 0.37 36.60
C ALA A 1196 5.32 -0.20 37.56
N PRO A 1197 5.16 0.36 38.78
CA PRO A 1197 4.11 -0.03 39.72
C PRO A 1197 2.72 0.21 39.12
N PHE A 1198 1.88 -0.81 39.10
CA PHE A 1198 0.54 -0.72 38.50
C PHE A 1198 -0.53 -1.29 39.44
N CYS A 1199 -1.69 -0.64 39.47
CA CYS A 1199 -2.84 -1.06 40.28
C CYS A 1199 -3.62 -2.26 39.68
N GLY A 1200 -3.37 -2.62 38.42
CA GLY A 1200 -4.05 -3.70 37.72
C GLY A 1200 -5.44 -3.38 37.17
N GLU A 1201 -5.92 -2.14 37.33
CA GLU A 1201 -7.26 -1.75 36.89
C GLU A 1201 -7.27 -1.34 35.39
N PRO A 1202 -8.09 -1.95 34.52
CA PRO A 1202 -8.11 -1.67 33.08
C PRO A 1202 -8.34 -0.19 32.74
N VAL A 1203 -9.16 0.51 33.53
CA VAL A 1203 -9.41 1.96 33.36
C VAL A 1203 -8.14 2.79 33.59
N CYS A 1204 -7.23 2.34 34.47
CA CYS A 1204 -5.94 2.99 34.67
C CYS A 1204 -4.96 2.65 33.55
N GLU A 1205 -5.03 1.45 32.98
CA GLU A 1205 -4.22 1.05 31.82
C GLU A 1205 -4.57 1.89 30.58
N ASP A 1206 -5.86 2.06 30.31
CA ASP A 1206 -6.37 2.91 29.22
C ASP A 1206 -5.94 4.39 29.40
N ARG A 1207 -5.89 4.90 30.65
CA ARG A 1207 -5.34 6.24 30.96
C ARG A 1207 -3.84 6.30 30.71
N ILE A 1208 -3.06 5.35 31.24
CA ILE A 1208 -1.61 5.28 31.03
C ILE A 1208 -1.29 5.31 29.52
N LYS A 1209 -1.98 4.51 28.72
CA LYS A 1209 -1.81 4.47 27.26
C LYS A 1209 -2.16 5.78 26.57
N LYS A 1210 -3.24 6.43 26.99
CA LYS A 1210 -3.72 7.69 26.40
C LYS A 1210 -2.83 8.87 26.78
N ASP A 1211 -2.56 9.04 28.07
CA ASP A 1211 -1.95 10.25 28.62
C ASP A 1211 -0.41 10.23 28.51
N SER A 1212 0.17 9.08 28.10
CA SER A 1212 1.58 8.96 27.65
C SER A 1212 1.75 8.99 26.13
N ALA A 1213 0.68 9.12 25.35
CA ALA A 1213 0.79 9.30 23.90
C ALA A 1213 1.33 10.70 23.57
N ARG A 1214 2.28 10.78 22.64
CA ARG A 1214 2.90 12.02 22.13
C ARG A 1214 3.21 11.85 20.64
N ASP A 1215 3.26 12.96 19.91
CA ASP A 1215 3.48 13.03 18.45
C ASP A 1215 4.93 12.72 18.01
N ALA A 1216 5.59 11.77 18.67
CA ALA A 1216 6.89 11.26 18.25
C ALA A 1216 6.71 10.37 17.01
N VAL A 1217 6.77 10.99 15.83
CA VAL A 1217 6.82 10.29 14.54
C VAL A 1217 8.16 9.56 14.42
N VAL A 1218 8.17 8.27 14.76
CA VAL A 1218 9.35 7.41 14.63
C VAL A 1218 9.42 6.76 13.24
N GLU A 1219 8.29 6.52 12.57
CA GLU A 1219 8.20 5.97 11.22
C GLU A 1219 6.98 6.53 10.47
N GLU A 1220 7.11 6.76 9.16
CA GLU A 1220 6.04 7.28 8.32
C GLU A 1220 4.89 6.26 8.18
N GLY A 1221 3.75 6.53 8.80
CA GLY A 1221 2.57 5.66 8.79
C GLY A 1221 2.43 4.71 10.01
N ALA A 1222 3.33 4.78 11.00
CA ALA A 1222 3.10 4.14 12.30
C ALA A 1222 2.22 5.03 13.20
N PRO A 1223 1.25 4.47 13.97
CA PRO A 1223 0.44 5.26 14.89
C PRO A 1223 1.28 5.82 16.05
N ALA A 1224 0.96 7.03 16.52
CA ALA A 1224 1.51 7.59 17.74
C ALA A 1224 1.07 6.73 18.95
N MET A 1225 2.00 5.96 19.51
CA MET A 1225 1.72 5.01 20.59
C MET A 1225 2.31 5.48 21.92
N GLY A 1226 1.42 5.68 22.90
CA GLY A 1226 1.77 5.71 24.32
C GLY A 1226 2.05 4.32 24.89
N ALA A 1227 2.39 4.25 26.17
CA ALA A 1227 2.71 3.02 26.88
C ALA A 1227 1.55 2.02 26.87
N LYS A 1228 1.83 0.82 26.35
CA LYS A 1228 0.98 -0.37 26.46
C LYS A 1228 1.49 -1.26 27.58
N GLY A 1229 0.60 -1.87 28.38
CA GLY A 1229 0.97 -2.98 29.25
C GLY A 1229 1.34 -4.20 28.40
N LEU A 1230 2.61 -4.60 28.43
CA LEU A 1230 3.11 -5.75 27.67
C LEU A 1230 2.85 -7.04 28.43
N CYS A 1231 3.32 -7.11 29.68
CA CYS A 1231 3.05 -8.19 30.61
C CYS A 1231 3.31 -7.78 32.08
N ILE A 1232 2.84 -8.59 33.01
CA ILE A 1232 3.21 -8.62 34.42
C ILE A 1232 4.27 -9.71 34.55
N PRO A 1233 5.56 -9.39 34.72
CA PRO A 1233 6.61 -10.40 34.80
C PRO A 1233 6.44 -11.31 36.02
N PHE A 1234 6.75 -12.59 35.87
CA PHE A 1234 6.75 -13.50 37.03
C PHE A 1234 7.91 -13.21 37.99
N GLU A 1235 9.06 -12.80 37.45
CA GLU A 1235 10.19 -12.29 38.20
C GLU A 1235 10.01 -10.78 38.42
N GLN A 1236 9.47 -10.41 39.58
CA GLN A 1236 9.24 -9.01 39.97
C GLN A 1236 10.56 -8.36 40.41
N PRO A 1237 10.87 -7.13 39.97
CA PRO A 1237 12.18 -6.48 40.20
C PRO A 1237 12.41 -6.11 41.68
N GLU A 1238 11.36 -5.76 42.41
CA GLU A 1238 11.37 -5.52 43.84
C GLU A 1238 9.96 -5.80 44.40
N LYS A 1239 9.84 -5.95 45.73
CA LYS A 1239 8.52 -6.03 46.38
C LYS A 1239 7.85 -4.66 46.37
N ILE A 1240 6.57 -4.60 46.04
CA ILE A 1240 5.75 -3.39 46.17
C ILE A 1240 5.72 -2.98 47.65
N ALA A 1241 6.04 -1.72 47.94
CA ALA A 1241 6.00 -1.19 49.30
C ALA A 1241 4.56 -0.88 49.75
N GLU A 1242 4.29 -0.94 51.07
CA GLU A 1242 2.93 -0.84 51.65
C GLU A 1242 2.17 0.45 51.26
N ASN A 1243 2.87 1.56 51.02
CA ASN A 1243 2.29 2.83 50.61
C ASN A 1243 2.59 3.20 49.15
N GLN A 1244 3.04 2.25 48.33
CA GLN A 1244 3.41 2.51 46.94
C GLN A 1244 2.18 2.60 46.04
N LEU A 1245 1.95 3.78 45.48
CA LEU A 1245 0.85 4.04 44.56
C LEU A 1245 1.18 3.56 43.14
N CYS A 1246 0.13 3.45 42.32
CA CYS A 1246 0.23 3.27 40.87
C CYS A 1246 1.08 4.39 40.22
N CYS A 1247 1.80 4.08 39.14
CA CYS A 1247 2.68 5.01 38.45
C CYS A 1247 1.95 6.23 37.82
N HIS A 1248 0.65 6.14 37.57
CA HIS A 1248 -0.16 7.22 36.98
C HIS A 1248 -0.58 8.24 38.06
N PRO A 1249 -0.36 9.56 37.86
CA PRO A 1249 -0.50 10.56 38.92
C PRO A 1249 -1.94 10.67 39.46
N ASP A 1250 -2.94 10.48 38.60
CA ASP A 1250 -4.36 10.52 38.99
C ASP A 1250 -4.89 9.21 39.59
N CYS A 1251 -4.06 8.16 39.65
CA CYS A 1251 -4.43 6.91 40.30
C CYS A 1251 -3.90 6.92 41.74
N LYS A 1252 -4.80 7.09 42.72
CA LYS A 1252 -4.46 7.03 44.15
C LYS A 1252 -4.60 5.62 44.74
N THR A 1253 -4.79 4.61 43.90
CA THR A 1253 -4.83 3.20 44.31
C THR A 1253 -3.42 2.67 44.54
N GLN A 1254 -3.24 1.86 45.58
CA GLN A 1254 -2.02 1.11 45.83
C GLN A 1254 -1.68 0.22 44.61
N ALA A 1255 -0.41 0.16 44.24
CA ALA A 1255 0.06 -0.77 43.22
C ALA A 1255 -0.09 -2.23 43.72
N LYS A 1256 -0.37 -3.16 42.80
CA LYS A 1256 -0.46 -4.60 43.09
C LYS A 1256 0.81 -5.33 42.63
N TYR A 1257 1.45 -4.86 41.56
CA TYR A 1257 2.62 -5.48 40.93
C TYR A 1257 3.33 -4.48 40.00
N TYR A 1258 4.60 -4.76 39.67
CA TYR A 1258 5.28 -4.14 38.53
C TYR A 1258 4.77 -4.75 37.24
N THR A 1259 4.38 -3.89 36.31
CA THR A 1259 4.02 -4.25 34.93
C THR A 1259 5.08 -3.71 33.98
N LEU A 1260 5.46 -4.51 33.00
CA LEU A 1260 6.33 -4.11 31.90
C LEU A 1260 5.50 -3.29 30.90
N PHE A 1261 5.75 -1.99 30.83
CA PHE A 1261 5.17 -1.06 29.87
C PHE A 1261 6.15 -0.75 28.74
N GLY A 1262 5.64 -0.44 27.55
CA GLY A 1262 6.46 0.06 26.45
C GLY A 1262 5.61 0.40 25.22
N ARG A 1263 6.26 0.82 24.13
CA ARG A 1263 5.61 0.84 22.81
C ARG A 1263 5.56 -0.59 22.28
N SER A 1264 4.40 -1.07 21.86
CA SER A 1264 4.27 -2.38 21.19
C SER A 1264 4.70 -2.25 19.73
N TYR A 1265 5.34 -3.28 19.18
CA TYR A 1265 5.44 -3.49 17.74
C TYR A 1265 4.07 -3.85 17.15
#